data_AF-A0A9E0Y2A2-F1
#
_entry.id   AF-A0A9E0Y2A2-F1
#
_cell.length_a   1.000
_cell.length_b   1.000
_cell.length_c   1.000
_cell.angle_alpha   90.00
_cell.angle_beta   90.00
_cell.angle_gamma   90.00
#
_symmetry.space_group_name_H-M   'P 1'
#
loop_
_entity.id
_entity.type
_entity.pdbx_description
1 polymer ?
#
loop_
_entity_poly.entity_id
_entity_poly.type
_entity_poly.pdbx_seq_one_letter_code
_entity_poly.pdbx_strand_id
1 'polypeptide(L)'
;MAGLFVTIYHFLHKHKALCWALFFSTFVVWVVLSLNVKLKEDISSMLPDSKAIKAMNEVISHTQAGEQIIFLLSFDDSTYTNPDSLIAAAQDLNGSVLQKNAKWIDSVSTQVGGGQEEVITQIFRENIPLFLTESDFQRLDTLTQPDAIAKTLEQNKKLLLSPASVVFKQFVAQDPIGMSSLIWKKLSVLQFDPSYELYDGYLLSNNQRRLTFFLKPKHKASETGINSTFFASLNNDLNQWRSNHAGVHVVYFGGPAVAAGNASQLRTDTIVTLTATVILLMALTYYFFRRKRTPLLLLVPVVYGAAMGMGIVYLVQGSVSVIALGAGAIILGIAIDFSIHFLSHARHAKDIPATIAELAHPLTIGSFTTIAAFLSLRFVLTPILQDLGLFAAGSLTGAALCTLIFLPHFPLGIRHEAESKTIFDKMGNWHPEKNKWLVLGIFLLTPVMVYFAQDVEFDSDLMHLNYLSPEMQQAQKEVGDANAMALSSVFVVANGKSGEDALQKLERENTVIQQLSDSGYIKSSSNPIHLLPSLAEQKRRIARWHTFWSKQKQASVLQTIQNVAPGLGFDVKAFSAFEENISRTYNPLDSSATNTIKGFFPGGFSNDTSQHYVIAALRVPQTFRSHVFSKLETDKSVTITDRQQGAVQLVDILDNDFNHIALYSSLIVFFALLIGYGRIELAIMAFLPMIVSWIWILGLMSLLGLKFNIVNIIISSLIFGLGDDYAIFTMDGLVEKFKTGSNKLNSVRAAVYVSVATVVIGLGVLLLAKHPALKSIAFISVTGLVCVLFISQTLQPFLFNWFIQNRANKKFLPFTLWSFLKSLFAFSYFFTGSMVLTFVGFILTHLPFVKEKGKFLFHRFLSAYTWSMMYIMFNVKKRIVGRNHADFSKPAVYIANHSSFLDILCTTMLNPRLVLLTNKWVWRSPVFGAVVRMAEYYPVADGAEDSLKPLESLIQRGYSIVVFPEGTRSYDDKIKRFHKGAFYIAEKLGLDIVPLVLHGIHYTMQKGDWLLKDGTLSINYSARISPVDATFGSGYSERAKKIGGYMRSELERIKVREETPRYFREQLIRSYMYKGPSLEWYCRIKTASEANYEPYHQILPRNGFFYDLGCGYGFMTYMLHWAAPNRKFVGVDYDDEKIETAQNNFLRDENICFEQADLNNYNLSACDGIIISDVLHYLLPSQQLDLLECCYKALKPGGLFIIRDGISDLSDRIEGTKRTEVWSTKIMKFNKTQNELHFMSRAFIEDFAQRHNMSIEEKDFASYTANLTFILKKKNHL
;
A
#
# COMPACT_ATOMS: atom_id res chain seq x y z
N MET A 1 20.15 -11.06 10.45
CA MET A 1 18.98 -11.14 11.37
C MET A 1 18.93 -12.47 12.12
N ALA A 2 18.81 -13.62 11.47
CA ALA A 2 18.80 -14.95 12.14
C ALA A 2 19.91 -15.14 13.18
N GLY A 3 21.17 -14.89 12.81
CA GLY A 3 22.30 -15.01 13.75
C GLY A 3 22.21 -14.10 14.99
N LEU A 4 21.57 -12.93 14.90
CA LEU A 4 21.38 -12.02 16.03
C LEU A 4 20.40 -12.63 17.05
N PHE A 5 19.21 -13.00 16.61
CA PHE A 5 18.18 -13.55 17.49
C PHE A 5 18.57 -14.91 18.08
N VAL A 6 19.25 -15.76 17.32
CA VAL A 6 19.80 -17.03 17.84
C VAL A 6 20.87 -16.77 18.91
N THR A 7 21.73 -15.75 18.73
CA THR A 7 22.74 -15.39 19.74
C THR A 7 22.08 -14.85 21.01
N ILE A 8 21.06 -13.98 20.87
CA ILE A 8 20.27 -13.46 22.00
C ILE A 8 19.62 -14.62 22.75
N TYR A 9 19.01 -15.57 22.05
CA TYR A 9 18.41 -16.75 22.65
C TYR A 9 19.43 -17.57 23.45
N HIS A 10 20.59 -17.90 22.88
CA HIS A 10 21.61 -18.66 23.61
C HIS A 10 22.10 -17.93 24.86
N PHE A 11 22.32 -16.61 24.75
CA PHE A 11 22.71 -15.78 25.88
C PHE A 11 21.65 -15.80 27.00
N LEU A 12 20.39 -15.50 26.68
CA LEU A 12 19.30 -15.47 27.66
C LEU A 12 18.95 -16.86 28.21
N HIS A 13 19.09 -17.91 27.40
CA HIS A 13 18.86 -19.28 27.83
C HIS A 13 19.90 -19.73 28.86
N LYS A 14 21.16 -19.30 28.70
CA LYS A 14 22.22 -19.52 29.69
C LYS A 14 21.98 -18.69 30.96
N HIS A 15 21.43 -17.48 30.84
CA HIS A 15 21.17 -16.54 31.94
C HIS A 15 19.67 -16.40 32.25
N LYS A 16 19.00 -17.48 32.64
CA LYS A 16 17.53 -17.50 32.85
C LYS A 16 17.02 -16.44 33.84
N ALA A 17 17.74 -16.20 34.94
CA ALA A 17 17.37 -15.17 35.91
C ALA A 17 17.38 -13.76 35.28
N LEU A 18 18.38 -13.46 34.45
CA LEU A 18 18.45 -12.20 33.70
C LEU A 18 17.32 -12.10 32.68
N CYS A 19 16.99 -13.19 31.97
CA CYS A 19 15.88 -13.22 31.01
C CYS A 19 14.54 -12.85 31.67
N TRP A 20 14.20 -13.49 32.79
CA TRP A 20 12.96 -13.19 33.51
C TRP A 20 12.99 -11.80 34.16
N ALA A 21 14.14 -11.37 34.72
CA ALA A 21 14.29 -10.02 35.25
C ALA A 21 14.08 -8.95 34.16
N LEU A 22 14.63 -9.13 32.96
CA LEU A 22 14.42 -8.24 31.82
C LEU A 22 12.96 -8.24 31.35
N PHE A 23 12.33 -9.42 31.22
CA PHE A 23 10.93 -9.52 30.84
C PHE A 23 10.01 -8.77 31.82
N PHE A 24 10.11 -9.07 33.13
CA PHE A 24 9.26 -8.45 34.13
C PHE A 24 9.57 -6.97 34.35
N SER A 25 10.85 -6.57 34.38
CA SER A 25 11.21 -5.15 34.55
C SER A 25 10.70 -4.29 33.38
N THR A 26 10.92 -4.72 32.13
CA THR A 26 10.43 -4.00 30.97
C THR A 26 8.89 -3.98 30.92
N PHE A 27 8.24 -5.10 31.24
CA PHE A 27 6.78 -5.15 31.32
C PHE A 27 6.23 -4.19 32.38
N VAL A 28 6.81 -4.17 33.59
CA VAL A 28 6.40 -3.24 34.66
C VAL A 28 6.61 -1.79 34.24
N VAL A 29 7.74 -1.46 33.60
CA VAL A 29 7.98 -0.10 33.07
C VAL A 29 6.88 0.30 32.09
N TRP A 30 6.54 -0.57 31.13
CA TRP A 30 5.48 -0.29 30.17
C TRP A 30 4.11 -0.13 30.84
N VAL A 31 3.78 -0.99 31.81
CA VAL A 31 2.54 -0.88 32.58
C VAL A 31 2.49 0.44 33.36
N VAL A 32 3.56 0.82 34.06
CA VAL A 32 3.62 2.10 34.80
C VAL A 32 3.43 3.30 33.86
N LEU A 33 4.06 3.30 32.69
CA LEU A 33 3.85 4.35 31.68
C LEU A 33 2.40 4.36 31.17
N SER A 34 1.81 3.18 30.92
CA SER A 34 0.45 3.05 30.43
C SER A 34 -0.61 3.59 31.41
N LEU A 35 -0.37 3.46 32.72
CA LEU A 35 -1.28 3.98 33.76
C LEU A 35 -1.37 5.51 33.79
N ASN A 36 -0.42 6.20 33.18
CA ASN A 36 -0.39 7.67 33.10
C ASN A 36 -1.05 8.23 31.83
N VAL A 37 -1.56 7.38 30.92
CA VAL A 37 -2.25 7.82 29.70
C VAL A 37 -3.60 8.45 30.05
N LYS A 38 -3.86 9.65 29.53
CA LYS A 38 -5.18 10.30 29.63
C LYS A 38 -6.09 9.86 28.48
N LEU A 39 -7.29 9.36 28.80
CA LEU A 39 -8.29 8.99 27.81
C LEU A 39 -9.09 10.22 27.37
N LYS A 40 -9.14 10.47 26.05
CA LYS A 40 -9.97 11.50 25.43
C LYS A 40 -11.28 10.88 24.94
N GLU A 41 -12.40 11.43 25.39
CA GLU A 41 -13.74 11.01 24.97
C GLU A 41 -14.38 12.01 23.99
N ASP A 42 -13.70 13.11 23.67
CA ASP A 42 -14.20 14.20 22.82
C ASP A 42 -14.12 13.87 21.32
N ILE A 43 -15.28 13.69 20.67
CA ILE A 43 -15.42 13.44 19.23
C ILE A 43 -14.98 14.64 18.38
N SER A 44 -15.13 15.88 18.84
CA SER A 44 -14.75 17.08 18.10
C SER A 44 -13.23 17.23 17.96
N SER A 45 -12.48 16.73 18.94
CA SER A 45 -11.02 16.65 18.90
C SER A 45 -10.46 15.67 17.85
N MET A 46 -11.36 14.92 17.18
CA MET A 46 -11.02 13.93 16.15
C MET A 46 -11.10 14.51 14.73
N LEU A 47 -11.57 15.75 14.57
CA LEU A 47 -11.69 16.41 13.27
C LEU A 47 -10.35 17.06 12.85
N PRO A 48 -10.04 17.11 11.53
CA PRO A 48 -8.83 17.74 11.02
C PRO A 48 -8.82 19.25 11.26
N ASP A 49 -7.61 19.78 11.38
CA ASP A 49 -7.36 21.18 11.73
C ASP A 49 -7.44 22.11 10.49
N SER A 50 -8.62 22.20 9.86
CA SER A 50 -8.87 23.05 8.67
C SER A 50 -9.49 24.41 9.05
N LYS A 51 -9.29 25.45 8.23
CA LYS A 51 -9.86 26.79 8.48
C LYS A 51 -11.39 26.79 8.52
N ALA A 52 -12.06 26.10 7.60
CA ALA A 52 -13.52 26.11 7.57
C ALA A 52 -14.12 25.15 8.62
N ILE A 53 -13.43 24.06 8.97
CA ILE A 53 -13.83 23.19 10.09
C ILE A 53 -13.67 23.93 11.42
N LYS A 54 -12.57 24.70 11.60
CA LYS A 54 -12.40 25.60 12.75
C LYS A 54 -13.51 26.64 12.81
N ALA A 55 -13.77 27.36 11.70
CA ALA A 55 -14.84 28.34 11.65
C ALA A 55 -16.22 27.71 11.94
N MET A 56 -16.49 26.50 11.43
CA MET A 56 -17.71 25.77 11.72
C MET A 56 -17.79 25.38 13.21
N ASN A 57 -16.72 24.83 13.80
CA ASN A 57 -16.68 24.48 15.22
C ASN A 57 -16.80 25.71 16.12
N GLU A 58 -16.21 26.84 15.75
CA GLU A 58 -16.35 28.13 16.43
C GLU A 58 -17.81 28.59 16.37
N VAL A 59 -18.44 28.56 15.20
CA VAL A 59 -19.88 28.85 15.07
C VAL A 59 -20.71 27.91 15.95
N ILE A 60 -20.51 26.60 15.86
CA ILE A 60 -21.31 25.61 16.62
C ILE A 60 -21.15 25.77 18.13
N SER A 61 -19.91 25.98 18.61
CA SER A 61 -19.62 26.13 20.03
C SER A 61 -20.09 27.46 20.62
N HIS A 62 -20.15 28.53 19.81
CA HIS A 62 -20.51 29.87 20.26
C HIS A 62 -21.96 30.27 19.97
N THR A 63 -22.62 29.69 18.96
CA THR A 63 -24.03 29.98 18.61
C THR A 63 -25.05 29.40 19.58
N GLN A 64 -24.62 28.68 20.63
CA GLN A 64 -25.45 27.95 21.61
C GLN A 64 -26.34 26.83 21.01
N ALA A 65 -26.69 26.88 19.72
CA ALA A 65 -27.57 25.94 19.04
C ALA A 65 -27.01 24.51 18.96
N GLY A 66 -25.68 24.34 18.97
CA GLY A 66 -25.04 23.01 18.94
C GLY A 66 -25.01 22.29 20.29
N GLU A 67 -25.12 23.04 21.38
CA GLU A 67 -24.99 22.57 22.76
C GLU A 67 -26.35 22.41 23.45
N GLN A 68 -27.43 22.82 22.79
CA GLN A 68 -28.79 22.72 23.32
C GLN A 68 -29.46 21.38 22.96
N ILE A 69 -30.39 21.00 23.83
CA ILE A 69 -31.31 19.89 23.64
C ILE A 69 -32.68 20.50 23.39
N ILE A 70 -33.31 20.06 22.31
CA ILE A 70 -34.65 20.47 21.94
C ILE A 70 -35.62 19.47 22.56
N PHE A 71 -36.59 19.95 23.33
CA PHE A 71 -37.71 19.18 23.81
C PHE A 71 -38.95 19.51 22.98
N LEU A 72 -39.69 18.48 22.61
CA LEU A 72 -40.95 18.58 21.89
C LEU A 72 -42.03 17.84 22.69
N LEU A 73 -43.10 18.56 23.03
CA LEU A 73 -44.32 17.98 23.62
C LEU A 73 -45.45 18.03 22.60
N SER A 74 -46.17 16.94 22.46
CA SER A 74 -47.36 16.83 21.63
C SER A 74 -48.36 15.87 22.25
N PHE A 75 -49.59 15.87 21.78
CA PHE A 75 -50.55 14.81 22.13
C PHE A 75 -50.31 13.55 21.29
N ASP A 76 -50.64 12.38 21.85
CA ASP A 76 -50.61 11.11 21.11
C ASP A 76 -51.62 11.14 19.94
N ASP A 77 -52.75 11.83 20.11
CA ASP A 77 -53.68 12.15 19.04
C ASP A 77 -53.24 13.41 18.28
N SER A 78 -52.72 13.20 17.07
CA SER A 78 -52.25 14.26 16.17
C SER A 78 -53.33 15.28 15.74
N THR A 79 -54.61 15.02 16.02
CA THR A 79 -55.73 15.92 15.70
C THR A 79 -56.17 16.79 16.87
N TYR A 80 -55.80 16.42 18.10
CA TYR A 80 -56.18 17.12 19.32
C TYR A 80 -55.34 18.39 19.54
N THR A 81 -56.00 19.50 19.88
CA THR A 81 -55.37 20.83 20.07
C THR A 81 -55.81 21.43 21.40
N ASN A 82 -54.88 21.54 22.36
CA ASN A 82 -55.13 22.20 23.65
C ASN A 82 -53.80 22.80 24.18
N PRO A 83 -53.51 24.08 23.87
CA PRO A 83 -52.28 24.76 24.27
C PRO A 83 -52.04 24.72 25.78
N ASP A 84 -53.07 25.02 26.58
CA ASP A 84 -52.96 25.15 28.04
C ASP A 84 -52.57 23.81 28.69
N SER A 85 -53.06 22.69 28.15
CA SER A 85 -52.69 21.36 28.62
C SER A 85 -51.23 21.00 28.30
N LEU A 86 -50.71 21.40 27.12
CA LEU A 86 -49.29 21.23 26.79
C LEU A 86 -48.40 22.12 27.67
N ILE A 87 -48.85 23.34 27.99
CA ILE A 87 -48.17 24.25 28.91
C ILE A 87 -48.12 23.67 30.33
N ALA A 88 -49.25 23.17 30.84
CA ALA A 88 -49.31 22.51 32.15
C ALA A 88 -48.38 21.29 32.21
N ALA A 89 -48.35 20.48 31.14
CA ALA A 89 -47.44 19.34 31.03
C ALA A 89 -45.96 19.79 30.99
N ALA A 90 -45.64 20.86 30.26
CA ALA A 90 -44.28 21.41 30.22
C ALA A 90 -43.84 22.00 31.58
N GLN A 91 -44.77 22.63 32.32
CA GLN A 91 -44.51 23.14 33.67
C GLN A 91 -44.28 22.02 34.68
N ASP A 92 -45.13 20.98 34.67
CA ASP A 92 -44.90 19.80 35.51
C ASP A 92 -43.58 19.12 35.17
N LEU A 93 -43.28 18.88 33.89
CA LEU A 93 -42.02 18.29 33.44
C LEU A 93 -40.81 19.08 33.95
N ASN A 94 -40.87 20.41 33.91
CA ASN A 94 -39.81 21.27 34.43
C ASN A 94 -39.64 21.10 35.97
N GLY A 95 -40.75 21.06 36.72
CA GLY A 95 -40.71 20.91 38.18
C GLY A 95 -40.36 19.49 38.66
N SER A 96 -40.86 18.45 37.99
CA SER A 96 -40.82 17.07 38.45
C SER A 96 -39.63 16.26 37.91
N VAL A 97 -39.10 16.62 36.73
CA VAL A 97 -37.98 15.94 36.05
C VAL A 97 -36.76 16.86 35.93
N LEU A 98 -36.92 18.07 35.36
CA LEU A 98 -35.75 18.91 35.06
C LEU A 98 -35.11 19.50 36.33
N GLN A 99 -35.90 19.93 37.32
CA GLN A 99 -35.33 20.40 38.60
C GLN A 99 -34.61 19.30 39.39
N LYS A 100 -35.08 18.05 39.35
CA LYS A 100 -34.34 16.91 39.97
C LYS A 100 -32.95 16.73 39.35
N ASN A 101 -32.81 17.09 38.07
CA ASN A 101 -31.57 17.01 37.31
C ASN A 101 -30.80 18.34 37.25
N ALA A 102 -31.14 19.35 38.07
CA ALA A 102 -30.57 20.70 38.02
C ALA A 102 -29.04 20.74 38.16
N LYS A 103 -28.42 19.74 38.82
CA LYS A 103 -26.95 19.66 38.94
C LYS A 103 -26.23 19.55 37.58
N TRP A 104 -26.93 19.05 36.55
CA TRP A 104 -26.41 18.83 35.20
C TRP A 104 -26.88 19.87 34.19
N ILE A 105 -27.82 20.73 34.56
CA ILE A 105 -28.50 21.66 33.66
C ILE A 105 -28.01 23.08 33.98
N ASP A 106 -27.62 23.82 32.94
CA ASP A 106 -27.24 25.24 33.05
C ASP A 106 -28.49 26.13 33.03
N SER A 107 -29.36 25.91 32.04
CA SER A 107 -30.61 26.65 31.88
C SER A 107 -31.67 25.84 31.15
N VAL A 108 -32.94 26.13 31.46
CA VAL A 108 -34.10 25.64 30.73
C VAL A 108 -34.87 26.87 30.25
N SER A 109 -35.09 26.97 28.95
CA SER A 109 -35.80 28.06 28.31
C SER A 109 -37.18 27.57 27.86
N THR A 110 -38.11 27.47 28.82
CA THR A 110 -39.52 27.11 28.56
C THR A 110 -40.35 28.27 28.03
N GLN A 111 -40.00 29.50 28.42
CA GLN A 111 -40.63 30.73 27.96
C GLN A 111 -39.61 31.64 27.26
N VAL A 112 -40.07 32.35 26.23
CA VAL A 112 -39.34 33.46 25.63
C VAL A 112 -39.60 34.71 26.47
N GLY A 113 -38.55 35.32 27.00
CA GLY A 113 -38.65 36.35 28.06
C GLY A 113 -39.55 37.53 27.69
N GLY A 114 -40.72 37.60 28.32
CA GLY A 114 -41.58 38.78 28.30
C GLY A 114 -40.93 39.94 29.05
N GLY A 115 -40.93 41.14 28.45
CA GLY A 115 -40.43 42.39 29.05
C GLY A 115 -39.17 42.99 28.39
N GLN A 116 -38.45 42.23 27.57
CA GLN A 116 -37.28 42.76 26.85
C GLN A 116 -37.66 43.67 25.66
N GLU A 117 -38.86 43.50 25.12
CA GLU A 117 -39.41 44.32 24.02
C GLU A 117 -39.57 45.80 24.41
N GLU A 118 -39.92 46.07 25.66
CA GLU A 118 -40.09 47.44 26.16
C GLU A 118 -38.73 48.13 26.35
N VAL A 119 -37.73 47.37 26.83
CA VAL A 119 -36.33 47.83 26.97
C VAL A 119 -35.71 48.12 25.60
N ILE A 120 -35.88 47.23 24.62
CA ILE A 120 -35.35 47.49 23.28
C ILE A 120 -36.07 48.67 22.61
N THR A 121 -37.40 48.76 22.77
CA THR A 121 -38.18 49.92 22.29
C THR A 121 -37.67 51.22 22.91
N GLN A 122 -37.30 51.21 24.19
CA GLN A 122 -36.67 52.37 24.84
C GLN A 122 -35.30 52.71 24.23
N ILE A 123 -34.40 51.73 24.06
CA ILE A 123 -33.08 51.93 23.43
C ILE A 123 -33.24 52.56 22.04
N PHE A 124 -34.20 52.07 21.25
CA PHE A 124 -34.49 52.61 19.93
C PHE A 124 -34.99 54.05 19.96
N ARG A 125 -35.91 54.39 20.88
CA ARG A 125 -36.41 55.76 21.06
C ARG A 125 -35.30 56.73 21.48
N GLU A 126 -34.40 56.29 22.34
CA GLU A 126 -33.29 57.11 22.82
C GLU A 126 -32.18 57.29 21.77
N ASN A 127 -32.10 56.41 20.77
CA ASN A 127 -30.97 56.35 19.83
C ASN A 127 -31.38 56.32 18.34
N ILE A 128 -32.51 56.93 17.98
CA ILE A 128 -33.09 56.94 16.62
C ILE A 128 -32.07 57.10 15.48
N PRO A 129 -31.15 58.09 15.49
CA PRO A 129 -30.20 58.30 14.39
C PRO A 129 -29.39 57.05 14.04
N LEU A 130 -29.05 56.25 15.05
CA LEU A 130 -28.18 55.08 14.91
C LEU A 130 -28.80 53.98 14.06
N PHE A 131 -30.12 53.98 13.88
CA PHE A 131 -30.83 52.94 13.15
C PHE A 131 -31.27 53.39 11.75
N LEU A 132 -31.03 54.63 11.35
CA LEU A 132 -31.42 55.15 10.04
C LEU A 132 -30.33 54.92 8.98
N THR A 133 -30.75 54.53 7.79
CA THR A 133 -29.91 54.34 6.60
C THR A 133 -30.14 55.48 5.60
N GLU A 134 -29.33 55.56 4.55
CA GLU A 134 -29.44 56.66 3.57
C GLU A 134 -30.79 56.64 2.82
N SER A 135 -31.35 55.45 2.54
CA SER A 135 -32.70 55.32 1.98
C SER A 135 -33.79 55.80 2.93
N ASP A 136 -33.58 55.67 4.26
CA ASP A 136 -34.52 56.19 5.26
C ASP A 136 -34.49 57.73 5.30
N PHE A 137 -33.31 58.35 5.13
CA PHE A 137 -33.21 59.81 5.03
C PHE A 137 -33.94 60.35 3.79
N GLN A 138 -33.86 59.64 2.65
CA GLN A 138 -34.68 59.98 1.47
C GLN A 138 -36.17 59.84 1.75
N ARG A 139 -36.58 58.83 2.54
CA ARG A 139 -37.98 58.68 2.95
C ARG A 139 -38.40 59.78 3.93
N LEU A 140 -37.55 60.19 4.86
CA LEU A 140 -37.79 61.31 5.78
C LEU A 140 -38.00 62.63 5.04
N ASP A 141 -37.32 62.85 3.90
CA ASP A 141 -37.60 64.02 3.04
C ASP A 141 -39.04 64.06 2.54
N THR A 142 -39.65 62.89 2.28
CA THR A 142 -41.08 62.81 1.91
C THR A 142 -42.01 63.00 3.11
N LEU A 143 -41.63 62.51 4.29
CA LEU A 143 -42.43 62.63 5.52
C LEU A 143 -42.43 64.04 6.09
N THR A 144 -41.41 64.85 5.79
CA THR A 144 -41.28 66.24 6.24
C THR A 144 -42.01 67.24 5.33
N GLN A 145 -42.66 66.79 4.24
CA GLN A 145 -43.47 67.65 3.39
C GLN A 145 -44.82 67.99 4.05
N PRO A 146 -45.37 69.21 3.86
CA PRO A 146 -46.60 69.64 4.53
C PRO A 146 -47.80 68.71 4.35
N ASP A 147 -48.04 68.22 3.12
CA ASP A 147 -49.17 67.32 2.82
C ASP A 147 -49.03 65.97 3.53
N ALA A 148 -47.80 65.46 3.63
CA ALA A 148 -47.51 64.21 4.34
C ALA A 148 -47.73 64.36 5.84
N ILE A 149 -47.27 65.46 6.44
CA ILE A 149 -47.48 65.78 7.86
C ILE A 149 -48.97 65.85 8.18
N ALA A 150 -49.76 66.54 7.35
CA ALA A 150 -51.20 66.65 7.54
C ALA A 150 -51.90 65.28 7.48
N LYS A 151 -51.55 64.46 6.50
CA LYS A 151 -52.09 63.10 6.34
C LYS A 151 -51.72 62.20 7.52
N THR A 152 -50.49 62.27 8.00
CA THR A 152 -50.04 61.47 9.16
C THR A 152 -50.76 61.90 10.44
N LEU A 153 -50.92 63.20 10.68
CA LEU A 153 -51.68 63.70 11.84
C LEU A 153 -53.16 63.28 11.80
N GLU A 154 -53.77 63.23 10.62
CA GLU A 154 -55.15 62.71 10.45
C GLU A 154 -55.24 61.20 10.76
N GLN A 155 -54.26 60.41 10.32
CA GLN A 155 -54.15 58.99 10.64
C GLN A 155 -53.93 58.76 12.14
N ASN A 156 -53.04 59.56 12.74
CA ASN A 156 -52.77 59.53 14.18
C ASN A 156 -54.04 59.85 14.98
N LYS A 157 -54.86 60.81 14.53
CA LYS A 157 -56.17 61.08 15.15
C LYS A 157 -57.09 59.86 15.08
N LYS A 158 -57.19 59.18 13.93
CA LYS A 158 -57.99 57.95 13.78
C LYS A 158 -57.48 56.84 14.73
N LEU A 159 -56.16 56.70 14.86
CA LEU A 159 -55.53 55.75 15.77
C LEU A 159 -55.85 56.06 17.24
N LEU A 160 -55.78 57.33 17.64
CA LEU A 160 -56.10 57.80 19.00
C LEU A 160 -57.59 57.70 19.37
N LEU A 161 -58.47 57.63 18.37
CA LEU A 161 -59.90 57.38 18.58
C LEU A 161 -60.25 55.88 18.62
N SER A 162 -59.29 55.01 18.36
CA SER A 162 -59.46 53.55 18.40
C SER A 162 -59.05 52.96 19.76
N PRO A 163 -59.41 51.69 20.07
CA PRO A 163 -58.90 50.98 21.24
C PRO A 163 -57.37 50.90 21.32
N ALA A 164 -56.68 51.03 20.18
CA ALA A 164 -55.22 51.04 20.12
C ALA A 164 -54.59 52.31 20.76
N SER A 165 -55.39 53.34 21.04
CA SER A 165 -54.94 54.59 21.67
C SER A 165 -54.23 54.39 23.01
N VAL A 166 -54.59 53.35 23.78
CA VAL A 166 -53.96 53.01 25.06
C VAL A 166 -52.45 52.77 24.92
N VAL A 167 -52.03 52.16 23.80
CA VAL A 167 -50.63 51.84 23.52
C VAL A 167 -49.97 52.95 22.70
N PHE A 168 -50.67 53.48 21.69
CA PHE A 168 -50.05 54.38 20.71
C PHE A 168 -50.02 55.85 21.08
N LYS A 169 -50.69 56.28 22.18
CA LYS A 169 -50.74 57.70 22.59
C LYS A 169 -49.36 58.32 22.80
N GLN A 170 -48.45 57.63 23.46
CA GLN A 170 -47.10 58.13 23.69
C GLN A 170 -46.28 58.20 22.40
N PHE A 171 -46.46 57.23 21.49
CA PHE A 171 -45.78 57.21 20.20
C PHE A 171 -46.22 58.36 19.30
N VAL A 172 -47.53 58.63 19.23
CA VAL A 172 -48.07 59.75 18.44
C VAL A 172 -47.54 61.10 18.93
N ALA A 173 -47.44 61.30 20.25
CA ALA A 173 -46.94 62.55 20.83
C ALA A 173 -45.44 62.80 20.55
N GLN A 174 -44.66 61.72 20.43
CA GLN A 174 -43.22 61.79 20.18
C GLN A 174 -42.87 61.83 18.69
N ASP A 175 -43.81 61.49 17.82
CA ASP A 175 -43.61 61.37 16.38
C ASP A 175 -44.86 61.76 15.56
N PRO A 176 -45.11 63.06 15.38
CA PRO A 176 -46.22 63.58 14.57
C PRO A 176 -46.09 63.31 13.06
N ILE A 177 -44.88 62.98 12.58
CA ILE A 177 -44.60 62.83 11.14
C ILE A 177 -44.50 61.36 10.69
N GLY A 178 -44.50 60.41 11.63
CA GLY A 178 -44.47 58.97 11.37
C GLY A 178 -43.09 58.41 11.08
N MET A 179 -42.00 59.07 11.52
CA MET A 179 -40.62 58.62 11.31
C MET A 179 -40.27 57.28 12.00
N SER A 180 -40.92 56.96 13.10
CA SER A 180 -40.71 55.73 13.88
C SER A 180 -41.07 54.48 13.08
N SER A 181 -41.98 54.60 12.10
CA SER A 181 -42.34 53.50 11.18
C SER A 181 -41.14 52.96 10.38
N LEU A 182 -40.14 53.80 10.11
CA LEU A 182 -38.89 53.42 9.43
C LEU A 182 -38.02 52.50 10.28
N ILE A 183 -38.17 52.60 11.60
CA ILE A 183 -37.41 51.86 12.60
C ILE A 183 -38.14 50.56 12.96
N TRP A 184 -39.47 50.60 13.11
CA TRP A 184 -40.28 49.41 13.39
C TRP A 184 -40.11 48.30 12.35
N LYS A 185 -39.96 48.68 11.08
CA LYS A 185 -39.66 47.73 10.01
C LYS A 185 -38.32 46.99 10.21
N LYS A 186 -37.38 47.55 10.98
CA LYS A 186 -36.07 46.93 11.27
C LYS A 186 -36.11 46.02 12.49
N LEU A 187 -37.06 46.25 13.38
CA LEU A 187 -37.36 45.37 14.51
C LEU A 187 -38.02 44.05 14.08
N SER A 188 -38.52 43.95 12.84
CA SER A 188 -39.01 42.67 12.30
C SER A 188 -37.91 41.61 12.17
N VAL A 189 -36.63 42.00 12.23
CA VAL A 189 -35.48 41.06 12.30
C VAL A 189 -35.52 40.20 13.57
N LEU A 190 -36.22 40.65 14.61
CA LEU A 190 -36.44 39.91 15.86
C LEU A 190 -37.65 38.97 15.81
N GLN A 191 -38.45 38.98 14.74
CA GLN A 191 -39.59 38.07 14.62
C GLN A 191 -39.11 36.61 14.47
N PHE A 192 -39.66 35.74 15.33
CA PHE A 192 -39.41 34.30 15.33
C PHE A 192 -39.83 33.62 14.01
N ASP A 193 -39.41 32.38 13.79
CA ASP A 193 -39.76 31.63 12.59
C ASP A 193 -41.28 31.66 12.34
N PRO A 194 -41.76 31.98 11.12
CA PRO A 194 -43.19 32.08 10.83
C PRO A 194 -43.95 30.75 11.00
N SER A 195 -43.27 29.64 11.32
CA SER A 195 -43.85 28.33 11.64
C SER A 195 -44.25 28.15 13.11
N TYR A 196 -43.83 29.08 13.97
CA TYR A 196 -44.09 29.09 15.40
C TYR A 196 -44.80 30.37 15.82
N GLU A 197 -45.69 30.25 16.80
CA GLU A 197 -46.34 31.36 17.48
C GLU A 197 -46.03 31.35 18.98
N LEU A 198 -45.98 32.56 19.56
CA LEU A 198 -45.84 32.74 21.00
C LEU A 198 -47.24 32.78 21.62
N TYR A 199 -47.53 31.80 22.48
CA TYR A 199 -48.78 31.75 23.24
C TYR A 199 -48.44 31.66 24.74
N ASP A 200 -48.86 32.67 25.50
CA ASP A 200 -48.52 32.88 26.91
C ASP A 200 -47.01 32.77 27.22
N GLY A 201 -46.17 33.27 26.31
CA GLY A 201 -44.71 33.22 26.41
C GLY A 201 -44.08 31.88 26.01
N TYR A 202 -44.86 30.84 25.67
CA TYR A 202 -44.38 29.54 25.21
C TYR A 202 -44.33 29.47 23.67
N LEU A 203 -43.36 28.72 23.14
CA LEU A 203 -43.21 28.46 21.72
C LEU A 203 -44.11 27.30 21.29
N LEU A 204 -45.23 27.60 20.64
CA LEU A 204 -46.11 26.62 20.03
C LEU A 204 -45.99 26.65 18.50
N SER A 205 -46.23 25.51 17.86
CA SER A 205 -46.40 25.49 16.41
C SER A 205 -47.65 26.29 15.99
N ASN A 206 -47.70 26.84 14.78
CA ASN A 206 -48.86 27.62 14.30
C ASN A 206 -50.22 26.91 14.39
N ASN A 207 -50.22 25.58 14.42
CA ASN A 207 -51.42 24.76 14.58
C ASN A 207 -51.71 24.40 16.05
N GLN A 208 -50.95 24.93 17.00
CA GLN A 208 -51.08 24.74 18.45
C GLN A 208 -51.01 23.29 18.95
N ARG A 209 -50.41 22.39 18.15
CA ARG A 209 -50.33 20.95 18.44
C ARG A 209 -49.05 20.54 19.12
N ARG A 210 -48.02 21.38 19.07
CA ARG A 210 -46.68 21.06 19.54
C ARG A 210 -46.14 22.23 20.33
N LEU A 211 -45.60 21.93 21.52
CA LEU A 211 -44.87 22.89 22.34
C LEU A 211 -43.38 22.52 22.26
N THR A 212 -42.54 23.49 21.94
CA THR A 212 -41.08 23.32 21.86
C THR A 212 -40.39 24.16 22.91
N PHE A 213 -39.41 23.58 23.60
CA PHE A 213 -38.53 24.35 24.49
C PHE A 213 -37.10 23.82 24.45
N PHE A 214 -36.16 24.60 24.99
CA PHE A 214 -34.74 24.29 24.91
C PHE A 214 -34.15 24.07 26.31
N LEU A 215 -33.24 23.10 26.39
CA LEU A 215 -32.45 22.82 27.58
C LEU A 215 -30.98 22.94 27.22
N LYS A 216 -30.21 23.66 28.05
CA LYS A 216 -28.76 23.72 27.93
C LYS A 216 -28.11 22.91 29.05
N PRO A 217 -27.36 21.84 28.74
CA PRO A 217 -26.55 21.13 29.71
C PRO A 217 -25.44 22.01 30.26
N LYS A 218 -24.99 21.72 31.47
CA LYS A 218 -23.86 22.39 32.13
C LYS A 218 -22.51 22.03 31.52
N HIS A 219 -22.41 20.82 30.97
CA HIS A 219 -21.21 20.29 30.33
C HIS A 219 -21.34 20.33 28.82
N LYS A 220 -20.22 20.52 28.11
CA LYS A 220 -20.20 20.54 26.64
C LYS A 220 -20.58 19.18 26.06
N ALA A 221 -21.12 19.15 24.85
CA ALA A 221 -21.51 17.93 24.14
C ALA A 221 -20.37 16.89 24.06
N SER A 222 -19.13 17.37 23.97
CA SER A 222 -17.91 16.56 23.92
C SER A 222 -17.54 15.84 25.22
N GLU A 223 -18.07 16.26 26.37
CA GLU A 223 -17.82 15.63 27.67
C GLU A 223 -18.72 14.39 27.86
N THR A 224 -18.61 13.44 26.93
CA THR A 224 -19.56 12.31 26.81
C THR A 224 -19.62 11.43 28.04
N GLY A 225 -18.53 11.28 28.80
CA GLY A 225 -18.52 10.49 30.03
C GLY A 225 -19.47 11.02 31.10
N ILE A 226 -19.48 12.35 31.29
CA ILE A 226 -20.37 13.02 32.23
C ILE A 226 -21.79 13.05 31.66
N ASN A 227 -21.96 13.47 30.41
CA ASN A 227 -23.27 13.58 29.77
C ASN A 227 -24.01 12.25 29.70
N SER A 228 -23.31 11.12 29.52
CA SER A 228 -23.93 9.78 29.52
C SER A 228 -24.64 9.48 30.84
N THR A 229 -24.07 9.92 31.98
CA THR A 229 -24.71 9.73 33.29
C THR A 229 -25.94 10.63 33.46
N PHE A 230 -25.89 11.86 32.94
CA PHE A 230 -27.04 12.77 32.91
C PHE A 230 -28.20 12.18 32.09
N PHE A 231 -27.94 11.74 30.85
CA PHE A 231 -29.00 11.19 29.99
C PHE A 231 -29.59 9.88 30.51
N ALA A 232 -28.80 9.04 31.18
CA ALA A 232 -29.32 7.85 31.84
C ALA A 232 -30.32 8.22 32.97
N SER A 233 -29.98 9.21 33.80
CA SER A 233 -30.86 9.73 34.85
C SER A 233 -32.13 10.36 34.25
N LEU A 234 -31.95 11.22 33.24
CA LEU A 234 -33.04 11.91 32.54
C LEU A 234 -34.02 10.93 31.91
N ASN A 235 -33.55 9.88 31.23
CA ASN A 235 -34.43 8.88 30.62
C ASN A 235 -35.23 8.09 31.66
N ASN A 236 -34.62 7.75 32.80
CA ASN A 236 -35.32 7.07 33.88
C ASN A 236 -36.45 7.94 34.45
N ASP A 237 -36.16 9.21 34.71
CA ASP A 237 -37.15 10.18 35.23
C ASP A 237 -38.24 10.49 34.18
N LEU A 238 -37.89 10.63 32.90
CA LEU A 238 -38.84 10.82 31.80
C LEU A 238 -39.77 9.63 31.62
N ASN A 239 -39.27 8.40 31.74
CA ASN A 239 -40.11 7.21 31.64
C ASN A 239 -41.13 7.13 32.79
N GLN A 240 -40.73 7.50 34.00
CA GLN A 240 -41.64 7.61 35.14
C GLN A 240 -42.65 8.77 34.97
N TRP A 241 -42.22 9.87 34.37
CA TRP A 241 -43.11 10.99 34.07
C TRP A 241 -44.17 10.64 33.02
N ARG A 242 -43.77 9.95 31.95
CA ARG A 242 -44.65 9.45 30.88
C ARG A 242 -45.73 8.50 31.41
N SER A 243 -45.39 7.62 32.36
CA SER A 243 -46.39 6.73 32.96
C SER A 243 -47.47 7.47 33.76
N ASN A 244 -47.18 8.68 34.23
CA ASN A 244 -48.11 9.50 35.00
C ASN A 244 -48.91 10.50 34.14
N HIS A 245 -48.53 10.71 32.88
CA HIS A 245 -49.12 11.69 31.96
C HIS A 245 -49.58 11.01 30.66
N ALA A 246 -50.57 10.11 30.78
CA ALA A 246 -51.15 9.41 29.63
C ALA A 246 -51.79 10.40 28.64
N GLY A 247 -51.46 10.28 27.35
CA GLY A 247 -51.96 11.14 26.27
C GLY A 247 -51.01 12.26 25.83
N VAL A 248 -49.91 12.49 26.55
CA VAL A 248 -48.88 13.48 26.19
C VAL A 248 -47.57 12.77 25.84
N HIS A 249 -47.14 12.94 24.59
CA HIS A 249 -45.87 12.48 24.07
C HIS A 249 -44.78 13.53 24.30
N VAL A 250 -43.65 13.12 24.90
CA VAL A 250 -42.46 13.96 25.07
C VAL A 250 -41.25 13.29 24.44
N VAL A 251 -40.56 14.03 23.57
CA VAL A 251 -39.28 13.61 22.98
C VAL A 251 -38.25 14.71 23.10
N TYR A 252 -36.99 14.31 23.13
CA TYR A 252 -35.88 15.24 23.09
C TYR A 252 -34.84 14.81 22.04
N PHE A 253 -34.18 15.79 21.43
CA PHE A 253 -33.11 15.57 20.48
C PHE A 253 -32.07 16.69 20.58
N GLY A 254 -30.78 16.35 20.46
CA GLY A 254 -29.71 17.34 20.50
C GLY A 254 -28.32 16.72 20.38
N GLY A 255 -27.34 17.56 20.00
CA GLY A 255 -25.94 17.16 19.84
C GLY A 255 -25.36 16.42 21.06
N PRO A 256 -25.52 16.94 22.29
CA PRO A 256 -25.03 16.27 23.50
C PRO A 256 -25.61 14.86 23.72
N ALA A 257 -26.89 14.65 23.39
CA ALA A 257 -27.55 13.35 23.54
C ALA A 257 -27.01 12.32 22.55
N VAL A 258 -26.85 12.73 21.29
CA VAL A 258 -26.28 11.90 20.22
C VAL A 258 -24.82 11.54 20.54
N ALA A 259 -24.01 12.49 20.98
CA ALA A 259 -22.61 12.26 21.35
C ALA A 259 -22.47 11.26 22.51
N ALA A 260 -23.26 11.43 23.58
CA ALA A 260 -23.28 10.52 24.71
C ALA A 260 -23.75 9.09 24.33
N GLY A 261 -24.80 8.99 23.52
CA GLY A 261 -25.31 7.71 23.00
C GLY A 261 -24.26 6.95 22.18
N ASN A 262 -23.56 7.64 21.28
CA ASN A 262 -22.44 7.10 20.52
C ASN A 262 -21.32 6.57 21.41
N ALA A 263 -20.84 7.39 22.36
CA ALA A 263 -19.74 7.02 23.24
C ALA A 263 -20.07 5.80 24.12
N SER A 264 -21.29 5.76 24.66
CA SER A 264 -21.77 4.62 25.45
C SER A 264 -21.82 3.33 24.61
N GLN A 265 -22.41 3.40 23.41
CA GLN A 265 -22.51 2.24 22.52
C GLN A 265 -21.13 1.75 22.06
N LEU A 266 -20.21 2.65 21.72
CA LEU A 266 -18.83 2.30 21.36
C LEU A 266 -18.10 1.58 22.50
N ARG A 267 -18.25 2.04 23.74
CA ARG A 267 -17.64 1.41 24.91
C ARG A 267 -18.18 -0.01 25.11
N THR A 268 -19.50 -0.19 25.05
CA THR A 268 -20.14 -1.51 25.17
C THR A 268 -19.69 -2.44 24.04
N ASP A 269 -19.74 -1.98 22.79
CA ASP A 269 -19.33 -2.77 21.63
C ASP A 269 -17.86 -3.17 21.73
N THR A 270 -16.99 -2.26 22.15
CA THR A 270 -15.56 -2.55 22.36
C THR A 270 -15.36 -3.67 23.37
N ILE A 271 -16.01 -3.60 24.54
CA ILE A 271 -15.87 -4.62 25.59
C ILE A 271 -16.41 -5.98 25.11
N VAL A 272 -17.58 -5.99 24.51
CA VAL A 272 -18.24 -7.21 24.03
C VAL A 272 -17.41 -7.87 22.93
N THR A 273 -17.00 -7.10 21.93
CA THR A 273 -16.25 -7.61 20.78
C THR A 273 -14.84 -8.06 21.16
N LEU A 274 -14.15 -7.33 22.04
CA LEU A 274 -12.84 -7.74 22.54
C LEU A 274 -12.93 -9.05 23.35
N THR A 275 -13.93 -9.17 24.23
CA THR A 275 -14.15 -10.38 25.04
C THR A 275 -14.47 -11.58 24.16
N ALA A 276 -15.39 -11.43 23.21
CA ALA A 276 -15.73 -12.47 22.26
C ALA A 276 -14.52 -12.88 21.38
N THR A 277 -13.70 -11.91 20.96
CA THR A 277 -12.47 -12.16 20.21
C THR A 277 -11.49 -13.02 21.02
N VAL A 278 -11.20 -12.65 22.28
CA VAL A 278 -10.32 -13.45 23.15
C VAL A 278 -10.82 -14.89 23.30
N ILE A 279 -12.12 -15.08 23.56
CA ILE A 279 -12.72 -16.42 23.71
C ILE A 279 -12.58 -17.24 22.43
N LEU A 280 -12.94 -16.67 21.27
CA LEU A 280 -12.87 -17.37 19.99
C LEU A 280 -11.43 -17.67 19.56
N LEU A 281 -10.50 -16.76 19.80
CA LEU A 281 -9.07 -16.99 19.56
C LEU A 281 -8.52 -18.09 20.48
N MET A 282 -8.91 -18.10 21.77
CA MET A 282 -8.53 -19.18 22.68
C MET A 282 -9.08 -20.53 22.23
N ALA A 283 -10.33 -20.57 21.74
CA ALA A 283 -10.94 -21.79 21.21
C ALA A 283 -10.25 -22.29 19.94
N LEU A 284 -9.98 -21.40 18.97
CA LEU A 284 -9.31 -21.75 17.71
C LEU A 284 -7.88 -22.25 17.95
N THR A 285 -7.11 -21.54 18.78
CA THR A 285 -5.73 -21.93 19.11
C THR A 285 -5.69 -23.21 19.93
N TYR A 286 -6.66 -23.43 20.83
CA TYR A 286 -6.80 -24.71 21.52
C TYR A 286 -7.12 -25.85 20.54
N TYR A 287 -8.00 -25.64 19.57
CA TYR A 287 -8.33 -26.63 18.54
C TYR A 287 -7.10 -27.01 17.70
N PHE A 288 -6.31 -26.01 17.27
CA PHE A 288 -5.13 -26.24 16.44
C PHE A 288 -3.96 -26.89 17.19
N PHE A 289 -3.65 -26.44 18.41
CA PHE A 289 -2.50 -26.94 19.18
C PHE A 289 -2.84 -28.06 20.19
N ARG A 290 -4.13 -28.31 20.46
CA ARG A 290 -4.69 -29.34 21.35
C ARG A 290 -4.12 -29.34 22.78
N ARG A 291 -3.74 -28.18 23.31
CA ARG A 291 -3.07 -28.03 24.61
C ARG A 291 -3.65 -26.89 25.42
N LYS A 292 -4.02 -27.17 26.68
CA LYS A 292 -4.69 -26.19 27.56
C LYS A 292 -3.84 -24.95 27.88
N ARG A 293 -2.50 -25.09 27.91
CA ARG A 293 -1.58 -23.98 28.23
C ARG A 293 -1.20 -23.12 27.03
N THR A 294 -1.29 -23.66 25.81
CA THR A 294 -0.82 -22.97 24.60
C THR A 294 -1.58 -21.67 24.31
N PRO A 295 -2.94 -21.63 24.34
CA PRO A 295 -3.69 -20.39 24.13
C PRO A 295 -3.26 -19.25 25.06
N LEU A 296 -3.00 -19.55 26.34
CA LEU A 296 -2.58 -18.54 27.31
C LEU A 296 -1.18 -18.01 27.00
N LEU A 297 -0.26 -18.87 26.54
CA LEU A 297 1.08 -18.46 26.15
C LEU A 297 1.09 -17.57 24.90
N LEU A 298 0.17 -17.79 23.97
CA LEU A 298 0.04 -16.97 22.76
C LEU A 298 -0.44 -15.53 23.06
N LEU A 299 -1.14 -15.33 24.18
CA LEU A 299 -1.57 -14.00 24.63
C LEU A 299 -0.45 -13.20 25.31
N VAL A 300 0.63 -13.85 25.78
CA VAL A 300 1.71 -13.16 26.51
C VAL A 300 2.37 -12.06 25.65
N PRO A 301 2.81 -12.31 24.40
CA PRO A 301 3.35 -11.26 23.55
C PRO A 301 2.33 -10.16 23.23
N VAL A 302 1.04 -10.50 23.14
CA VAL A 302 0.00 -9.51 22.84
C VAL A 302 -0.23 -8.56 24.01
N VAL A 303 -0.31 -9.08 25.24
CA VAL A 303 -0.45 -8.25 26.45
C VAL A 303 0.79 -7.40 26.67
N TYR A 304 1.98 -7.97 26.45
CA TYR A 304 3.24 -7.22 26.48
C TYR A 304 3.24 -6.09 25.44
N GLY A 305 2.81 -6.40 24.22
CA GLY A 305 2.63 -5.44 23.13
C GLY A 305 1.68 -4.31 23.51
N ALA A 306 0.45 -4.63 23.93
CA ALA A 306 -0.55 -3.63 24.31
C ALA A 306 -0.06 -2.68 25.41
N ALA A 307 0.67 -3.19 26.41
CA ALA A 307 1.30 -2.37 27.46
C ALA A 307 2.36 -1.43 26.87
N MET A 308 3.23 -1.92 25.98
CA MET A 308 4.23 -1.11 25.29
C MET A 308 3.59 -0.06 24.37
N GLY A 309 2.54 -0.41 23.62
CA GLY A 309 1.79 0.51 22.78
C GLY A 309 1.21 1.68 23.56
N MET A 310 0.55 1.39 24.69
CA MET A 310 0.03 2.44 25.59
C MET A 310 1.16 3.26 26.23
N GLY A 311 2.26 2.63 26.61
CA GLY A 311 3.44 3.32 27.13
C GLY A 311 4.06 4.28 26.10
N ILE A 312 4.15 3.89 24.83
CA ILE A 312 4.63 4.75 23.73
C ILE A 312 3.68 5.92 23.50
N VAL A 313 2.37 5.67 23.48
CA VAL A 313 1.35 6.72 23.36
C VAL A 313 1.50 7.77 24.48
N TYR A 314 1.73 7.34 25.72
CA TYR A 314 2.06 8.24 26.82
C TYR A 314 3.30 9.10 26.54
N LEU A 315 4.40 8.46 26.13
CA LEU A 315 5.68 9.14 25.89
C LEU A 315 5.63 10.16 24.74
N VAL A 316 4.82 9.92 23.70
CA VAL A 316 4.78 10.77 22.50
C VAL A 316 3.76 11.90 22.64
N GLN A 317 2.56 11.63 23.17
CA GLN A 317 1.45 12.58 23.15
C GLN A 317 0.61 12.64 24.44
N GLY A 318 0.87 11.76 25.42
CA GLY A 318 0.26 11.78 26.76
C GLY A 318 -1.23 11.43 26.85
N SER A 319 -1.95 11.40 25.72
CA SER A 319 -3.39 11.12 25.66
C SER A 319 -3.78 10.31 24.43
N VAL A 320 -4.89 9.59 24.49
CA VAL A 320 -5.41 8.79 23.37
C VAL A 320 -6.93 8.78 23.35
N SER A 321 -7.51 8.77 22.15
CA SER A 321 -8.94 8.56 21.97
C SER A 321 -9.40 7.18 22.48
N VAL A 322 -10.52 7.15 23.20
CA VAL A 322 -11.18 5.87 23.59
C VAL A 322 -11.60 5.05 22.36
N ILE A 323 -11.88 5.71 21.23
CA ILE A 323 -12.25 5.02 19.99
C ILE A 323 -11.06 4.29 19.37
N ALA A 324 -9.86 4.86 19.47
CA ALA A 324 -8.63 4.18 19.02
C ALA A 324 -8.36 2.90 19.83
N LEU A 325 -8.66 2.90 21.13
CA LEU A 325 -8.66 1.70 21.98
C LEU A 325 -9.73 0.67 21.56
N GLY A 326 -10.85 1.13 21.03
CA GLY A 326 -11.91 0.28 20.46
C GLY A 326 -11.43 -0.63 19.32
N ALA A 327 -10.46 -0.14 18.52
CA ALA A 327 -9.78 -0.95 17.51
C ALA A 327 -8.77 -1.96 18.09
N GLY A 328 -8.62 -2.03 19.42
CA GLY A 328 -7.75 -3.00 20.11
C GLY A 328 -8.09 -4.46 19.81
N ALA A 329 -9.36 -4.79 19.51
CA ALA A 329 -9.75 -6.13 19.06
C ALA A 329 -9.09 -6.50 17.72
N ILE A 330 -8.92 -5.52 16.82
CA ILE A 330 -8.21 -5.67 15.55
C ILE A 330 -6.74 -5.95 15.84
N ILE A 331 -6.09 -5.09 16.63
CA ILE A 331 -4.67 -5.21 16.97
C ILE A 331 -4.37 -6.55 17.68
N LEU A 332 -5.27 -7.02 18.54
CA LEU A 332 -5.17 -8.34 19.18
C LEU A 332 -5.11 -9.48 18.17
N GLY A 333 -5.99 -9.46 17.15
CA GLY A 333 -6.01 -10.45 16.08
C GLY A 333 -4.74 -10.45 15.22
N ILE A 334 -4.11 -9.28 15.04
CA ILE A 334 -2.84 -9.15 14.32
C ILE A 334 -1.65 -9.58 15.18
N ALA A 335 -1.58 -9.11 16.42
CA ALA A 335 -0.45 -9.34 17.30
C ALA A 335 -0.28 -10.82 17.70
N ILE A 336 -1.40 -11.56 17.81
CA ILE A 336 -1.35 -13.00 18.12
C ILE A 336 -0.71 -13.81 16.99
N ASP A 337 -0.73 -13.27 15.77
CA ASP A 337 -0.28 -13.97 14.59
C ASP A 337 1.23 -14.27 14.63
N PHE A 338 2.02 -13.32 15.14
CA PHE A 338 3.45 -13.52 15.34
C PHE A 338 3.74 -14.77 16.19
N SER A 339 2.97 -14.96 17.27
CA SER A 339 3.08 -16.10 18.17
C SER A 339 2.63 -17.41 17.49
N ILE A 340 1.62 -17.35 16.62
CA ILE A 340 1.09 -18.51 15.88
C ILE A 340 2.10 -18.98 14.85
N HIS A 341 2.67 -18.08 14.06
CA HIS A 341 3.75 -18.40 13.11
C HIS A 341 4.94 -19.03 13.82
N PHE A 342 5.36 -18.46 14.96
CA PHE A 342 6.41 -19.02 15.81
C PHE A 342 6.13 -20.46 16.22
N LEU A 343 4.98 -20.70 16.85
CA LEU A 343 4.67 -22.01 17.39
C LEU A 343 4.35 -23.05 16.30
N SER A 344 3.82 -22.62 15.16
CA SER A 344 3.56 -23.49 14.01
C SER A 344 4.86 -23.99 13.37
N HIS A 345 5.87 -23.13 13.21
CA HIS A 345 7.20 -23.56 12.75
C HIS A 345 7.90 -24.42 13.80
N ALA A 346 7.76 -24.09 15.08
CA ALA A 346 8.36 -24.86 16.17
C ALA A 346 7.89 -26.33 16.19
N ARG A 347 6.69 -26.64 15.68
CA ARG A 347 6.20 -28.02 15.54
C ARG A 347 7.00 -28.87 14.53
N HIS A 348 7.63 -28.25 13.54
CA HIS A 348 8.29 -28.92 12.42
C HIS A 348 9.82 -28.75 12.45
N ALA A 349 10.31 -27.67 13.06
CA ALA A 349 11.73 -27.43 13.24
C ALA A 349 12.36 -28.45 14.19
N LYS A 350 13.66 -28.73 14.01
CA LYS A 350 14.42 -29.66 14.86
C LYS A 350 14.42 -29.20 16.32
N ASP A 351 14.66 -27.91 16.55
CA ASP A 351 14.72 -27.29 17.87
C ASP A 351 14.31 -25.80 17.85
N ILE A 352 14.33 -25.15 19.01
CA ILE A 352 13.98 -23.74 19.16
C ILE A 352 14.97 -22.81 18.44
N PRO A 353 16.31 -22.98 18.54
CA PRO A 353 17.26 -22.22 17.72
C PRO A 353 17.00 -22.29 16.22
N ALA A 354 16.72 -23.48 15.67
CA ALA A 354 16.37 -23.63 14.25
C ALA A 354 15.07 -22.91 13.92
N THR A 355 14.06 -22.98 14.82
CA THR A 355 12.81 -22.22 14.66
C THR A 355 13.07 -20.71 14.54
N ILE A 356 13.91 -20.17 15.42
CA ILE A 356 14.29 -18.75 15.39
C ILE A 356 15.08 -18.43 14.12
N ALA A 357 16.00 -19.29 13.70
CA ALA A 357 16.80 -19.07 12.50
C ALA A 357 15.95 -19.01 11.22
N GLU A 358 14.98 -19.91 11.10
CA GLU A 358 14.05 -19.97 9.96
C GLU A 358 13.07 -18.78 9.97
N LEU A 359 12.54 -18.38 11.13
CA LEU A 359 11.54 -17.32 11.21
C LEU A 359 12.10 -15.89 11.30
N ALA A 360 13.35 -15.71 11.72
CA ALA A 360 13.89 -14.38 11.97
C ALA A 360 13.85 -13.47 10.73
N HIS A 361 13.98 -14.01 9.52
CA HIS A 361 13.88 -13.21 8.30
C HIS A 361 12.42 -12.90 7.93
N PRO A 362 11.53 -13.87 7.69
CA PRO A 362 10.16 -13.60 7.28
C PRO A 362 9.36 -12.84 8.35
N LEU A 363 9.51 -13.20 9.64
CA LEU A 363 8.79 -12.54 10.73
C LEU A 363 9.26 -11.09 10.92
N THR A 364 10.56 -10.79 10.78
CA THR A 364 11.05 -9.41 10.93
C THR A 364 10.61 -8.53 9.78
N ILE A 365 10.63 -9.02 8.54
CA ILE A 365 10.16 -8.25 7.39
C ILE A 365 8.65 -8.02 7.50
N GLY A 366 7.87 -9.07 7.77
CA GLY A 366 6.42 -8.97 7.93
C GLY A 366 6.00 -8.02 9.05
N SER A 367 6.55 -8.22 10.26
CA SER A 367 6.29 -7.28 11.37
C SER A 367 6.72 -5.84 11.04
N PHE A 368 7.87 -5.64 10.39
CA PHE A 368 8.30 -4.30 10.00
C PHE A 368 7.32 -3.64 9.03
N THR A 369 6.82 -4.37 8.02
CA THR A 369 5.88 -3.82 7.05
C THR A 369 4.52 -3.52 7.68
N THR A 370 4.00 -4.38 8.55
CA THR A 370 2.77 -4.11 9.29
C THR A 370 2.92 -2.89 10.20
N ILE A 371 4.01 -2.83 10.99
CA ILE A 371 4.30 -1.71 11.89
C ILE A 371 4.43 -0.41 11.10
N ALA A 372 5.18 -0.43 10.00
CA ALA A 372 5.43 0.75 9.18
C ALA A 372 4.16 1.20 8.42
N ALA A 373 3.29 0.29 8.01
CA ALA A 373 1.98 0.62 7.45
C ALA A 373 1.12 1.36 8.48
N PHE A 374 0.98 0.85 9.71
CA PHE A 374 0.25 1.58 10.77
C PHE A 374 0.91 2.91 11.15
N LEU A 375 2.24 3.00 11.17
CA LEU A 375 2.95 4.27 11.38
C LEU A 375 2.67 5.28 10.27
N SER A 376 2.35 4.85 9.04
CA SER A 376 2.02 5.75 7.95
C SER A 376 0.76 6.58 8.23
N LEU A 377 -0.16 6.07 9.07
CA LEU A 377 -1.33 6.82 9.55
C LEU A 377 -0.94 8.06 10.36
N ARG A 378 0.31 8.18 10.83
CA ARG A 378 0.78 9.39 11.51
C ARG A 378 0.90 10.59 10.58
N PHE A 379 1.07 10.36 9.27
CA PHE A 379 1.26 11.40 8.26
C PHE A 379 -0.04 12.01 7.73
N VAL A 380 -1.19 11.43 8.09
CA VAL A 380 -2.51 11.97 7.70
C VAL A 380 -2.93 13.14 8.59
N LEU A 381 -3.89 13.93 8.15
CA LEU A 381 -4.36 15.10 8.91
C LEU A 381 -5.32 14.74 10.04
N THR A 382 -5.92 13.56 10.00
CA THR A 382 -6.98 13.14 10.94
C THR A 382 -6.41 12.57 12.26
N PRO A 383 -6.63 13.21 13.43
CA PRO A 383 -6.04 12.78 14.71
C PRO A 383 -6.39 11.37 15.17
N ILE A 384 -7.62 10.90 14.93
CA ILE A 384 -8.03 9.55 15.36
C ILE A 384 -7.21 8.44 14.68
N LEU A 385 -6.84 8.65 13.41
CA LEU A 385 -6.00 7.73 12.65
C LEU A 385 -4.55 7.79 13.12
N GLN A 386 -4.07 8.99 13.49
CA GLN A 386 -2.75 9.16 14.10
C GLN A 386 -2.62 8.42 15.44
N ASP A 387 -3.62 8.57 16.32
CA ASP A 387 -3.71 7.89 17.62
C ASP A 387 -3.69 6.36 17.45
N LEU A 388 -4.52 5.87 16.54
CA LEU A 388 -4.62 4.45 16.23
C LEU A 388 -3.33 3.90 15.62
N GLY A 389 -2.73 4.63 14.67
CA GLY A 389 -1.47 4.25 14.05
C GLY A 389 -0.32 4.13 15.06
N LEU A 390 -0.22 5.08 15.99
CA LEU A 390 0.81 5.04 17.04
C LEU A 390 0.59 3.89 18.03
N PHE A 391 -0.65 3.71 18.50
CA PHE A 391 -1.00 2.63 19.41
C PHE A 391 -0.77 1.25 18.76
N ALA A 392 -1.20 1.06 17.51
CA ALA A 392 -1.00 -0.18 16.76
C ALA A 392 0.49 -0.45 16.53
N ALA A 393 1.25 0.53 16.03
CA ALA A 393 2.68 0.38 15.77
C ALA A 393 3.46 0.00 17.03
N GLY A 394 3.21 0.69 18.16
CA GLY A 394 3.84 0.37 19.43
C GLY A 394 3.45 -1.02 19.95
N SER A 395 2.18 -1.38 19.81
CA SER A 395 1.67 -2.69 20.24
C SER A 395 2.25 -3.85 19.44
N LEU A 396 2.30 -3.71 18.12
CA LEU A 396 2.85 -4.71 17.21
C LEU A 396 4.36 -4.83 17.35
N THR A 397 5.08 -3.72 17.57
CA THR A 397 6.51 -3.73 17.88
C THR A 397 6.79 -4.53 19.14
N GLY A 398 6.05 -4.27 20.22
CA GLY A 398 6.20 -5.00 21.47
C GLY A 398 5.85 -6.49 21.34
N ALA A 399 4.79 -6.82 20.59
CA ALA A 399 4.41 -8.20 20.33
C ALA A 399 5.47 -8.96 19.50
N ALA A 400 5.99 -8.36 18.42
CA ALA A 400 7.03 -8.97 17.59
C ALA A 400 8.34 -9.20 18.36
N LEU A 401 8.79 -8.20 19.13
CA LEU A 401 9.98 -8.32 19.99
C LEU A 401 9.79 -9.38 21.07
N CYS A 402 8.63 -9.39 21.73
CA CYS A 402 8.34 -10.39 22.75
C CYS A 402 8.30 -11.81 22.18
N THR A 403 7.76 -11.99 20.98
CA THR A 403 7.71 -13.28 20.27
C THR A 403 9.10 -13.78 19.88
N LEU A 404 9.99 -12.92 19.39
CA LEU A 404 11.34 -13.33 18.96
C LEU A 404 12.34 -13.46 20.12
N ILE A 405 12.17 -12.66 21.19
CA ILE A 405 13.15 -12.59 22.29
C ILE A 405 12.71 -13.43 23.49
N PHE A 406 11.46 -13.27 23.98
CA PHE A 406 11.04 -13.83 25.27
C PHE A 406 10.25 -15.12 25.15
N LEU A 407 9.28 -15.21 24.22
CA LEU A 407 8.45 -16.39 23.98
C LEU A 407 9.24 -17.71 23.82
N PRO A 408 10.43 -17.75 23.16
CA PRO A 408 11.21 -18.97 23.01
C PRO A 408 11.70 -19.57 24.34
N HIS A 409 11.71 -18.80 25.42
CA HIS A 409 12.12 -19.24 26.76
C HIS A 409 10.97 -19.78 27.62
N PHE A 410 9.72 -19.62 27.16
CA PHE A 410 8.56 -20.16 27.85
C PHE A 410 8.46 -21.69 27.65
N PRO A 411 7.81 -22.42 28.58
CA PRO A 411 7.61 -23.85 28.45
C PRO A 411 6.51 -24.17 27.41
N LEU A 412 6.84 -24.02 26.13
CA LEU A 412 5.94 -24.25 24.99
C LEU A 412 5.49 -25.71 24.86
N GLY A 413 6.29 -26.64 25.40
CA GLY A 413 5.98 -28.07 25.50
C GLY A 413 5.93 -28.82 24.17
N ILE A 414 6.46 -28.28 23.08
CA ILE A 414 6.41 -28.85 21.72
C ILE A 414 6.80 -30.34 21.73
N ARG A 415 5.96 -31.20 21.13
CA ARG A 415 6.27 -32.62 20.87
C ARG A 415 6.41 -32.81 19.37
N HIS A 416 7.45 -33.51 18.94
CA HIS A 416 7.71 -33.90 17.55
C HIS A 416 6.97 -35.20 17.14
N GLU A 417 5.91 -35.61 17.86
CA GLU A 417 5.17 -36.87 17.60
C GLU A 417 4.28 -36.80 16.35
N ALA A 418 3.99 -37.99 15.78
CA ALA A 418 3.24 -38.19 14.54
C ALA A 418 1.83 -37.58 14.56
N GLU A 419 1.52 -36.91 13.45
CA GLU A 419 0.41 -35.99 13.20
C GLU A 419 -0.99 -36.47 13.62
N SER A 420 -1.77 -35.57 14.24
CA SER A 420 -3.22 -35.53 13.98
C SER A 420 -3.49 -34.48 12.92
N LYS A 421 -3.90 -34.89 11.71
CA LYS A 421 -4.20 -33.98 10.61
C LYS A 421 -5.39 -33.07 10.96
N THR A 422 -5.15 -31.78 11.16
CA THR A 422 -6.21 -30.78 11.31
C THR A 422 -6.83 -30.44 9.94
N ILE A 423 -7.98 -29.75 9.94
CA ILE A 423 -8.57 -29.24 8.69
C ILE A 423 -7.59 -28.29 7.98
N PHE A 424 -6.84 -27.48 8.75
CA PHE A 424 -5.82 -26.57 8.22
C PHE A 424 -4.65 -27.31 7.57
N ASP A 425 -4.21 -28.44 8.13
CA ASP A 425 -3.18 -29.29 7.51
C ASP A 425 -3.69 -29.92 6.20
N LYS A 426 -4.98 -30.30 6.14
CA LYS A 426 -5.62 -30.78 4.91
C LYS A 426 -5.70 -29.67 3.85
N MET A 427 -6.04 -28.44 4.25
CA MET A 427 -6.04 -27.27 3.37
C MET A 427 -4.63 -26.88 2.90
N GLY A 428 -3.61 -27.02 3.74
CA GLY A 428 -2.20 -26.78 3.39
C GLY A 428 -1.70 -27.65 2.24
N ASN A 429 -2.30 -28.83 2.04
CA ASN A 429 -2.03 -29.71 0.90
C ASN A 429 -2.79 -29.35 -0.38
N TRP A 430 -3.69 -28.36 -0.33
CA TRP A 430 -4.40 -27.89 -1.51
C TRP A 430 -3.47 -26.99 -2.36
N HIS A 431 -3.48 -27.24 -3.67
CA HIS A 431 -2.62 -26.54 -4.63
C HIS A 431 -3.47 -25.76 -5.66
N PRO A 432 -4.11 -24.64 -5.26
CA PRO A 432 -4.96 -23.86 -6.15
C PRO A 432 -4.21 -23.34 -7.38
N GLU A 433 -2.89 -23.09 -7.27
CA GLU A 433 -2.03 -22.63 -8.36
C GLU A 433 -1.93 -23.62 -9.53
N LYS A 434 -2.23 -24.91 -9.31
CA LYS A 434 -2.23 -25.94 -10.36
C LYS A 434 -3.53 -25.96 -11.15
N ASN A 435 -4.60 -25.37 -10.62
CA ASN A 435 -5.89 -25.32 -11.30
C ASN A 435 -5.93 -24.17 -12.31
N LYS A 436 -5.75 -24.50 -13.60
CA LYS A 436 -5.73 -23.52 -14.70
C LYS A 436 -7.01 -22.68 -14.78
N TRP A 437 -8.16 -23.22 -14.38
CA TRP A 437 -9.43 -22.50 -14.39
C TRP A 437 -9.49 -21.42 -13.30
N LEU A 438 -8.91 -21.65 -12.12
CA LEU A 438 -8.82 -20.63 -11.08
C LEU A 438 -7.90 -19.49 -11.51
N VAL A 439 -6.73 -19.82 -12.05
CA VAL A 439 -5.77 -18.82 -12.57
C VAL A 439 -6.41 -18.02 -13.70
N LEU A 440 -7.04 -18.68 -14.67
CA LEU A 440 -7.76 -18.02 -15.76
C LEU A 440 -8.91 -17.15 -15.25
N GLY A 441 -9.67 -17.63 -14.26
CA GLY A 441 -10.72 -16.87 -13.58
C GLY A 441 -10.18 -15.58 -12.99
N ILE A 442 -9.04 -15.61 -12.29
CA ILE A 442 -8.39 -14.39 -11.76
C ILE A 442 -8.04 -13.43 -12.89
N PHE A 443 -7.41 -13.90 -13.97
CA PHE A 443 -7.03 -13.06 -15.11
C PHE A 443 -8.23 -12.43 -15.84
N LEU A 444 -9.36 -13.14 -15.95
CA LEU A 444 -10.56 -12.66 -16.62
C LEU A 444 -11.44 -11.76 -15.73
N LEU A 445 -11.56 -12.08 -14.44
CA LEU A 445 -12.35 -11.29 -13.49
C LEU A 445 -11.66 -9.99 -13.08
N THR A 446 -10.32 -9.94 -13.08
CA THR A 446 -9.61 -8.72 -12.67
C THR A 446 -9.98 -7.49 -13.53
N PRO A 447 -10.00 -7.55 -14.88
CA PRO A 447 -10.51 -6.44 -15.69
C PRO A 447 -11.97 -6.05 -15.39
N VAL A 448 -12.83 -7.02 -15.06
CA VAL A 448 -14.22 -6.76 -14.65
C VAL A 448 -14.24 -5.99 -13.33
N MET A 449 -13.42 -6.41 -12.35
CA MET A 449 -13.30 -5.70 -11.07
C MET A 449 -12.70 -4.30 -11.25
N VAL A 450 -11.76 -4.10 -12.19
CA VAL A 450 -11.23 -2.77 -12.53
C VAL A 450 -12.33 -1.83 -13.02
N TYR A 451 -13.26 -2.33 -13.86
CA TYR A 451 -14.39 -1.55 -14.32
C TYR A 451 -15.27 -1.08 -13.15
N PHE A 452 -15.69 -2.00 -12.27
CA PHE A 452 -16.53 -1.65 -11.10
C PHE A 452 -15.79 -0.81 -10.06
N ALA A 453 -14.47 -0.97 -9.93
CA ALA A 453 -13.67 -0.21 -8.97
C ALA A 453 -13.68 1.31 -9.23
N GLN A 454 -14.05 1.75 -10.45
CA GLN A 454 -14.17 3.17 -10.79
C GLN A 454 -15.40 3.84 -10.17
N ASP A 455 -16.40 3.05 -9.76
CA ASP A 455 -17.69 3.53 -9.23
C ASP A 455 -17.72 3.58 -7.69
N VAL A 456 -16.57 3.40 -7.01
CA VAL A 456 -16.53 3.44 -5.54
C VAL A 456 -16.61 4.88 -5.05
N GLU A 457 -17.61 5.17 -4.22
CA GLU A 457 -17.87 6.50 -3.67
C GLU A 457 -17.47 6.64 -2.19
N PHE A 458 -17.29 7.89 -1.75
CA PHE A 458 -17.18 8.26 -0.35
C PHE A 458 -18.56 8.62 0.23
N ASP A 459 -18.86 8.19 1.46
CA ASP A 459 -20.08 8.58 2.16
C ASP A 459 -19.95 10.02 2.66
N SER A 460 -20.67 10.93 2.00
CA SER A 460 -20.67 12.35 2.31
C SER A 460 -21.52 12.72 3.53
N ASP A 461 -22.37 11.80 4.02
CA ASP A 461 -23.24 12.06 5.17
C ASP A 461 -22.66 11.47 6.46
N LEU A 462 -22.06 12.34 7.28
CA LEU A 462 -21.48 11.97 8.57
C LEU A 462 -22.53 11.45 9.57
N MET A 463 -23.82 11.73 9.36
CA MET A 463 -24.87 11.24 10.26
C MET A 463 -25.05 9.73 10.16
N HIS A 464 -24.73 9.09 9.04
CA HIS A 464 -24.77 7.64 8.89
C HIS A 464 -23.75 6.91 9.78
N LEU A 465 -22.74 7.62 10.28
CA LEU A 465 -21.74 7.06 11.20
C LEU A 465 -22.21 7.06 12.65
N ASN A 466 -23.21 7.88 12.99
CA ASN A 466 -23.74 7.97 14.33
C ASN A 466 -24.64 6.77 14.63
N TYR A 467 -24.42 6.16 15.79
CA TYR A 467 -25.40 5.30 16.42
C TYR A 467 -26.53 6.16 17.01
N LEU A 468 -27.72 5.97 16.47
CA LEU A 468 -28.97 6.52 17.02
C LEU A 468 -29.81 5.34 17.51
N SER A 469 -30.25 5.38 18.77
CA SER A 469 -31.24 4.42 19.25
C SER A 469 -32.55 4.58 18.46
N PRO A 470 -33.42 3.55 18.40
CA PRO A 470 -34.71 3.66 17.72
C PRO A 470 -35.53 4.89 18.19
N GLU A 471 -35.50 5.16 19.49
CA GLU A 471 -36.13 6.33 20.11
C GLU A 471 -35.51 7.65 19.62
N MET A 472 -34.17 7.72 19.50
CA MET A 472 -33.46 8.91 19.00
C MET A 472 -33.66 9.13 17.50
N GLN A 473 -33.77 8.07 16.69
CA GLN A 473 -34.10 8.18 15.27
C GLN A 473 -35.51 8.75 15.09
N GLN A 474 -36.46 8.28 15.89
CA GLN A 474 -37.82 8.82 15.90
C GLN A 474 -37.82 10.28 16.36
N ALA A 475 -37.13 10.61 17.46
CA ALA A 475 -37.00 11.99 17.95
C ALA A 475 -36.34 12.91 16.91
N GLN A 476 -35.31 12.44 16.20
CA GLN A 476 -34.67 13.19 15.11
C GLN A 476 -35.67 13.52 14.00
N LYS A 477 -36.49 12.53 13.59
CA LYS A 477 -37.49 12.72 12.55
C LYS A 477 -38.58 13.72 12.99
N GLU A 478 -39.10 13.56 14.20
CA GLU A 478 -40.15 14.43 14.74
C GLU A 478 -39.69 15.88 14.94
N VAL A 479 -38.46 16.07 15.43
CA VAL A 479 -37.86 17.41 15.57
C VAL A 479 -37.43 17.97 14.22
N GLY A 480 -36.92 17.14 13.30
CA GLY A 480 -36.53 17.51 11.95
C GLY A 480 -37.70 18.01 11.11
N ASP A 481 -38.83 17.31 11.13
CA ASP A 481 -40.06 17.70 10.42
C ASP A 481 -40.68 18.99 11.01
N ALA A 482 -40.47 19.25 12.30
CA ALA A 482 -40.94 20.47 12.98
C ALA A 482 -40.01 21.68 12.77
N ASN A 483 -38.72 21.46 12.49
CA ASN A 483 -37.68 22.50 12.53
C ASN A 483 -36.76 22.49 11.27
N ALA A 484 -37.26 21.95 10.15
CA ALA A 484 -36.50 21.71 8.91
C ALA A 484 -35.77 22.94 8.36
N MET A 485 -36.27 24.15 8.65
CA MET A 485 -35.66 25.40 8.19
C MET A 485 -34.47 25.86 9.05
N ALA A 486 -34.40 25.50 10.34
CA ALA A 486 -33.27 25.84 11.22
C ALA A 486 -31.96 25.15 10.79
N LEU A 487 -32.06 23.97 10.19
CA LEU A 487 -30.93 23.16 9.70
C LEU A 487 -30.30 23.70 8.39
N SER A 488 -30.90 24.71 7.73
CA SER A 488 -30.47 25.27 6.43
C SER A 488 -29.79 26.65 6.50
N SER A 489 -29.23 26.99 7.67
CA SER A 489 -28.61 28.31 7.88
C SER A 489 -27.17 28.36 7.38
N VAL A 490 -26.85 29.37 6.56
CA VAL A 490 -25.49 29.74 6.15
C VAL A 490 -24.97 30.82 7.09
N PHE A 491 -23.79 30.64 7.67
CA PHE A 491 -23.20 31.58 8.61
C PHE A 491 -22.10 32.41 7.94
N VAL A 492 -22.13 33.72 8.18
CA VAL A 492 -21.07 34.67 7.79
C VAL A 492 -20.36 35.11 9.06
N VAL A 493 -19.10 34.72 9.21
CA VAL A 493 -18.29 34.93 10.41
C VAL A 493 -17.26 36.02 10.12
N ALA A 494 -17.38 37.16 10.80
CA ALA A 494 -16.37 38.21 10.79
C ALA A 494 -15.53 38.11 12.06
N ASN A 495 -14.21 37.94 11.91
CA ASN A 495 -13.27 37.92 13.04
C ASN A 495 -12.43 39.20 13.10
N GLY A 496 -12.09 39.66 14.30
CA GLY A 496 -11.34 40.90 14.47
C GLY A 496 -10.57 40.98 15.77
N LYS A 497 -9.56 41.86 15.80
CA LYS A 497 -8.75 42.11 17.02
C LYS A 497 -9.57 42.75 18.14
N SER A 498 -10.68 43.40 17.79
CA SER A 498 -11.66 43.99 18.69
C SER A 498 -13.06 43.74 18.14
N GLY A 499 -14.09 43.82 18.99
CA GLY A 499 -15.48 43.70 18.54
C GLY A 499 -15.84 44.74 17.47
N GLU A 500 -15.20 45.91 17.50
CA GLU A 500 -15.36 46.96 16.49
C GLU A 500 -14.77 46.55 15.12
N ASP A 501 -13.57 45.97 15.10
CA ASP A 501 -12.95 45.47 13.86
C ASP A 501 -13.80 44.37 13.21
N ALA A 502 -14.40 43.49 14.02
CA ALA A 502 -15.29 42.43 13.54
C ALA A 502 -16.61 43.00 12.98
N LEU A 503 -17.22 43.97 13.66
CA LEU A 503 -18.42 44.67 13.16
C LEU A 503 -18.17 45.36 11.82
N GLN A 504 -17.05 46.07 11.68
CA GLN A 504 -16.71 46.78 10.44
C GLN A 504 -16.48 45.84 9.25
N LYS A 505 -15.94 44.64 9.47
CA LYS A 505 -15.80 43.62 8.41
C LYS A 505 -17.15 43.09 7.97
N LEU A 506 -18.04 42.77 8.91
CA LEU A 506 -19.38 42.30 8.59
C LEU A 506 -20.23 43.38 7.88
N GLU A 507 -20.02 44.66 8.22
CA GLU A 507 -20.67 45.79 7.55
C GLU A 507 -20.31 45.92 6.07
N ARG A 508 -19.06 45.59 5.67
CA ARG A 508 -18.64 45.60 4.26
C ARG A 508 -19.44 44.58 3.44
N GLU A 509 -19.66 43.41 4.01
CA GLU A 509 -20.40 42.31 3.39
C GLU A 509 -21.91 42.52 3.34
N ASN A 510 -22.44 43.40 4.18
CA ASN A 510 -23.89 43.66 4.23
C ASN A 510 -24.48 44.08 2.89
N THR A 511 -23.72 44.76 2.04
CA THR A 511 -24.18 45.17 0.70
C THR A 511 -24.50 43.95 -0.15
N VAL A 512 -23.65 42.92 -0.10
CA VAL A 512 -23.83 41.67 -0.85
C VAL A 512 -24.96 40.85 -0.25
N ILE A 513 -25.02 40.75 1.09
CA ILE A 513 -26.12 40.07 1.80
C ILE A 513 -27.47 40.68 1.44
N GLN A 514 -27.57 42.01 1.40
CA GLN A 514 -28.80 42.71 1.05
C GLN A 514 -29.20 42.48 -0.42
N GLN A 515 -28.26 42.54 -1.36
CA GLN A 515 -28.53 42.23 -2.77
C GLN A 515 -29.07 40.81 -2.97
N LEU A 516 -28.50 39.83 -2.24
CA LEU A 516 -28.95 38.44 -2.28
C LEU A 516 -30.34 38.26 -1.64
N SER A 517 -30.64 39.01 -0.58
CA SER A 517 -31.96 39.06 0.06
C SER A 517 -33.02 39.66 -0.87
N ASP A 518 -32.74 40.82 -1.46
CA ASP A 518 -33.65 41.53 -2.37
C ASP A 518 -33.93 40.73 -3.65
N SER A 519 -32.98 39.89 -4.09
CA SER A 519 -33.13 38.99 -5.25
C SER A 519 -33.85 37.67 -4.92
N GLY A 520 -34.24 37.45 -3.65
CA GLY A 520 -34.96 36.25 -3.22
C GLY A 520 -34.08 35.00 -3.00
N TYR A 521 -32.75 35.13 -3.05
CA TYR A 521 -31.83 34.01 -2.78
C TYR A 521 -31.68 33.73 -1.28
N ILE A 522 -31.88 34.75 -0.43
CA ILE A 522 -31.95 34.62 1.02
C ILE A 522 -33.40 34.87 1.44
N LYS A 523 -34.02 33.93 2.17
CA LYS A 523 -35.41 34.10 2.63
C LYS A 523 -35.51 35.03 3.83
N SER A 524 -34.56 34.92 4.75
CA SER A 524 -34.42 35.81 5.90
C SER A 524 -32.99 35.77 6.44
N SER A 525 -32.60 36.81 7.16
CA SER A 525 -31.26 36.93 7.74
C SER A 525 -31.33 37.50 9.15
N SER A 526 -30.68 36.83 10.09
CA SER A 526 -30.38 37.39 11.41
C SER A 526 -28.97 37.99 11.37
N ASN A 527 -28.90 39.30 11.17
CA ASN A 527 -27.63 40.02 11.02
C ASN A 527 -27.48 41.08 12.14
N PRO A 528 -26.52 40.89 13.08
CA PRO A 528 -26.39 41.76 14.26
C PRO A 528 -26.17 43.24 13.96
N ILE A 529 -25.56 43.58 12.82
CA ILE A 529 -25.22 44.97 12.47
C ILE A 529 -26.45 45.86 12.23
N HIS A 530 -27.64 45.29 12.01
CA HIS A 530 -28.87 46.06 11.86
C HIS A 530 -29.28 46.73 13.18
N LEU A 531 -28.97 46.09 14.31
CA LEU A 531 -29.28 46.59 15.65
C LEU A 531 -28.04 47.14 16.38
N LEU A 532 -26.85 46.62 16.05
CA LEU A 532 -25.59 47.08 16.63
C LEU A 532 -24.57 47.42 15.54
N PRO A 533 -24.69 48.58 14.88
CA PRO A 533 -23.66 49.05 13.94
C PRO A 533 -22.34 49.39 14.67
N SER A 534 -21.25 49.39 13.92
CA SER A 534 -19.91 49.76 14.40
C SER A 534 -19.88 51.20 14.94
N LEU A 535 -18.96 51.50 15.84
CA LEU A 535 -18.77 52.85 16.38
C LEU A 535 -18.51 53.87 15.28
N ALA A 536 -17.76 53.48 14.24
CA ALA A 536 -17.54 54.31 13.05
C ALA A 536 -18.86 54.65 12.34
N GLU A 537 -19.72 53.66 12.12
CA GLU A 537 -21.02 53.85 11.47
C GLU A 537 -22.00 54.62 12.36
N GLN A 538 -22.00 54.39 13.67
CA GLN A 538 -22.81 55.15 14.63
C GLN A 538 -22.48 56.65 14.57
N LYS A 539 -21.19 57.02 14.61
CA LYS A 539 -20.74 58.42 14.48
C LYS A 539 -21.14 59.02 13.13
N ARG A 540 -21.03 58.25 12.04
CA ARG A 540 -21.46 58.68 10.70
C ARG A 540 -22.95 58.99 10.67
N ARG A 541 -23.79 58.11 11.23
CA ARG A 541 -25.26 58.26 11.28
C ARG A 541 -25.69 59.45 12.15
N ILE A 542 -25.04 59.67 13.30
CA ILE A 542 -25.28 60.87 14.14
C ILE A 542 -24.94 62.15 13.36
N ALA A 543 -23.78 62.19 12.69
CA ALA A 543 -23.40 63.34 11.87
C ALA A 543 -24.40 63.58 10.71
N ARG A 544 -24.87 62.51 10.06
CA ARG A 544 -25.89 62.58 9.00
C ARG A 544 -27.22 63.13 9.52
N TRP A 545 -27.66 62.72 10.71
CA TRP A 545 -28.87 63.23 11.37
C TRP A 545 -28.78 64.73 11.64
N HIS A 546 -27.66 65.21 12.20
CA HIS A 546 -27.45 66.64 12.43
C HIS A 546 -27.39 67.45 11.12
N THR A 547 -26.84 66.86 10.05
CA THR A 547 -26.84 67.49 8.73
C THR A 547 -28.25 67.56 8.13
N PHE A 548 -29.05 66.51 8.32
CA PHE A 548 -30.43 66.45 7.84
C PHE A 548 -31.35 67.45 8.57
N TRP A 549 -31.29 67.49 9.90
CA TRP A 549 -32.04 68.42 10.73
C TRP A 549 -31.33 69.75 10.90
N SER A 550 -31.17 70.49 9.80
CA SER A 550 -30.68 71.87 9.87
C SER A 550 -31.66 72.74 10.67
N LYS A 551 -31.16 73.81 11.31
CA LYS A 551 -32.01 74.76 12.06
C LYS A 551 -33.19 75.28 11.22
N GLN A 552 -32.96 75.49 9.92
CA GLN A 552 -34.01 75.92 8.98
C GLN A 552 -35.07 74.83 8.77
N LYS A 553 -34.65 73.57 8.59
CA LYS A 553 -35.57 72.45 8.37
C LYS A 553 -36.38 72.12 9.61
N GLN A 554 -35.75 72.13 10.79
CA GLN A 554 -36.43 71.97 12.08
C GLN A 554 -37.53 73.03 12.25
N ALA A 555 -37.19 74.31 12.06
CA ALA A 555 -38.15 75.40 12.16
C ALA A 555 -39.31 75.25 11.16
N SER A 556 -39.02 74.90 9.91
CA SER A 556 -40.05 74.70 8.87
C SER A 556 -41.02 73.57 9.21
N VAL A 557 -40.52 72.44 9.69
CA VAL A 557 -41.35 71.27 10.04
C VAL A 557 -42.19 71.56 11.29
N LEU A 558 -41.60 72.15 12.33
CA LEU A 558 -42.30 72.51 13.56
C LEU A 558 -43.40 73.55 13.30
N GLN A 559 -43.11 74.56 12.48
CA GLN A 559 -44.11 75.55 12.08
C GLN A 559 -45.27 74.90 11.30
N THR A 560 -44.96 73.95 10.42
CA THR A 560 -45.99 73.21 9.67
C THR A 560 -46.88 72.38 10.61
N ILE A 561 -46.29 71.69 11.60
CA ILE A 561 -47.05 70.95 12.61
C ILE A 561 -47.92 71.89 13.44
N GLN A 562 -47.39 73.03 13.91
CA GLN A 562 -48.14 74.02 14.69
C GLN A 562 -49.31 74.64 13.92
N ASN A 563 -49.19 74.77 12.59
CA ASN A 563 -50.27 75.27 11.73
C ASN A 563 -51.37 74.22 11.51
N VAL A 564 -51.01 72.95 11.36
CA VAL A 564 -51.96 71.87 10.98
C VAL A 564 -52.61 71.20 12.20
N ALA A 565 -51.86 71.02 13.29
CA ALA A 565 -52.30 70.30 14.49
C ALA A 565 -53.58 70.85 15.16
N PRO A 566 -53.76 72.18 15.34
CA PRO A 566 -54.97 72.73 15.96
C PRO A 566 -56.23 72.46 15.14
N GLY A 567 -56.15 72.54 13.80
CA GLY A 567 -57.26 72.25 12.89
C GLY A 567 -57.74 70.79 12.95
N LEU A 568 -56.89 69.89 13.44
CA LEU A 568 -57.21 68.48 13.65
C LEU A 568 -57.60 68.17 15.11
N GLY A 569 -57.55 69.13 16.02
CA GLY A 569 -57.95 68.99 17.44
C GLY A 569 -56.82 68.56 18.39
N PHE A 570 -55.56 68.72 18.00
CA PHE A 570 -54.41 68.50 18.87
C PHE A 570 -54.02 69.79 19.61
N ASP A 571 -53.56 69.66 20.86
CA ASP A 571 -52.98 70.77 21.62
C ASP A 571 -51.64 71.22 21.00
N VAL A 572 -51.36 72.52 21.00
CA VAL A 572 -50.11 73.08 20.43
C VAL A 572 -48.86 72.52 21.12
N LYS A 573 -48.97 72.13 22.40
CA LYS A 573 -47.88 71.51 23.18
C LYS A 573 -47.83 69.99 23.07
N ALA A 574 -48.78 69.34 22.38
CA ALA A 574 -48.87 67.88 22.31
C ALA A 574 -47.62 67.21 21.70
N PHE A 575 -46.83 67.96 20.91
CA PHE A 575 -45.66 67.46 20.20
C PHE A 575 -44.33 68.06 20.66
N SER A 576 -44.26 68.66 21.86
CA SER A 576 -43.01 69.24 22.39
C SER A 576 -41.89 68.20 22.53
N ALA A 577 -42.24 66.94 22.79
CA ALA A 577 -41.28 65.83 22.84
C ALA A 577 -40.63 65.54 21.48
N PHE A 578 -41.34 65.78 20.36
CA PHE A 578 -40.77 65.66 19.03
C PHE A 578 -39.74 66.76 18.75
N GLU A 579 -40.03 67.99 19.15
CA GLU A 579 -39.09 69.12 19.08
C GLU A 579 -37.80 68.84 19.85
N GLU A 580 -37.91 68.30 21.07
CA GLU A 580 -36.76 67.86 21.87
C GLU A 580 -35.97 66.74 21.18
N ASN A 581 -36.65 65.75 20.59
CA ASN A 581 -36.00 64.62 19.92
C ASN A 581 -35.20 65.04 18.67
N ILE A 582 -35.71 65.96 17.85
CA ILE A 582 -34.99 66.40 16.64
C ILE A 582 -33.88 67.42 16.92
N SER A 583 -33.90 68.08 18.09
CA SER A 583 -32.94 69.12 18.49
C SER A 583 -31.87 68.68 19.49
N ARG A 584 -32.05 67.54 20.18
CA ARG A 584 -31.05 67.01 21.12
C ARG A 584 -29.78 66.49 20.42
N THR A 585 -28.69 66.45 21.18
CA THR A 585 -27.43 65.82 20.75
C THR A 585 -27.45 64.33 21.09
N TYR A 586 -27.15 63.49 20.11
CA TYR A 586 -27.09 62.03 20.28
C TYR A 586 -25.65 61.56 20.48
N ASN A 587 -25.48 60.56 21.34
CA ASN A 587 -24.20 59.88 21.56
C ASN A 587 -24.25 58.45 21.00
N PRO A 588 -23.09 57.84 20.71
CA PRO A 588 -23.01 56.40 20.45
C PRO A 588 -23.60 55.58 21.60
N LEU A 589 -24.00 54.34 21.31
CA LEU A 589 -24.55 53.41 22.31
C LEU A 589 -23.57 53.22 23.47
N ASP A 590 -24.11 53.27 24.68
CA ASP A 590 -23.34 52.98 25.89
C ASP A 590 -23.17 51.46 26.07
N SER A 591 -22.36 51.08 27.06
CA SER A 591 -22.08 49.67 27.34
C SER A 591 -23.33 48.89 27.76
N SER A 592 -24.28 49.55 28.44
CA SER A 592 -25.53 48.94 28.88
C SER A 592 -26.42 48.57 27.70
N ALA A 593 -26.73 49.54 26.82
CA ALA A 593 -27.53 49.30 25.63
C ALA A 593 -26.84 48.31 24.68
N THR A 594 -25.52 48.41 24.54
CA THR A 594 -24.72 47.46 23.74
C THR A 594 -24.87 46.03 24.24
N ASN A 595 -24.77 45.80 25.55
CA ASN A 595 -24.90 44.45 26.12
C ASN A 595 -26.33 43.92 26.00
N THR A 596 -27.33 44.79 26.18
CA THR A 596 -28.75 44.44 25.97
C THR A 596 -29.01 44.01 24.52
N ILE A 597 -28.54 44.77 23.53
CA ILE A 597 -28.68 44.42 22.11
C ILE A 597 -27.96 43.11 21.79
N LYS A 598 -26.74 42.90 22.31
CA LYS A 598 -26.03 41.63 22.15
C LYS A 598 -26.83 40.43 22.70
N GLY A 599 -27.61 40.63 23.75
CA GLY A 599 -28.50 39.62 24.32
C GLY A 599 -29.57 39.08 23.37
N PHE A 600 -30.00 39.87 22.37
CA PHE A 600 -30.98 39.46 21.36
C PHE A 600 -30.39 38.61 20.22
N PHE A 601 -29.07 38.53 20.12
CA PHE A 601 -28.38 37.66 19.19
C PHE A 601 -27.61 36.60 19.97
N PRO A 602 -28.30 35.60 20.54
CA PRO A 602 -27.64 34.53 21.28
C PRO A 602 -26.60 33.85 20.38
N GLY A 603 -25.33 34.09 20.72
CA GLY A 603 -24.18 33.59 19.97
C GLY A 603 -23.87 34.28 18.63
N GLY A 604 -24.50 35.43 18.33
CA GLY A 604 -24.08 36.34 17.26
C GLY A 604 -22.82 37.15 17.60
N PHE A 605 -22.40 37.15 18.86
CA PHE A 605 -21.18 37.75 19.36
C PHE A 605 -20.40 36.74 20.20
N SER A 606 -19.10 36.63 19.97
CA SER A 606 -18.21 35.80 20.79
C SER A 606 -16.87 36.48 21.01
N ASN A 607 -16.27 36.23 22.18
CA ASN A 607 -14.95 36.71 22.55
C ASN A 607 -14.11 35.51 23.00
N ASP A 608 -13.02 35.23 22.27
CA ASP A 608 -11.91 34.41 22.78
C ASP A 608 -10.82 35.36 23.30
N THR A 609 -9.98 34.90 24.22
CA THR A 609 -8.91 35.63 24.93
C THR A 609 -8.01 36.53 24.07
N SER A 610 -8.00 36.37 22.74
CA SER A 610 -7.31 37.25 21.78
C SER A 610 -8.09 37.70 20.53
N GLN A 611 -9.33 37.23 20.31
CA GLN A 611 -10.11 37.47 19.08
C GLN A 611 -11.60 37.70 19.36
N HIS A 612 -12.21 38.61 18.63
CA HIS A 612 -13.64 38.93 18.72
C HIS A 612 -14.35 38.53 17.42
N TYR A 613 -15.54 37.98 17.55
CA TYR A 613 -16.33 37.46 16.44
C TYR A 613 -17.72 38.10 16.40
N VAL A 614 -18.19 38.37 15.19
CA VAL A 614 -19.58 38.73 14.90
C VAL A 614 -20.10 37.80 13.81
N ILE A 615 -21.23 37.15 14.06
CA ILE A 615 -21.78 36.10 13.21
C ILE A 615 -23.17 36.52 12.72
N ALA A 616 -23.36 36.55 11.40
CA ALA A 616 -24.67 36.66 10.78
C ALA A 616 -25.16 35.28 10.33
N ALA A 617 -26.43 34.98 10.54
CA ALA A 617 -27.07 33.74 10.10
C ALA A 617 -28.05 34.04 8.95
N LEU A 618 -27.83 33.42 7.79
CA LEU A 618 -28.60 33.60 6.56
C LEU A 618 -29.42 32.34 6.29
N ARG A 619 -30.74 32.47 6.15
CA ARG A 619 -31.61 31.35 5.77
C ARG A 619 -31.65 31.23 4.26
N VAL A 620 -30.96 30.22 3.74
CA VAL A 620 -30.76 30.02 2.30
C VAL A 620 -31.44 28.71 1.88
N PRO A 621 -32.40 28.75 0.93
CA PRO A 621 -32.92 27.52 0.34
C PRO A 621 -31.81 26.69 -0.29
N GLN A 622 -31.86 25.37 -0.11
CA GLN A 622 -30.81 24.45 -0.57
C GLN A 622 -30.45 24.61 -2.05
N THR A 623 -31.43 24.95 -2.89
CA THR A 623 -31.26 25.20 -4.33
C THR A 623 -30.35 26.38 -4.66
N PHE A 624 -30.27 27.39 -3.78
CA PHE A 624 -29.50 28.62 -4.01
C PHE A 624 -28.20 28.68 -3.20
N ARG A 625 -27.92 27.68 -2.38
CA ARG A 625 -26.74 27.59 -1.52
C ARG A 625 -25.44 27.88 -2.28
N SER A 626 -25.17 27.14 -3.34
CA SER A 626 -23.92 27.29 -4.11
C SER A 626 -23.75 28.69 -4.70
N HIS A 627 -24.86 29.33 -5.08
CA HIS A 627 -24.83 30.70 -5.60
C HIS A 627 -24.46 31.72 -4.51
N VAL A 628 -25.08 31.60 -3.33
CA VAL A 628 -24.80 32.46 -2.16
C VAL A 628 -23.34 32.31 -1.71
N PHE A 629 -22.84 31.09 -1.60
CA PHE A 629 -21.42 30.84 -1.26
C PHE A 629 -20.47 31.52 -2.25
N SER A 630 -20.68 31.33 -3.56
CA SER A 630 -19.80 31.90 -4.58
C SER A 630 -19.73 33.44 -4.59
N LYS A 631 -20.79 34.12 -4.12
CA LYS A 631 -20.88 35.58 -4.08
C LYS A 631 -20.32 36.19 -2.80
N LEU A 632 -20.39 35.46 -1.69
CA LEU A 632 -19.84 35.92 -0.41
C LEU A 632 -18.35 35.56 -0.27
N GLU A 633 -17.87 34.47 -0.88
CA GLU A 633 -16.46 34.02 -0.76
C GLU A 633 -15.44 34.96 -1.45
N THR A 634 -15.89 36.00 -2.14
CA THR A 634 -15.00 36.98 -2.79
C THR A 634 -14.23 37.87 -1.81
N ASP A 635 -14.74 38.13 -0.60
CA ASP A 635 -14.01 38.87 0.43
C ASP A 635 -13.30 37.91 1.40
N LYS A 636 -11.98 38.07 1.53
CA LYS A 636 -11.16 37.28 2.47
C LYS A 636 -11.27 37.78 3.92
N SER A 637 -11.99 38.88 4.16
CA SER A 637 -12.16 39.48 5.49
C SER A 637 -13.22 38.78 6.36
N VAL A 638 -14.08 37.97 5.74
CA VAL A 638 -15.09 37.14 6.41
C VAL A 638 -14.92 35.67 6.03
N THR A 639 -15.41 34.78 6.88
CA THR A 639 -15.47 33.33 6.59
C THR A 639 -16.92 32.91 6.46
N ILE A 640 -17.30 32.33 5.32
CA ILE A 640 -18.63 31.73 5.13
C ILE A 640 -18.55 30.24 5.41
N THR A 641 -19.49 29.76 6.21
CA THR A 641 -19.54 28.34 6.57
C THR A 641 -20.97 27.90 6.85
N ASP A 642 -21.23 26.62 6.70
CA ASP A 642 -22.45 25.96 7.18
C ASP A 642 -22.10 24.50 7.56
N ARG A 643 -23.08 23.77 8.11
CA ARG A 643 -22.85 22.38 8.53
C ARG A 643 -22.46 21.47 7.36
N GLN A 644 -22.94 21.78 6.16
CA GLN A 644 -22.68 20.98 4.96
C GLN A 644 -21.28 21.24 4.38
N GLN A 645 -20.79 22.49 4.41
CA GLN A 645 -19.46 22.90 3.96
C GLN A 645 -18.38 22.20 4.79
N GLY A 646 -18.58 22.14 6.11
CA GLY A 646 -17.66 21.42 7.00
C GLY A 646 -17.65 19.91 6.72
N ALA A 647 -18.82 19.31 6.44
CA ALA A 647 -18.90 17.91 6.04
C ALA A 647 -18.22 17.63 4.69
N VAL A 648 -18.45 18.47 3.68
CA VAL A 648 -17.83 18.36 2.35
C VAL A 648 -16.30 18.51 2.44
N GLN A 649 -15.80 19.53 3.16
CA GLN A 649 -14.35 19.67 3.34
C GLN A 649 -13.74 18.53 4.15
N LEU A 650 -14.47 17.98 5.13
CA LEU A 650 -14.02 16.80 5.84
C LEU A 650 -13.87 15.63 4.86
N VAL A 651 -14.86 15.40 4.00
CA VAL A 651 -14.80 14.36 2.95
C VAL A 651 -13.59 14.57 2.03
N ASP A 652 -13.33 15.81 1.56
CA ASP A 652 -12.19 16.11 0.69
C ASP A 652 -10.84 15.83 1.37
N ILE A 653 -10.70 16.22 2.65
CA ILE A 653 -9.50 15.94 3.44
C ILE A 653 -9.31 14.44 3.61
N LEU A 654 -10.40 13.72 3.88
CA LEU A 654 -10.38 12.28 4.08
C LEU A 654 -10.06 11.49 2.81
N ASP A 655 -10.58 11.92 1.66
CA ASP A 655 -10.24 11.34 0.37
C ASP A 655 -8.75 11.52 0.05
N ASN A 656 -8.20 12.70 0.34
CA ASN A 656 -6.78 12.94 0.17
C ASN A 656 -5.92 12.14 1.18
N ASP A 657 -6.31 12.10 2.45
CA ASP A 657 -5.67 11.27 3.48
C ASP A 657 -5.68 9.79 3.06
N PHE A 658 -6.79 9.29 2.50
CA PHE A 658 -6.91 7.92 1.98
C PHE A 658 -5.90 7.64 0.87
N ASN A 659 -5.82 8.51 -0.15
CA ASN A 659 -4.88 8.35 -1.26
C ASN A 659 -3.42 8.37 -0.78
N HIS A 660 -3.11 9.22 0.19
CA HIS A 660 -1.80 9.27 0.82
C HIS A 660 -1.49 7.98 1.62
N ILE A 661 -2.42 7.48 2.44
CA ILE A 661 -2.23 6.23 3.19
C ILE A 661 -1.96 5.06 2.24
N ALA A 662 -2.79 4.91 1.21
CA ALA A 662 -2.65 3.82 0.24
C ALA A 662 -1.27 3.88 -0.46
N LEU A 663 -0.84 5.07 -0.86
CA LEU A 663 0.47 5.27 -1.49
C LEU A 663 1.63 4.98 -0.54
N TYR A 664 1.62 5.55 0.67
CA TYR A 664 2.71 5.37 1.63
C TYR A 664 2.86 3.92 2.07
N SER A 665 1.75 3.28 2.45
CA SER A 665 1.76 1.86 2.83
C SER A 665 2.24 0.97 1.68
N SER A 666 1.75 1.18 0.46
CA SER A 666 2.19 0.45 -0.73
C SER A 666 3.70 0.59 -1.00
N LEU A 667 4.25 1.82 -0.93
CA LEU A 667 5.67 2.06 -1.20
C LEU A 667 6.56 1.44 -0.12
N ILE A 668 6.19 1.63 1.15
CA ILE A 668 6.91 1.07 2.30
C ILE A 668 6.99 -0.46 2.16
N VAL A 669 5.86 -1.11 1.91
CA VAL A 669 5.79 -2.57 1.75
C VAL A 669 6.63 -3.01 0.56
N PHE A 670 6.47 -2.38 -0.61
CA PHE A 670 7.25 -2.74 -1.80
C PHE A 670 8.76 -2.63 -1.58
N PHE A 671 9.24 -1.55 -0.96
CA PHE A 671 10.67 -1.37 -0.68
C PHE A 671 11.17 -2.33 0.41
N ALA A 672 10.37 -2.62 1.43
CA ALA A 672 10.72 -3.62 2.43
C ALA A 672 10.87 -5.02 1.81
N LEU A 673 9.95 -5.43 0.93
CA LEU A 673 10.06 -6.69 0.18
C LEU A 673 11.28 -6.69 -0.76
N LEU A 674 11.58 -5.57 -1.41
CA LEU A 674 12.75 -5.41 -2.29
C LEU A 674 14.06 -5.57 -1.53
N ILE A 675 14.19 -4.91 -0.37
CA ILE A 675 15.36 -5.01 0.51
C ILE A 675 15.45 -6.42 1.10
N GLY A 676 14.32 -6.97 1.55
CA GLY A 676 14.23 -8.27 2.20
C GLY A 676 14.67 -9.43 1.31
N TYR A 677 14.21 -9.48 0.05
CA TYR A 677 14.57 -10.54 -0.90
C TYR A 677 15.79 -10.21 -1.76
N GLY A 678 16.25 -8.95 -1.79
CA GLY A 678 17.41 -8.52 -2.55
C GLY A 678 17.22 -8.52 -4.08
N ARG A 679 16.01 -8.81 -4.57
CA ARG A 679 15.70 -8.91 -6.00
C ARG A 679 14.29 -8.44 -6.34
N ILE A 680 14.21 -7.64 -7.39
CA ILE A 680 12.97 -7.00 -7.84
C ILE A 680 11.94 -8.01 -8.33
N GLU A 681 12.34 -9.13 -8.94
CA GLU A 681 11.40 -10.14 -9.41
C GLU A 681 10.67 -10.82 -8.25
N LEU A 682 11.39 -11.12 -7.16
CA LEU A 682 10.80 -11.70 -5.96
C LEU A 682 9.86 -10.70 -5.28
N ALA A 683 10.30 -9.44 -5.16
CA ALA A 683 9.46 -8.38 -4.61
C ALA A 683 8.17 -8.16 -5.42
N ILE A 684 8.25 -8.10 -6.75
CA ILE A 684 7.07 -7.96 -7.61
C ILE A 684 6.13 -9.17 -7.47
N MET A 685 6.66 -10.40 -7.46
CA MET A 685 5.82 -11.60 -7.32
C MET A 685 5.13 -11.68 -5.95
N ALA A 686 5.76 -11.19 -4.88
CA ALA A 686 5.13 -11.08 -3.57
C ALA A 686 4.17 -9.89 -3.48
N PHE A 687 4.45 -8.78 -4.17
CA PHE A 687 3.66 -7.56 -4.11
C PHE A 687 2.40 -7.59 -4.98
N LEU A 688 2.47 -8.19 -6.17
CA LEU A 688 1.39 -8.20 -7.15
C LEU A 688 0.05 -8.79 -6.65
N PRO A 689 0.01 -9.89 -5.87
CA PRO A 689 -1.23 -10.38 -5.27
C PRO A 689 -1.99 -9.31 -4.51
N MET A 690 -1.30 -8.45 -3.74
CA MET A 690 -1.94 -7.40 -2.97
C MET A 690 -2.59 -6.34 -3.85
N ILE A 691 -1.92 -5.93 -4.95
CA ILE A 691 -2.51 -5.00 -5.92
C ILE A 691 -3.78 -5.60 -6.53
N VAL A 692 -3.73 -6.86 -6.95
CA VAL A 692 -4.89 -7.54 -7.55
C VAL A 692 -6.02 -7.68 -6.52
N SER A 693 -5.70 -8.02 -5.27
CA SER A 693 -6.69 -8.07 -4.19
C SER A 693 -7.29 -6.72 -3.88
N TRP A 694 -6.50 -5.64 -3.88
CA TRP A 694 -7.01 -4.28 -3.69
C TRP A 694 -8.02 -3.89 -4.78
N ILE A 695 -7.72 -4.21 -6.04
CA ILE A 695 -8.67 -4.02 -7.16
C ILE A 695 -9.96 -4.81 -6.93
N TRP A 696 -9.86 -6.06 -6.48
CA TRP A 696 -11.03 -6.89 -6.18
C TRP A 696 -11.85 -6.33 -5.03
N ILE A 697 -11.21 -5.77 -4.00
CA ILE A 697 -11.89 -5.17 -2.86
C ILE A 697 -12.68 -3.95 -3.32
N LEU A 698 -12.08 -3.05 -4.10
CA LEU A 698 -12.77 -1.90 -4.67
C LEU A 698 -13.93 -2.33 -5.59
N GLY A 699 -13.70 -3.29 -6.48
CA GLY A 699 -14.76 -3.82 -7.35
C GLY A 699 -15.92 -4.45 -6.58
N LEU A 700 -15.63 -5.22 -5.53
CA LEU A 700 -16.65 -5.82 -4.66
C LEU A 700 -17.38 -4.77 -3.81
N MET A 701 -16.70 -3.71 -3.37
CA MET A 701 -17.34 -2.60 -2.66
C MET A 701 -18.40 -1.94 -3.54
N SER A 702 -18.06 -1.64 -4.79
CA SER A 702 -19.02 -1.10 -5.78
C SER A 702 -20.20 -2.06 -5.99
N LEU A 703 -19.94 -3.35 -6.23
CA LEU A 703 -20.99 -4.36 -6.46
C LEU A 703 -21.93 -4.56 -5.25
N LEU A 704 -21.43 -4.36 -4.04
CA LEU A 704 -22.19 -4.51 -2.79
C LEU A 704 -22.79 -3.18 -2.30
N GLY A 705 -22.58 -2.07 -3.02
CA GLY A 705 -23.07 -0.74 -2.64
C GLY A 705 -22.41 -0.17 -1.39
N LEU A 706 -21.16 -0.55 -1.10
CA LEU A 706 -20.39 -0.12 0.06
C LEU A 706 -19.56 1.12 -0.28
N LYS A 707 -19.63 2.13 0.58
CA LYS A 707 -18.88 3.40 0.44
C LYS A 707 -17.71 3.48 1.41
N PHE A 708 -16.69 4.25 1.04
CA PHE A 708 -15.64 4.65 1.98
C PHE A 708 -16.18 5.68 2.97
N ASN A 709 -15.66 5.66 4.19
CA ASN A 709 -15.97 6.60 5.25
C ASN A 709 -14.74 6.83 6.14
N ILE A 710 -14.79 7.82 7.05
CA ILE A 710 -13.66 8.22 7.90
C ILE A 710 -13.02 7.06 8.68
N VAL A 711 -13.78 6.02 9.00
CA VAL A 711 -13.32 4.91 9.85
C VAL A 711 -12.81 3.74 9.01
N ASN A 712 -13.47 3.39 7.91
CA ASN A 712 -13.08 2.25 7.07
C ASN A 712 -11.92 2.56 6.09
N ILE A 713 -11.46 3.81 5.99
CA ILE A 713 -10.23 4.20 5.27
C ILE A 713 -9.00 3.42 5.77
N ILE A 714 -8.95 3.09 7.07
CA ILE A 714 -7.81 2.36 7.68
C ILE A 714 -7.55 1.01 7.02
N ILE A 715 -8.56 0.45 6.35
CA ILE A 715 -8.49 -0.85 5.70
C ILE A 715 -7.41 -0.90 4.62
N SER A 716 -7.13 0.22 3.96
CA SER A 716 -6.02 0.29 3.00
C SER A 716 -4.68 -0.04 3.66
N SER A 717 -4.36 0.61 4.79
CA SER A 717 -3.16 0.33 5.57
C SER A 717 -3.14 -1.10 6.11
N LEU A 718 -4.31 -1.63 6.51
CA LEU A 718 -4.42 -3.00 7.01
C LEU A 718 -4.13 -4.02 5.91
N ILE A 719 -4.68 -3.86 4.71
CA ILE A 719 -4.50 -4.80 3.59
C ILE A 719 -3.06 -4.80 3.10
N PHE A 720 -2.44 -3.64 2.94
CA PHE A 720 -1.04 -3.59 2.50
C PHE A 720 -0.06 -4.02 3.59
N GLY A 721 -0.35 -3.73 4.87
CA GLY A 721 0.53 -4.06 5.98
C GLY A 721 0.39 -5.46 6.56
N LEU A 722 -0.76 -6.12 6.38
CA LEU A 722 -1.01 -7.48 6.88
C LEU A 722 -1.20 -8.49 5.75
N GLY A 723 -1.70 -8.04 4.59
CA GLY A 723 -1.86 -8.90 3.43
C GLY A 723 -0.54 -9.35 2.83
N ASP A 724 0.54 -8.62 3.06
CA ASP A 724 1.89 -8.98 2.66
C ASP A 724 2.48 -10.09 3.51
N ASP A 725 2.15 -10.22 4.79
CA ASP A 725 2.61 -11.33 5.66
C ASP A 725 2.35 -12.69 4.99
N TYR A 726 1.14 -12.87 4.46
CA TYR A 726 0.75 -14.09 3.76
C TYR A 726 1.60 -14.33 2.51
N ALA A 727 1.91 -13.26 1.78
CA ALA A 727 2.78 -13.31 0.62
C ALA A 727 4.25 -13.58 1.02
N ILE A 728 4.72 -13.01 2.14
CA ILE A 728 6.08 -13.14 2.65
C ILE A 728 6.36 -14.58 3.05
N PHE A 729 5.51 -15.16 3.90
CA PHE A 729 5.66 -16.55 4.35
C PHE A 729 5.54 -17.52 3.16
N THR A 730 4.61 -17.27 2.24
CA THR A 730 4.47 -18.11 1.04
C THR A 730 5.69 -18.01 0.14
N MET A 731 6.25 -16.82 -0.06
CA MET A 731 7.45 -16.61 -0.86
C MET A 731 8.66 -17.28 -0.23
N ASP A 732 8.83 -17.14 1.08
CA ASP A 732 9.94 -17.73 1.82
C ASP A 732 9.91 -19.27 1.68
N GLY A 733 8.73 -19.89 1.85
CA GLY A 733 8.56 -21.32 1.61
C GLY A 733 8.83 -21.76 0.15
N LEU A 734 8.55 -20.92 -0.84
CA LEU A 734 8.86 -21.19 -2.26
C LEU A 734 10.36 -21.06 -2.56
N VAL A 735 11.00 -20.02 -2.03
CA VAL A 735 12.44 -19.76 -2.17
C VAL A 735 13.24 -20.86 -1.47
N GLU A 736 12.85 -21.26 -0.26
CA GLU A 736 13.51 -22.33 0.48
C GLU A 736 13.42 -23.67 -0.27
N LYS A 737 12.23 -24.02 -0.78
CA LYS A 737 12.05 -25.19 -1.63
C LYS A 737 12.93 -25.15 -2.88
N PHE A 738 13.09 -23.99 -3.51
CA PHE A 738 13.96 -23.82 -4.67
C PHE A 738 15.45 -23.90 -4.30
N LYS A 739 15.82 -23.45 -3.11
CA LYS A 739 17.19 -23.43 -2.60
C LYS A 739 17.68 -24.82 -2.19
N THR A 740 17.02 -25.46 -1.23
CA THR A 740 17.44 -26.70 -0.57
C THR A 740 16.69 -27.94 -1.04
N GLY A 741 15.51 -27.77 -1.67
CA GLY A 741 14.65 -28.88 -2.11
C GLY A 741 13.71 -29.38 -1.01
N SER A 742 13.83 -28.85 0.20
CA SER A 742 12.97 -29.19 1.34
C SER A 742 11.53 -28.70 1.11
N ASN A 743 10.55 -29.62 1.13
CA ASN A 743 9.15 -29.28 0.88
C ASN A 743 8.42 -28.89 2.18
N LYS A 744 8.84 -27.78 2.80
CA LYS A 744 8.17 -27.17 3.97
C LYS A 744 6.94 -26.33 3.60
N LEU A 745 6.65 -26.14 2.31
CA LEU A 745 5.59 -25.24 1.85
C LEU A 745 4.20 -25.59 2.40
N ASN A 746 3.87 -26.89 2.55
CA ASN A 746 2.54 -27.31 2.99
C ASN A 746 2.28 -26.93 4.46
N SER A 747 3.29 -27.06 5.34
CA SER A 747 3.17 -26.64 6.74
C SER A 747 3.14 -25.12 6.88
N VAL A 748 3.90 -24.40 6.05
CA VAL A 748 3.84 -22.94 5.96
C VAL A 748 2.44 -22.47 5.52
N ARG A 749 1.83 -23.08 4.50
CA ARG A 749 0.46 -22.78 4.06
C ARG A 749 -0.57 -23.03 5.17
N ALA A 750 -0.45 -24.14 5.89
CA ALA A 750 -1.34 -24.44 7.01
C ALA A 750 -1.22 -23.36 8.12
N ALA A 751 -0.01 -22.90 8.42
CA ALA A 751 0.23 -21.81 9.36
C ALA A 751 -0.45 -20.50 8.89
N VAL A 752 -0.28 -20.14 7.61
CA VAL A 752 -0.91 -18.97 7.00
C VAL A 752 -2.44 -19.05 7.07
N TYR A 753 -3.05 -20.22 6.84
CA TYR A 753 -4.50 -20.36 6.96
C TYR A 753 -5.01 -20.17 8.40
N VAL A 754 -4.27 -20.64 9.40
CA VAL A 754 -4.61 -20.43 10.82
C VAL A 754 -4.47 -18.95 11.18
N SER A 755 -3.38 -18.32 10.74
CA SER A 755 -3.13 -16.88 10.84
C SER A 755 -4.31 -16.06 10.31
N VAL A 756 -4.71 -16.30 9.05
CA VAL A 756 -5.85 -15.59 8.44
C VAL A 756 -7.13 -15.85 9.21
N ALA A 757 -7.37 -17.08 9.66
CA ALA A 757 -8.55 -17.40 10.46
C ALA A 757 -8.57 -16.62 11.78
N THR A 758 -7.42 -16.40 12.44
CA THR A 758 -7.37 -15.58 13.66
C THR A 758 -7.66 -14.10 13.39
N VAL A 759 -7.13 -13.54 12.31
CA VAL A 759 -7.38 -12.14 11.95
C VAL A 759 -8.84 -11.94 11.51
N VAL A 760 -9.39 -12.88 10.74
CA VAL A 760 -10.81 -12.90 10.34
C VAL A 760 -11.73 -13.05 11.55
N ILE A 761 -11.34 -13.82 12.58
CA ILE A 761 -12.10 -13.86 13.84
C ILE A 761 -12.03 -12.50 14.55
N GLY A 762 -10.84 -11.92 14.70
CA GLY A 762 -10.67 -10.63 15.40
C GLY A 762 -11.44 -9.49 14.76
N LEU A 763 -11.41 -9.39 13.43
CA LEU A 763 -12.18 -8.40 12.67
C LEU A 763 -13.65 -8.80 12.52
N GLY A 764 -13.95 -10.08 12.32
CA GLY A 764 -15.29 -10.58 12.05
C GLY A 764 -16.23 -10.44 13.24
N VAL A 765 -15.71 -10.50 14.47
CA VAL A 765 -16.50 -10.24 15.68
C VAL A 765 -17.04 -8.81 15.71
N LEU A 766 -16.37 -7.83 15.07
CA LEU A 766 -16.87 -6.46 14.96
C LEU A 766 -18.15 -6.36 14.10
N LEU A 767 -18.51 -7.40 13.31
CA LEU A 767 -19.82 -7.46 12.65
C LEU A 767 -20.99 -7.54 13.65
N LEU A 768 -20.73 -7.98 14.88
CA LEU A 768 -21.70 -8.03 15.97
C LEU A 768 -21.87 -6.69 16.68
N ALA A 769 -21.01 -5.70 16.40
CA ALA A 769 -21.15 -4.35 16.96
C ALA A 769 -22.42 -3.68 16.45
N LYS A 770 -23.10 -2.94 17.33
CA LYS A 770 -24.28 -2.16 16.95
C LYS A 770 -23.89 -0.81 16.35
N HIS A 771 -22.71 -0.29 16.73
CA HIS A 771 -22.23 0.98 16.22
C HIS A 771 -21.84 0.87 14.73
N PRO A 772 -22.41 1.71 13.83
CA PRO A 772 -22.18 1.63 12.39
C PRO A 772 -20.69 1.70 11.99
N ALA A 773 -19.94 2.60 12.62
CA ALA A 773 -18.50 2.75 12.36
C ALA A 773 -17.71 1.44 12.51
N LEU A 774 -17.83 0.74 13.66
CA LEU A 774 -17.11 -0.51 13.92
C LEU A 774 -17.55 -1.64 12.97
N LYS A 775 -18.86 -1.72 12.69
CA LYS A 775 -19.43 -2.71 11.77
C LYS A 775 -18.93 -2.52 10.34
N SER A 776 -18.77 -1.28 9.89
CA SER A 776 -18.29 -0.95 8.54
C SER A 776 -16.84 -1.39 8.30
N ILE A 777 -15.98 -1.32 9.33
CA ILE A 777 -14.60 -1.81 9.26
C ILE A 777 -14.57 -3.32 9.02
N ALA A 778 -15.40 -4.05 9.77
CA ALA A 778 -15.40 -5.50 9.82
C ALA A 778 -15.66 -6.14 8.46
N PHE A 779 -16.73 -5.70 7.78
CA PHE A 779 -17.19 -6.32 6.54
C PHE A 779 -16.15 -6.21 5.41
N ILE A 780 -15.65 -5.00 5.16
CA ILE A 780 -14.69 -4.76 4.08
C ILE A 780 -13.35 -5.43 4.40
N SER A 781 -12.89 -5.38 5.66
CA SER A 781 -11.62 -6.01 6.06
C SER A 781 -11.66 -7.53 5.93
N VAL A 782 -12.74 -8.18 6.37
CA VAL A 782 -12.89 -9.65 6.26
C VAL A 782 -12.93 -10.09 4.80
N THR A 783 -13.76 -9.43 3.97
CA THR A 783 -13.82 -9.69 2.53
C THR A 783 -12.45 -9.48 1.88
N GLY A 784 -11.75 -8.41 2.26
CA GLY A 784 -10.43 -8.10 1.76
C GLY A 784 -9.37 -9.14 2.10
N LEU A 785 -9.29 -9.57 3.36
CA LEU A 785 -8.32 -10.59 3.78
C LEU A 785 -8.57 -11.95 3.11
N VAL A 786 -9.83 -12.32 2.90
CA VAL A 786 -10.17 -13.54 2.15
C VAL A 786 -9.73 -13.42 0.68
N CYS A 787 -9.91 -12.25 0.06
CA CYS A 787 -9.41 -12.00 -1.30
C CYS A 787 -7.88 -12.04 -1.37
N VAL A 788 -7.18 -11.45 -0.40
CA VAL A 788 -5.71 -11.49 -0.32
C VAL A 788 -5.21 -12.90 -0.14
N LEU A 789 -5.81 -13.68 0.77
CA LEU A 789 -5.45 -15.07 0.95
C LEU A 789 -5.65 -15.87 -0.35
N PHE A 790 -6.82 -15.74 -0.98
CA PHE A 790 -7.12 -16.49 -2.19
C PHE A 790 -6.16 -16.17 -3.35
N ILE A 791 -5.89 -14.88 -3.57
CA ILE A 791 -5.02 -14.42 -4.67
C ILE A 791 -3.56 -14.73 -4.36
N SER A 792 -3.07 -14.51 -3.14
CA SER A 792 -1.69 -14.84 -2.75
C SER A 792 -1.41 -16.34 -2.87
N GLN A 793 -2.34 -17.21 -2.46
CA GLN A 793 -2.13 -18.66 -2.57
C GLN A 793 -2.25 -19.21 -4.00
N THR A 794 -2.88 -18.46 -4.91
CA THR A 794 -3.08 -18.89 -6.30
C THR A 794 -2.08 -18.24 -7.26
N LEU A 795 -2.06 -16.92 -7.32
CA LEU A 795 -1.33 -16.14 -8.32
C LEU A 795 0.18 -16.15 -8.05
N GLN A 796 0.62 -15.96 -6.81
CA GLN A 796 2.05 -15.86 -6.50
C GLN A 796 2.79 -17.19 -6.71
N PRO A 797 2.35 -18.35 -6.18
CA PRO A 797 2.95 -19.64 -6.51
C PRO A 797 2.87 -19.97 -8.00
N PHE A 798 1.80 -19.56 -8.70
CA PHE A 798 1.71 -19.72 -10.16
C PHE A 798 2.84 -18.95 -10.86
N LEU A 799 3.04 -17.66 -10.52
CA LEU A 799 4.08 -16.82 -11.10
C LEU A 799 5.48 -17.36 -10.78
N PHE A 800 5.76 -17.70 -9.52
CA PHE A 800 7.03 -18.29 -9.12
C PHE A 800 7.31 -19.60 -9.87
N ASN A 801 6.30 -20.47 -9.97
CA ASN A 801 6.45 -21.73 -10.68
C ASN A 801 6.68 -21.54 -12.17
N TRP A 802 5.94 -20.63 -12.82
CA TRP A 802 6.10 -20.37 -14.25
C TRP A 802 7.44 -19.69 -14.58
N PHE A 803 7.86 -18.71 -13.76
CA PHE A 803 9.03 -17.88 -13.99
C PHE A 803 10.34 -18.53 -13.55
N ILE A 804 10.30 -19.40 -12.52
CA ILE A 804 11.49 -20.00 -11.87
C ILE A 804 11.39 -21.54 -11.84
N GLN A 805 10.51 -22.11 -11.00
CA GLN A 805 10.57 -23.54 -10.65
C GLN A 805 10.36 -24.50 -11.84
N ASN A 806 9.33 -24.29 -12.67
CA ASN A 806 9.03 -25.17 -13.80
C ASN A 806 10.10 -25.11 -14.89
N ARG A 807 10.83 -23.98 -14.97
CA ARG A 807 11.98 -23.84 -15.88
C ARG A 807 13.16 -24.64 -15.35
N ALA A 808 13.49 -24.50 -14.07
CA ALA A 808 14.53 -25.29 -13.41
C ALA A 808 14.23 -26.80 -13.48
N ASN A 809 12.97 -27.22 -13.29
CA ASN A 809 12.55 -28.63 -13.45
C ASN A 809 12.82 -29.17 -14.87
N LYS A 810 12.81 -28.30 -15.90
CA LYS A 810 13.16 -28.61 -17.29
C LYS A 810 14.65 -28.40 -17.61
N LYS A 811 15.49 -28.15 -16.59
CA LYS A 811 16.91 -27.77 -16.71
C LYS A 811 17.15 -26.48 -17.51
N PHE A 812 16.16 -25.59 -17.59
CA PHE A 812 16.32 -24.26 -18.16
C PHE A 812 16.65 -23.23 -17.08
N LEU A 813 17.41 -22.19 -17.45
CA LEU A 813 17.69 -21.11 -16.52
C LEU A 813 16.40 -20.34 -16.17
N PRO A 814 16.20 -19.98 -14.89
CA PRO A 814 15.12 -19.08 -14.48
C PRO A 814 15.16 -17.75 -15.25
N PHE A 815 13.98 -17.16 -15.47
CA PHE A 815 13.92 -15.80 -16.01
C PHE A 815 14.41 -14.79 -14.97
N THR A 816 14.98 -13.69 -15.44
CA THR A 816 15.04 -12.42 -14.69
C THR A 816 14.19 -11.41 -15.44
N LEU A 817 13.76 -10.32 -14.80
CA LEU A 817 12.92 -9.31 -15.46
C LEU A 817 13.62 -8.80 -16.72
N TRP A 818 14.92 -8.50 -16.62
CA TRP A 818 15.72 -8.06 -17.75
C TRP A 818 15.88 -9.14 -18.83
N SER A 819 16.10 -10.41 -18.47
CA SER A 819 16.27 -11.46 -19.47
C SER A 819 14.96 -11.83 -20.18
N PHE A 820 13.85 -11.74 -19.46
CA PHE A 820 12.51 -11.86 -20.01
C PHE A 820 12.21 -10.71 -20.98
N LEU A 821 12.45 -9.46 -20.59
CA LEU A 821 12.26 -8.29 -21.47
C LEU A 821 13.15 -8.34 -22.72
N LYS A 822 14.42 -8.73 -22.58
CA LYS A 822 15.33 -8.96 -23.72
C LYS A 822 14.79 -10.02 -24.67
N SER A 823 14.32 -11.14 -24.14
CA SER A 823 13.76 -12.23 -24.94
C SER A 823 12.47 -11.78 -25.63
N LEU A 824 11.59 -11.09 -24.91
CA LEU A 824 10.35 -10.51 -25.46
C LEU A 824 10.66 -9.54 -26.60
N PHE A 825 11.65 -8.66 -26.44
CA PHE A 825 12.11 -7.77 -27.50
C PHE A 825 12.64 -8.56 -28.71
N ALA A 826 13.49 -9.56 -28.50
CA ALA A 826 14.04 -10.38 -29.59
C ALA A 826 12.95 -11.10 -30.39
N PHE A 827 11.96 -11.71 -29.71
CA PHE A 827 10.83 -12.36 -30.37
C PHE A 827 9.87 -11.37 -31.03
N SER A 828 9.64 -10.20 -30.44
CA SER A 828 8.82 -9.14 -31.03
C SER A 828 9.47 -8.56 -32.28
N TYR A 829 10.79 -8.34 -32.24
CA TYR A 829 11.58 -7.93 -33.40
C TYR A 829 11.52 -8.99 -34.50
N PHE A 830 11.70 -10.27 -34.13
CA PHE A 830 11.55 -11.39 -35.07
C PHE A 830 10.18 -11.43 -35.75
N PHE A 831 9.11 -11.32 -34.96
CA PHE A 831 7.73 -11.39 -35.45
C PHE A 831 7.38 -10.22 -36.35
N THR A 832 7.62 -9.00 -35.90
CA THR A 832 7.35 -7.78 -36.66
C THR A 832 8.18 -7.71 -37.94
N GLY A 833 9.48 -8.04 -37.88
CA GLY A 833 10.32 -8.08 -39.06
C GLY A 833 9.96 -9.22 -40.04
N SER A 834 9.43 -10.35 -39.56
CA SER A 834 8.88 -11.39 -40.44
C SER A 834 7.63 -10.91 -41.19
N MET A 835 6.77 -10.11 -40.55
CA MET A 835 5.62 -9.47 -41.21
C MET A 835 6.07 -8.44 -42.26
N VAL A 836 7.05 -7.59 -41.92
CA VAL A 836 7.63 -6.61 -42.85
C VAL A 836 8.28 -7.31 -44.04
N LEU A 837 9.09 -8.35 -43.82
CA LEU A 837 9.67 -9.16 -44.90
C LEU A 837 8.60 -9.85 -45.74
N THR A 838 7.48 -10.26 -45.15
CA THR A 838 6.37 -10.84 -45.92
C THR A 838 5.78 -9.81 -46.88
N PHE A 839 5.55 -8.58 -46.40
CA PHE A 839 5.05 -7.48 -47.22
C PHE A 839 6.04 -7.06 -48.32
N VAL A 840 7.31 -6.83 -47.96
CA VAL A 840 8.38 -6.48 -48.91
C VAL A 840 8.59 -7.60 -49.93
N GLY A 841 8.60 -8.85 -49.48
CA GLY A 841 8.72 -10.02 -50.34
C GLY A 841 7.59 -10.11 -51.35
N PHE A 842 6.35 -9.85 -50.93
CA PHE A 842 5.20 -9.85 -51.83
C PHE A 842 5.39 -8.82 -52.97
N ILE A 843 5.79 -7.60 -52.63
CA ILE A 843 6.09 -6.55 -53.62
C ILE A 843 7.23 -6.98 -54.56
N LEU A 844 8.37 -7.42 -54.00
CA LEU A 844 9.58 -7.69 -54.80
C LEU A 844 9.51 -8.96 -55.64
N THR A 845 8.70 -9.95 -55.25
CA THR A 845 8.65 -11.26 -55.92
C THR A 845 7.44 -11.44 -56.84
N HIS A 846 6.32 -10.74 -56.61
CA HIS A 846 5.11 -10.90 -57.41
C HIS A 846 4.92 -9.81 -58.50
N LEU A 847 5.67 -8.71 -58.46
CA LEU A 847 5.64 -7.71 -59.53
C LEU A 847 6.28 -8.24 -60.84
N PRO A 848 5.58 -8.18 -61.98
CA PRO A 848 5.99 -8.86 -63.22
C PRO A 848 7.31 -8.33 -63.84
N PHE A 849 7.68 -7.07 -63.57
CA PHE A 849 8.83 -6.40 -64.20
C PHE A 849 10.18 -6.63 -63.50
N VAL A 850 10.21 -7.27 -62.32
CA VAL A 850 11.42 -7.36 -61.48
C VAL A 850 11.76 -8.80 -61.06
N LYS A 851 11.11 -9.84 -61.61
CA LYS A 851 11.11 -11.21 -61.04
C LYS A 851 12.48 -11.75 -60.57
N GLU A 852 13.50 -11.82 -61.41
CA GLU A 852 14.82 -12.38 -61.02
C GLU A 852 15.65 -11.42 -60.13
N LYS A 853 15.73 -10.14 -60.49
CA LYS A 853 16.46 -9.13 -59.69
C LYS A 853 15.80 -8.85 -58.34
N GLY A 854 14.48 -8.91 -58.29
CA GLY A 854 13.62 -8.71 -57.13
C GLY A 854 13.74 -9.86 -56.13
N LYS A 855 13.85 -11.11 -56.62
CA LYS A 855 14.22 -12.26 -55.78
C LYS A 855 15.59 -12.07 -55.15
N PHE A 856 16.63 -11.74 -55.92
CA PHE A 856 17.95 -11.48 -55.34
C PHE A 856 17.94 -10.33 -54.32
N LEU A 857 17.20 -9.26 -54.60
CA LEU A 857 17.03 -8.14 -53.68
C LEU A 857 16.29 -8.56 -52.39
N PHE A 858 15.27 -9.40 -52.50
CA PHE A 858 14.58 -9.98 -51.35
C PHE A 858 15.52 -10.83 -50.49
N HIS A 859 16.35 -11.68 -51.09
CA HIS A 859 17.40 -12.41 -50.39
C HIS A 859 18.41 -11.50 -49.70
N ARG A 860 18.74 -10.35 -50.30
CA ARG A 860 19.60 -9.34 -49.67
C ARG A 860 18.93 -8.68 -48.48
N PHE A 861 17.64 -8.36 -48.56
CA PHE A 861 16.86 -7.87 -47.42
C PHE A 861 16.76 -8.93 -46.31
N LEU A 862 16.49 -10.18 -46.65
CA LEU A 862 16.42 -11.30 -45.70
C LEU A 862 17.77 -11.51 -44.99
N SER A 863 18.88 -11.50 -45.73
CA SER A 863 20.23 -11.62 -45.17
C SER A 863 20.59 -10.42 -44.28
N ALA A 864 20.26 -9.19 -44.72
CA ALA A 864 20.48 -7.98 -43.93
C ALA A 864 19.63 -7.93 -42.66
N TYR A 865 18.37 -8.40 -42.72
CA TYR A 865 17.48 -8.47 -41.58
C TYR A 865 17.91 -9.56 -40.57
N THR A 866 18.30 -10.74 -41.04
CA THR A 866 18.83 -11.77 -40.15
C THR A 866 20.14 -11.32 -39.51
N TRP A 867 20.98 -10.58 -40.24
CA TRP A 867 22.13 -9.89 -39.67
C TRP A 867 21.72 -8.87 -38.61
N SER A 868 20.75 -7.99 -38.88
CA SER A 868 20.32 -6.97 -37.91
C SER A 868 19.74 -7.60 -36.66
N MET A 869 18.95 -8.67 -36.79
CA MET A 869 18.42 -9.43 -35.66
C MET A 869 19.53 -10.06 -34.80
N MET A 870 20.58 -10.59 -35.42
CA MET A 870 21.70 -11.14 -34.67
C MET A 870 22.52 -10.03 -34.01
N TYR A 871 22.76 -8.89 -34.66
CA TYR A 871 23.66 -7.85 -34.16
C TYR A 871 23.01 -6.82 -33.22
N ILE A 872 21.68 -6.60 -33.30
CA ILE A 872 20.95 -5.75 -32.35
C ILE A 872 20.97 -6.31 -30.92
N MET A 873 21.16 -7.63 -30.78
CA MET A 873 21.31 -8.33 -29.51
C MET A 873 22.75 -8.22 -28.98
N PHE A 874 23.13 -7.06 -28.44
CA PHE A 874 24.48 -6.76 -27.94
C PHE A 874 24.98 -7.72 -26.84
N ASN A 875 24.05 -8.39 -26.15
CA ASN A 875 24.35 -9.33 -25.08
C ASN A 875 25.01 -10.64 -25.53
N VAL A 876 24.91 -10.96 -26.83
CA VAL A 876 25.53 -12.16 -27.42
C VAL A 876 26.78 -11.73 -28.19
N LYS A 877 27.95 -12.26 -27.85
CA LYS A 877 29.19 -12.02 -28.61
C LYS A 877 29.23 -12.94 -29.82
N LYS A 878 29.51 -12.42 -31.01
CA LYS A 878 29.58 -13.20 -32.25
C LYS A 878 31.01 -13.27 -32.75
N ARG A 879 31.48 -14.47 -33.11
CA ARG A 879 32.78 -14.70 -33.72
C ARG A 879 32.62 -15.48 -35.02
N ILE A 880 33.24 -15.01 -36.09
CA ILE A 880 33.30 -15.76 -37.36
C ILE A 880 34.76 -16.13 -37.58
N VAL A 881 35.06 -17.43 -37.64
CA VAL A 881 36.42 -17.97 -37.77
C VAL A 881 36.56 -18.65 -39.13
N GLY A 882 37.68 -18.41 -39.81
CA GLY A 882 37.97 -19.07 -41.09
C GLY A 882 37.17 -18.55 -42.28
N ARG A 883 36.63 -17.31 -42.22
CA ARG A 883 35.81 -16.71 -43.30
C ARG A 883 36.49 -16.79 -44.68
N ASN A 884 37.81 -16.76 -44.73
CA ASN A 884 38.59 -16.88 -45.97
C ASN A 884 38.41 -18.23 -46.69
N HIS A 885 37.95 -19.27 -45.98
CA HIS A 885 37.58 -20.57 -46.58
C HIS A 885 36.22 -20.52 -47.28
N ALA A 886 35.46 -19.42 -47.13
CA ALA A 886 34.17 -19.23 -47.76
C ALA A 886 34.30 -18.40 -49.04
N ASP A 887 34.27 -19.07 -50.18
CA ASP A 887 34.06 -18.43 -51.47
C ASP A 887 32.60 -18.62 -51.89
N PHE A 888 31.80 -17.56 -51.82
CA PHE A 888 30.40 -17.54 -52.24
C PHE A 888 30.20 -17.22 -53.73
N SER A 889 31.28 -16.98 -54.49
CA SER A 889 31.21 -16.84 -55.95
C SER A 889 31.08 -18.21 -56.63
N LYS A 890 31.63 -19.27 -56.02
CA LYS A 890 31.50 -20.66 -56.45
C LYS A 890 30.43 -21.40 -55.60
N PRO A 891 29.33 -21.87 -56.21
CA PRO A 891 28.31 -22.65 -55.50
C PRO A 891 28.86 -23.86 -54.74
N ALA A 892 28.26 -24.19 -53.59
CA ALA A 892 28.63 -25.31 -52.74
C ALA A 892 27.45 -25.84 -51.92
N VAL A 893 27.63 -27.02 -51.31
CA VAL A 893 26.76 -27.51 -50.24
C VAL A 893 27.41 -27.21 -48.89
N TYR A 894 26.88 -26.22 -48.18
CA TYR A 894 27.26 -25.90 -46.80
C TYR A 894 26.52 -26.83 -45.84
N ILE A 895 27.24 -27.55 -45.00
CA ILE A 895 26.64 -28.42 -43.99
C ILE A 895 26.93 -27.86 -42.59
N ALA A 896 25.92 -27.79 -41.73
CA ALA A 896 26.05 -27.26 -40.37
C ALA A 896 25.45 -28.20 -39.33
N ASN A 897 26.03 -28.23 -38.12
CA ASN A 897 25.34 -28.87 -36.99
C ASN A 897 24.10 -28.07 -36.59
N HIS A 898 23.09 -28.76 -36.05
CA HIS A 898 21.79 -28.13 -35.77
C HIS A 898 21.39 -28.31 -34.30
N SER A 899 21.57 -27.28 -33.48
CA SER A 899 21.30 -27.31 -32.04
C SER A 899 20.39 -26.18 -31.54
N SER A 900 20.07 -25.19 -32.38
CA SER A 900 19.22 -24.04 -32.04
C SER A 900 18.33 -23.59 -33.20
N PHE A 901 17.30 -22.78 -32.89
CA PHE A 901 16.61 -22.00 -33.93
C PHE A 901 17.51 -20.90 -34.50
N LEU A 902 18.44 -20.37 -33.69
CA LEU A 902 19.37 -19.33 -34.12
C LEU A 902 20.33 -19.81 -35.22
N ASP A 903 20.53 -21.12 -35.42
CA ASP A 903 21.38 -21.66 -36.50
C ASP A 903 20.92 -21.19 -37.88
N ILE A 904 19.60 -21.08 -38.08
CA ILE A 904 19.00 -20.62 -39.34
C ILE A 904 19.32 -19.15 -39.56
N LEU A 905 19.19 -18.32 -38.51
CA LEU A 905 19.50 -16.89 -38.60
C LEU A 905 21.01 -16.68 -38.82
N CYS A 906 21.84 -17.43 -38.10
CA CYS A 906 23.30 -17.41 -38.22
C CYS A 906 23.81 -17.82 -39.60
N THR A 907 23.14 -18.75 -40.28
CA THR A 907 23.52 -19.19 -41.63
C THR A 907 22.98 -18.25 -42.70
N THR A 908 21.74 -17.78 -42.57
CA THR A 908 21.10 -16.85 -43.53
C THR A 908 21.79 -15.48 -43.58
N MET A 909 22.34 -15.02 -42.46
CA MET A 909 23.06 -13.72 -42.41
C MET A 909 24.43 -13.74 -43.11
N LEU A 910 24.96 -14.91 -43.49
CA LEU A 910 26.34 -15.02 -44.00
C LEU A 910 26.47 -14.48 -45.43
N ASN A 911 25.48 -14.76 -46.28
CA ASN A 911 25.44 -14.29 -47.67
C ASN A 911 23.99 -14.37 -48.24
N PRO A 912 23.55 -13.40 -49.06
CA PRO A 912 22.24 -13.45 -49.72
C PRO A 912 22.05 -14.64 -50.67
N ARG A 913 23.14 -15.22 -51.20
CA ARG A 913 23.09 -16.37 -52.11
C ARG A 913 23.01 -17.73 -51.40
N LEU A 914 22.60 -17.76 -50.14
CA LEU A 914 22.36 -19.00 -49.40
C LEU A 914 20.88 -19.36 -49.36
N VAL A 915 20.56 -20.58 -49.76
CA VAL A 915 19.22 -21.18 -49.68
C VAL A 915 19.22 -22.36 -48.73
N LEU A 916 18.17 -22.49 -47.91
CA LEU A 916 18.07 -23.56 -46.91
C LEU A 916 17.14 -24.67 -47.38
N LEU A 917 17.50 -25.90 -47.02
CA LEU A 917 16.57 -27.04 -47.02
C LEU A 917 15.77 -27.06 -45.71
N THR A 918 14.45 -27.06 -45.82
CA THR A 918 13.53 -26.91 -44.68
C THR A 918 12.62 -28.12 -44.49
N ASN A 919 11.97 -28.20 -43.33
CA ASN A 919 10.93 -29.18 -43.05
C ASN A 919 9.54 -28.61 -43.44
N LYS A 920 8.57 -29.49 -43.78
CA LYS A 920 7.19 -29.12 -44.15
C LYS A 920 6.53 -28.16 -43.15
N TRP A 921 6.74 -28.32 -41.84
CA TRP A 921 6.14 -27.43 -40.84
C TRP A 921 6.73 -26.01 -40.87
N VAL A 922 8.03 -25.87 -41.15
CA VAL A 922 8.72 -24.56 -41.27
C VAL A 922 8.16 -23.82 -42.49
N TRP A 923 8.00 -24.54 -43.60
CA TRP A 923 7.45 -24.04 -44.85
C TRP A 923 5.98 -23.60 -44.73
N ARG A 924 5.21 -24.25 -43.83
CA ARG A 924 3.79 -23.94 -43.54
C ARG A 924 3.57 -22.99 -42.35
N SER A 925 4.64 -22.50 -41.71
CA SER A 925 4.52 -21.60 -40.55
C SER A 925 3.69 -20.35 -40.88
N PRO A 926 2.71 -19.97 -40.04
CA PRO A 926 1.91 -18.76 -40.29
C PRO A 926 2.71 -17.47 -40.13
N VAL A 927 3.80 -17.47 -39.36
CA VAL A 927 4.58 -16.27 -39.06
C VAL A 927 5.63 -15.97 -40.14
N PHE A 928 6.36 -17.00 -40.58
CA PHE A 928 7.52 -16.83 -41.48
C PHE A 928 7.48 -17.76 -42.70
N GLY A 929 6.46 -18.63 -42.84
CA GLY A 929 6.38 -19.56 -43.97
C GLY A 929 6.27 -18.84 -45.32
N ALA A 930 5.62 -17.68 -45.37
CA ALA A 930 5.60 -16.84 -46.57
C ALA A 930 7.00 -16.37 -46.97
N VAL A 931 7.79 -15.89 -45.99
CA VAL A 931 9.19 -15.49 -46.19
C VAL A 931 10.02 -16.67 -46.74
N VAL A 932 9.88 -17.86 -46.15
CA VAL A 932 10.56 -19.09 -46.59
C VAL A 932 10.21 -19.45 -48.04
N ARG A 933 8.92 -19.37 -48.42
CA ARG A 933 8.47 -19.64 -49.79
C ARG A 933 9.01 -18.64 -50.80
N MET A 934 8.97 -17.35 -50.47
CA MET A 934 9.46 -16.28 -51.33
C MET A 934 10.99 -16.26 -51.46
N ALA A 935 11.70 -16.81 -50.48
CA ALA A 935 13.16 -17.00 -50.51
C ALA A 935 13.58 -18.27 -51.26
N GLU A 936 12.65 -18.96 -51.93
CA GLU A 936 12.92 -20.19 -52.68
C GLU A 936 13.58 -21.30 -51.84
N TYR A 937 13.28 -21.34 -50.52
CA TYR A 937 13.76 -22.39 -49.63
C TYR A 937 12.90 -23.65 -49.82
N TYR A 938 13.58 -24.79 -50.01
CA TYR A 938 12.92 -26.01 -50.48
C TYR A 938 12.57 -26.96 -49.32
N PRO A 939 11.32 -27.49 -49.24
CA PRO A 939 10.95 -28.48 -48.22
C PRO A 939 11.36 -29.90 -48.64
N VAL A 940 12.24 -30.56 -47.87
CA VAL A 940 12.80 -31.89 -48.23
C VAL A 940 12.04 -33.02 -47.53
N ALA A 941 10.74 -33.12 -47.78
CA ALA A 941 9.89 -34.11 -47.09
C ALA A 941 9.54 -35.34 -47.95
N ASP A 942 9.85 -35.33 -49.24
CA ASP A 942 9.44 -36.38 -50.19
C ASP A 942 10.63 -37.18 -50.78
N GLY A 943 11.88 -36.76 -50.50
CA GLY A 943 13.10 -37.46 -50.91
C GLY A 943 14.19 -36.50 -51.41
N ALA A 944 15.45 -36.92 -51.41
CA ALA A 944 16.55 -36.08 -51.93
C ALA A 944 16.50 -35.95 -53.48
N GLU A 945 15.89 -36.93 -54.15
CA GLU A 945 15.78 -37.00 -55.62
C GLU A 945 14.84 -35.91 -56.18
N ASP A 946 13.66 -35.74 -55.56
CA ASP A 946 12.69 -34.70 -55.94
C ASP A 946 13.22 -33.27 -55.72
N SER A 947 14.28 -33.10 -54.92
CA SER A 947 14.90 -31.80 -54.67
C SER A 947 15.93 -31.40 -55.74
N LEU A 948 16.39 -32.31 -56.62
CA LEU A 948 17.49 -32.02 -57.55
C LEU A 948 17.12 -30.95 -58.59
N LYS A 949 15.98 -31.09 -59.28
CA LYS A 949 15.57 -30.16 -60.34
C LYS A 949 15.42 -28.69 -59.85
N PRO A 950 14.72 -28.42 -58.74
CA PRO A 950 14.63 -27.05 -58.21
C PRO A 950 15.98 -26.49 -57.75
N LEU A 951 16.84 -27.34 -57.17
CA LEU A 951 18.15 -26.92 -56.68
C LEU A 951 19.12 -26.63 -57.83
N GLU A 952 19.10 -27.41 -58.91
CA GLU A 952 19.93 -27.18 -60.10
C GLU A 952 19.73 -25.77 -60.68
N SER A 953 18.49 -25.30 -60.77
CA SER A 953 18.17 -23.93 -61.19
C SER A 953 18.78 -22.85 -60.28
N LEU A 954 18.76 -23.07 -58.97
CA LEU A 954 19.34 -22.16 -57.98
C LEU A 954 20.88 -22.13 -58.08
N ILE A 955 21.51 -23.29 -58.28
CA ILE A 955 22.96 -23.40 -58.48
C ILE A 955 23.39 -22.63 -59.74
N GLN A 956 22.67 -22.78 -60.86
CA GLN A 956 22.96 -22.04 -62.10
C GLN A 956 22.83 -20.51 -61.91
N ARG A 957 21.94 -20.06 -61.01
CA ARG A 957 21.81 -18.65 -60.58
C ARG A 957 22.87 -18.20 -59.57
N GLY A 958 23.83 -19.07 -59.23
CA GLY A 958 24.95 -18.80 -58.34
C GLY A 958 24.65 -18.97 -56.85
N TYR A 959 23.53 -19.61 -56.48
CA TYR A 959 23.18 -19.88 -55.08
C TYR A 959 23.91 -21.12 -54.55
N SER A 960 24.21 -21.11 -53.26
CA SER A 960 24.72 -22.27 -52.52
C SER A 960 23.66 -22.79 -51.56
N ILE A 961 23.74 -24.08 -51.23
CA ILE A 961 22.71 -24.78 -50.47
C ILE A 961 23.22 -25.01 -49.05
N VAL A 962 22.43 -24.62 -48.04
CA VAL A 962 22.70 -24.92 -46.63
C VAL A 962 21.83 -26.09 -46.20
N VAL A 963 22.47 -27.11 -45.63
CA VAL A 963 21.80 -28.31 -45.12
C VAL A 963 22.22 -28.57 -43.69
N PHE A 964 21.24 -28.93 -42.86
CA PHE A 964 21.45 -29.48 -41.53
C PHE A 964 21.30 -31.00 -41.59
N PRO A 965 22.39 -31.76 -41.82
CA PRO A 965 22.32 -33.18 -42.16
C PRO A 965 21.81 -34.07 -41.01
N GLU A 966 21.66 -33.55 -39.79
CA GLU A 966 21.04 -34.25 -38.65
C GLU A 966 19.50 -34.37 -38.78
N GLY A 967 18.87 -33.60 -39.67
CA GLY A 967 17.42 -33.61 -39.94
C GLY A 967 16.55 -33.00 -38.83
N THR A 968 17.04 -32.94 -37.58
CA THR A 968 16.36 -32.34 -36.45
C THR A 968 17.34 -31.61 -35.52
N ARG A 969 16.84 -30.60 -34.79
CA ARG A 969 17.63 -29.90 -33.76
C ARG A 969 17.98 -30.83 -32.59
N SER A 970 19.24 -30.85 -32.22
CA SER A 970 19.81 -31.50 -31.05
C SER A 970 19.29 -30.90 -29.74
N TYR A 971 19.16 -31.74 -28.69
CA TYR A 971 18.74 -31.32 -27.35
C TYR A 971 19.92 -31.25 -26.36
N ASP A 972 21.05 -31.88 -26.69
CA ASP A 972 22.20 -32.13 -25.80
C ASP A 972 23.51 -31.56 -26.35
N ASP A 973 23.44 -30.68 -27.36
CA ASP A 973 24.58 -30.03 -28.02
C ASP A 973 25.64 -31.00 -28.57
N LYS A 974 25.20 -32.22 -28.90
CA LYS A 974 26.00 -33.23 -29.60
C LYS A 974 25.53 -33.36 -31.04
N ILE A 975 26.48 -33.48 -31.95
CA ILE A 975 26.22 -33.72 -33.38
C ILE A 975 25.82 -35.19 -33.58
N LYS A 976 24.61 -35.42 -34.09
CA LYS A 976 24.09 -36.76 -34.37
C LYS A 976 24.60 -37.32 -35.69
N ARG A 977 24.21 -38.56 -35.99
CA ARG A 977 24.47 -39.21 -37.29
C ARG A 977 23.85 -38.38 -38.41
N PHE A 978 24.63 -38.16 -39.47
CA PHE A 978 24.19 -37.46 -40.66
C PHE A 978 23.36 -38.33 -41.61
N HIS A 979 22.28 -37.76 -42.14
CA HIS A 979 21.53 -38.28 -43.26
C HIS A 979 22.30 -38.09 -44.57
N LYS A 980 22.06 -38.99 -45.53
CA LYS A 980 22.80 -39.07 -46.79
C LYS A 980 22.41 -38.00 -47.83
N GLY A 981 21.26 -37.35 -47.66
CA GLY A 981 20.66 -36.46 -48.69
C GLY A 981 21.55 -35.30 -49.13
N ALA A 982 22.18 -34.59 -48.19
CA ALA A 982 23.08 -33.46 -48.52
C ALA A 982 24.26 -33.90 -49.40
N PHE A 983 24.81 -35.08 -49.11
CA PHE A 983 25.96 -35.65 -49.79
C PHE A 983 25.58 -36.21 -51.17
N TYR A 984 24.37 -36.77 -51.29
CA TYR A 984 23.81 -37.19 -52.56
C TYR A 984 23.61 -36.00 -53.51
N ILE A 985 23.05 -34.89 -53.00
CA ILE A 985 22.89 -33.64 -53.77
C ILE A 985 24.26 -33.11 -54.24
N ALA A 986 25.25 -33.06 -53.33
CA ALA A 986 26.60 -32.61 -53.67
C ALA A 986 27.24 -33.47 -54.78
N GLU A 987 27.08 -34.78 -54.71
CA GLU A 987 27.62 -35.72 -55.71
C GLU A 987 26.93 -35.56 -57.08
N LYS A 988 25.59 -35.52 -57.11
CA LYS A 988 24.82 -35.40 -58.35
C LYS A 988 24.99 -34.07 -59.06
N LEU A 989 25.18 -32.99 -58.32
CA LEU A 989 25.38 -31.64 -58.87
C LEU A 989 26.87 -31.26 -59.01
N GLY A 990 27.81 -32.16 -58.67
CA GLY A 990 29.26 -31.91 -58.76
C GLY A 990 29.76 -30.76 -57.86
N LEU A 991 29.12 -30.55 -56.71
CA LEU A 991 29.39 -29.43 -55.81
C LEU A 991 30.39 -29.80 -54.71
N ASP A 992 31.24 -28.84 -54.34
CA ASP A 992 32.07 -28.98 -53.15
C ASP A 992 31.21 -28.94 -51.87
N ILE A 993 31.72 -29.55 -50.79
CA ILE A 993 31.07 -29.50 -49.47
C ILE A 993 31.88 -28.58 -48.55
N VAL A 994 31.21 -27.66 -47.87
CA VAL A 994 31.83 -26.75 -46.89
C VAL A 994 31.24 -27.01 -45.50
N PRO A 995 31.97 -27.66 -44.59
CA PRO A 995 31.53 -27.84 -43.21
C PRO A 995 31.53 -26.51 -42.42
N LEU A 996 30.45 -26.27 -41.68
CA LEU A 996 30.26 -25.16 -40.76
C LEU A 996 30.03 -25.70 -39.36
N VAL A 997 30.97 -25.47 -38.44
CA VAL A 997 30.82 -25.87 -37.04
C VAL A 997 30.35 -24.69 -36.21
N LEU A 998 29.10 -24.78 -35.76
CA LEU A 998 28.40 -23.82 -34.91
C LEU A 998 28.62 -24.18 -33.44
N HIS A 999 29.18 -23.25 -32.66
CA HIS A 999 29.46 -23.45 -31.23
C HIS A 999 28.87 -22.30 -30.40
N GLY A 1000 28.39 -22.61 -29.19
CA GLY A 1000 27.78 -21.66 -28.23
C GLY A 1000 26.33 -21.24 -28.55
N ILE A 1001 25.82 -21.60 -29.74
CA ILE A 1001 24.45 -21.27 -30.16
C ILE A 1001 23.41 -22.05 -29.35
N HIS A 1002 23.69 -23.32 -29.02
CA HIS A 1002 22.82 -24.13 -28.18
C HIS A 1002 22.61 -23.49 -26.81
N TYR A 1003 23.68 -23.09 -26.12
CA TYR A 1003 23.58 -22.41 -24.84
C TYR A 1003 22.74 -21.13 -24.97
N THR A 1004 23.08 -20.29 -25.94
CA THR A 1004 22.41 -19.00 -26.19
C THR A 1004 20.89 -19.15 -26.34
N MET A 1005 20.42 -20.17 -27.07
CA MET A 1005 18.99 -20.50 -27.11
C MET A 1005 18.76 -21.99 -27.38
N GLN A 1006 18.33 -22.71 -26.35
CA GLN A 1006 18.11 -24.15 -26.41
C GLN A 1006 16.76 -24.47 -27.07
N LYS A 1007 16.65 -25.68 -27.63
CA LYS A 1007 15.40 -26.15 -28.23
C LYS A 1007 14.29 -26.24 -27.16
N GLY A 1008 13.20 -25.52 -27.37
CA GLY A 1008 12.05 -25.49 -26.46
C GLY A 1008 12.18 -24.44 -25.34
N ASP A 1009 13.31 -23.74 -25.26
CA ASP A 1009 13.51 -22.60 -24.39
C ASP A 1009 13.17 -21.30 -25.13
N TRP A 1010 12.57 -20.37 -24.40
CA TRP A 1010 12.20 -19.02 -24.86
C TRP A 1010 13.12 -17.94 -24.29
N LEU A 1011 14.12 -18.33 -23.50
CA LEU A 1011 15.09 -17.42 -22.93
C LEU A 1011 16.29 -17.26 -23.88
N LEU A 1012 16.55 -16.02 -24.29
CA LEU A 1012 17.80 -15.65 -24.95
C LEU A 1012 18.88 -15.39 -23.89
N LYS A 1013 19.83 -16.31 -23.77
CA LYS A 1013 20.91 -16.26 -22.78
C LYS A 1013 22.06 -15.37 -23.23
N ASP A 1014 22.77 -14.79 -22.27
CA ASP A 1014 23.99 -14.00 -22.53
C ASP A 1014 25.15 -14.97 -22.77
N GLY A 1015 25.87 -14.83 -23.88
CA GLY A 1015 26.84 -15.85 -24.27
C GLY A 1015 27.70 -15.47 -25.46
N THR A 1016 28.54 -16.40 -25.89
CA THR A 1016 29.37 -16.25 -27.09
C THR A 1016 28.98 -17.31 -28.09
N LEU A 1017 28.67 -16.89 -29.32
CA LEU A 1017 28.50 -17.79 -30.45
C LEU A 1017 29.67 -17.68 -31.42
N SER A 1018 30.02 -18.81 -32.03
CA SER A 1018 31.03 -18.86 -33.08
C SER A 1018 30.58 -19.69 -34.27
N ILE A 1019 30.85 -19.16 -35.46
CA ILE A 1019 30.64 -19.83 -36.75
C ILE A 1019 32.02 -20.14 -37.32
N ASN A 1020 32.38 -21.42 -37.41
CA ASN A 1020 33.71 -21.87 -37.82
C ASN A 1020 33.63 -22.51 -39.20
N TYR A 1021 34.30 -21.90 -40.18
CA TYR A 1021 34.39 -22.42 -41.55
C TYR A 1021 35.56 -23.40 -41.67
N SER A 1022 35.25 -24.63 -42.08
CA SER A 1022 36.26 -25.59 -42.52
C SER A 1022 36.66 -25.35 -43.97
N ALA A 1023 37.79 -25.93 -44.39
CA ALA A 1023 38.21 -25.90 -45.79
C ALA A 1023 37.17 -26.59 -46.69
N ARG A 1024 37.07 -26.09 -47.92
CA ARG A 1024 36.17 -26.62 -48.95
C ARG A 1024 36.64 -28.00 -49.40
N ILE A 1025 35.76 -29.01 -49.32
CA ILE A 1025 36.06 -30.40 -49.66
C ILE A 1025 35.58 -30.68 -51.08
N SER A 1026 36.54 -30.91 -51.99
CA SER A 1026 36.23 -31.18 -53.40
C SER A 1026 35.55 -32.55 -53.60
N PRO A 1027 34.69 -32.72 -54.63
CA PRO A 1027 34.13 -34.03 -54.99
C PRO A 1027 35.20 -35.10 -55.22
N VAL A 1028 36.37 -34.73 -55.76
CA VAL A 1028 37.47 -35.66 -56.07
C VAL A 1028 38.36 -35.98 -54.86
N ASP A 1029 38.15 -35.33 -53.71
CA ASP A 1029 38.92 -35.59 -52.51
C ASP A 1029 38.55 -36.94 -51.88
N ALA A 1030 39.40 -37.94 -52.10
CA ALA A 1030 39.21 -39.30 -51.61
C ALA A 1030 39.41 -39.46 -50.09
N THR A 1031 40.03 -38.47 -49.40
CA THR A 1031 40.27 -38.54 -47.95
C THR A 1031 38.96 -38.68 -47.17
N PHE A 1032 37.91 -37.99 -47.64
CA PHE A 1032 36.56 -38.03 -47.08
C PHE A 1032 35.66 -39.13 -47.67
N GLY A 1033 36.18 -40.05 -48.49
CA GLY A 1033 35.44 -41.17 -49.07
C GLY A 1033 35.01 -40.90 -50.51
N SER A 1034 34.78 -41.99 -51.26
CA SER A 1034 34.55 -41.96 -52.71
C SER A 1034 33.08 -41.82 -53.11
N GLY A 1035 32.13 -42.16 -52.24
CA GLY A 1035 30.69 -42.02 -52.49
C GLY A 1035 29.93 -41.31 -51.36
N TYR A 1036 28.75 -40.79 -51.68
CA TYR A 1036 27.93 -39.99 -50.75
C TYR A 1036 27.66 -40.63 -49.38
N SER A 1037 27.55 -41.97 -49.29
CA SER A 1037 27.36 -42.68 -48.02
C SER A 1037 28.61 -42.65 -47.12
N GLU A 1038 29.79 -42.85 -47.70
CA GLU A 1038 31.06 -42.78 -46.97
C GLU A 1038 31.37 -41.34 -46.57
N ARG A 1039 31.14 -40.38 -47.48
CA ARG A 1039 31.29 -38.94 -47.22
C ARG A 1039 30.43 -38.48 -46.06
N ALA A 1040 29.18 -38.93 -45.98
CA ALA A 1040 28.31 -38.61 -44.84
C ALA A 1040 28.91 -39.08 -43.49
N LYS A 1041 29.49 -40.28 -43.45
CA LYS A 1041 30.10 -40.86 -42.24
C LYS A 1041 31.40 -40.15 -41.87
N LYS A 1042 32.32 -39.99 -42.82
CA LYS A 1042 33.66 -39.41 -42.58
C LYS A 1042 33.58 -37.92 -42.27
N ILE A 1043 32.79 -37.15 -43.03
CA ILE A 1043 32.61 -35.71 -42.78
C ILE A 1043 31.85 -35.48 -41.47
N GLY A 1044 30.86 -36.30 -41.14
CA GLY A 1044 30.21 -36.26 -39.82
C GLY A 1044 31.13 -36.65 -38.66
N GLY A 1045 32.11 -37.53 -38.89
CA GLY A 1045 33.20 -37.79 -37.94
C GLY A 1045 34.12 -36.60 -37.76
N TYR A 1046 34.53 -35.97 -38.86
CA TYR A 1046 35.35 -34.76 -38.86
C TYR A 1046 34.68 -33.61 -38.10
N MET A 1047 33.41 -33.27 -38.42
CA MET A 1047 32.69 -32.19 -37.73
C MET A 1047 32.53 -32.44 -36.22
N ARG A 1048 32.32 -33.69 -35.80
CA ARG A 1048 32.32 -34.06 -34.38
C ARG A 1048 33.67 -33.78 -33.73
N SER A 1049 34.77 -34.21 -34.36
CA SER A 1049 36.11 -33.95 -33.82
C SER A 1049 36.45 -32.46 -33.76
N GLU A 1050 36.01 -31.67 -34.75
CA GLU A 1050 36.22 -30.22 -34.77
C GLU A 1050 35.39 -29.51 -33.70
N LEU A 1051 34.12 -29.91 -33.49
CA LEU A 1051 33.31 -29.38 -32.40
C LEU A 1051 33.96 -29.66 -31.04
N GLU A 1052 34.42 -30.90 -30.80
CA GLU A 1052 35.12 -31.24 -29.56
C GLU A 1052 36.41 -30.44 -29.37
N ARG A 1053 37.21 -30.21 -30.44
CA ARG A 1053 38.39 -29.34 -30.37
C ARG A 1053 38.03 -27.90 -29.98
N ILE A 1054 36.95 -27.36 -30.55
CA ILE A 1054 36.45 -26.02 -30.20
C ILE A 1054 35.99 -26.00 -28.74
N LYS A 1055 35.22 -26.99 -28.29
CA LYS A 1055 34.76 -27.09 -26.90
C LYS A 1055 35.93 -27.14 -25.92
N VAL A 1056 36.92 -27.99 -26.17
CA VAL A 1056 38.14 -28.08 -25.33
C VAL A 1056 38.88 -26.74 -25.23
N ARG A 1057 38.88 -25.93 -26.30
CA ARG A 1057 39.55 -24.62 -26.32
C ARG A 1057 38.74 -23.50 -25.69
N GLU A 1058 37.42 -23.48 -25.89
CA GLU A 1058 36.57 -22.33 -25.55
C GLU A 1058 35.71 -22.55 -24.30
N GLU A 1059 35.28 -23.78 -23.99
CA GLU A 1059 34.43 -24.12 -22.82
C GLU A 1059 35.27 -24.23 -21.54
N THR A 1060 36.00 -23.18 -21.20
CA THR A 1060 36.75 -23.10 -19.93
C THR A 1060 35.81 -22.72 -18.77
N PRO A 1061 36.24 -22.82 -17.50
CA PRO A 1061 35.42 -22.36 -16.37
C PRO A 1061 34.84 -20.95 -16.59
N ARG A 1062 35.62 -20.01 -17.14
CA ARG A 1062 35.15 -18.65 -17.47
C ARG A 1062 33.93 -18.63 -18.39
N TYR A 1063 33.82 -19.56 -19.35
CA TYR A 1063 32.67 -19.67 -20.26
C TYR A 1063 31.38 -19.99 -19.48
N PHE A 1064 31.46 -20.82 -18.44
CA PHE A 1064 30.30 -21.22 -17.63
C PHE A 1064 29.96 -20.27 -16.48
N ARG A 1065 30.67 -19.15 -16.32
CA ARG A 1065 30.44 -18.20 -15.22
C ARG A 1065 28.99 -17.72 -15.14
N GLU A 1066 28.40 -17.33 -16.28
CA GLU A 1066 27.00 -16.88 -16.32
C GLU A 1066 26.05 -18.02 -15.96
N GLN A 1067 26.30 -19.23 -16.45
CA GLN A 1067 25.53 -20.42 -16.11
C GLN A 1067 25.54 -20.70 -14.60
N LEU A 1068 26.73 -20.63 -13.97
CA LEU A 1068 26.86 -20.82 -12.54
C LEU A 1068 26.04 -19.78 -11.78
N ILE A 1069 26.28 -18.49 -12.03
CA ILE A 1069 25.59 -17.41 -11.31
C ILE A 1069 24.07 -17.55 -11.46
N ARG A 1070 23.59 -17.83 -12.68
CA ARG A 1070 22.16 -18.04 -12.97
C ARG A 1070 21.57 -19.23 -12.22
N SER A 1071 22.36 -20.24 -11.89
CA SER A 1071 21.90 -21.41 -11.13
C SER A 1071 21.77 -21.17 -9.62
N TYR A 1072 22.45 -20.14 -9.08
CA TYR A 1072 22.35 -19.71 -7.68
C TYR A 1072 21.48 -18.46 -7.47
N MET A 1073 20.94 -17.87 -8.54
CA MET A 1073 19.93 -16.82 -8.41
C MET A 1073 18.70 -17.34 -7.67
N TYR A 1074 17.99 -16.46 -6.96
CA TYR A 1074 16.77 -16.80 -6.20
C TYR A 1074 16.96 -17.78 -5.05
N LYS A 1075 18.21 -18.12 -4.69
CA LYS A 1075 18.54 -18.98 -3.54
C LYS A 1075 18.90 -18.19 -2.26
N GLY A 1076 18.48 -16.92 -2.20
CA GLY A 1076 18.70 -16.01 -1.07
C GLY A 1076 19.20 -14.62 -1.50
N PRO A 1077 19.07 -13.61 -0.62
CA PRO A 1077 19.39 -12.21 -0.95
C PRO A 1077 20.89 -11.95 -1.15
N SER A 1078 21.76 -12.71 -0.47
CA SER A 1078 23.21 -12.51 -0.50
C SER A 1078 23.98 -13.57 -1.31
N LEU A 1079 23.42 -14.77 -1.49
CA LEU A 1079 24.14 -15.92 -2.07
C LEU A 1079 24.58 -15.67 -3.51
N GLU A 1080 23.77 -14.99 -4.30
CA GLU A 1080 24.16 -14.64 -5.67
C GLU A 1080 25.36 -13.68 -5.68
N TRP A 1081 25.34 -12.66 -4.84
CA TRP A 1081 26.42 -11.69 -4.74
C TRP A 1081 27.71 -12.37 -4.28
N TYR A 1082 27.60 -13.25 -3.28
CA TYR A 1082 28.71 -14.09 -2.83
C TYR A 1082 29.27 -14.97 -3.96
N CYS A 1083 28.42 -15.65 -4.74
CA CYS A 1083 28.83 -16.42 -5.91
C CYS A 1083 29.58 -15.56 -6.94
N ARG A 1084 29.08 -14.36 -7.26
CA ARG A 1084 29.70 -13.43 -8.22
C ARG A 1084 31.10 -12.99 -7.79
N ILE A 1085 31.27 -12.69 -6.50
CA ILE A 1085 32.53 -12.20 -5.94
C ILE A 1085 33.53 -13.34 -5.79
N LYS A 1086 33.14 -14.45 -5.14
CA LYS A 1086 34.03 -15.59 -4.89
C LYS A 1086 34.60 -16.18 -6.19
N THR A 1087 33.74 -16.33 -7.22
CA THR A 1087 34.20 -16.79 -8.54
C THR A 1087 35.15 -15.79 -9.20
N ALA A 1088 34.90 -14.48 -9.09
CA ALA A 1088 35.76 -13.45 -9.67
C ALA A 1088 37.11 -13.36 -8.94
N SER A 1089 37.13 -13.45 -7.61
CA SER A 1089 38.37 -13.40 -6.81
C SER A 1089 39.30 -14.57 -7.07
N GLU A 1090 38.77 -15.71 -7.54
CA GLU A 1090 39.53 -16.94 -7.80
C GLU A 1090 39.76 -17.17 -9.29
N ALA A 1091 39.76 -16.08 -10.08
CA ALA A 1091 39.97 -16.10 -11.52
C ALA A 1091 39.05 -17.13 -12.24
N ASN A 1092 37.82 -17.30 -11.73
CA ASN A 1092 36.83 -18.28 -12.20
C ASN A 1092 37.32 -19.74 -12.16
N TYR A 1093 38.26 -20.08 -11.29
CA TYR A 1093 38.86 -21.43 -11.18
C TYR A 1093 39.62 -21.90 -12.41
N GLU A 1094 40.01 -20.97 -13.30
CA GLU A 1094 40.80 -21.27 -14.49
C GLU A 1094 42.15 -21.96 -14.15
N PRO A 1095 42.89 -21.57 -13.10
CA PRO A 1095 44.13 -22.26 -12.72
C PRO A 1095 43.92 -23.75 -12.42
N TYR A 1096 42.88 -24.11 -11.67
CA TYR A 1096 42.55 -25.51 -11.35
C TYR A 1096 42.20 -26.31 -12.61
N HIS A 1097 41.51 -25.68 -13.57
CA HIS A 1097 41.17 -26.35 -14.82
C HIS A 1097 42.40 -26.73 -15.65
N GLN A 1098 43.44 -25.90 -15.63
CA GLN A 1098 44.72 -26.14 -16.33
C GLN A 1098 45.56 -27.24 -15.67
N ILE A 1099 45.46 -27.38 -14.34
CA ILE A 1099 46.23 -28.37 -13.57
C ILE A 1099 45.58 -29.76 -13.62
N LEU A 1100 44.26 -29.83 -13.48
CA LEU A 1100 43.55 -31.10 -13.33
C LEU A 1100 43.43 -31.85 -14.68
N PRO A 1101 43.57 -33.20 -14.69
CA PRO A 1101 43.26 -34.02 -15.85
C PRO A 1101 41.83 -33.81 -16.31
N ARG A 1102 41.56 -33.90 -17.62
CA ARG A 1102 40.21 -33.69 -18.19
C ARG A 1102 39.24 -34.84 -17.92
N ASN A 1103 39.71 -35.94 -17.35
CA ASN A 1103 38.95 -37.12 -16.96
C ASN A 1103 39.47 -37.69 -15.63
N GLY A 1104 38.61 -38.39 -14.89
CA GLY A 1104 38.98 -39.02 -13.62
C GLY A 1104 37.96 -38.75 -12.51
N PHE A 1105 38.20 -39.34 -11.35
CA PHE A 1105 37.43 -39.18 -10.13
C PHE A 1105 38.17 -38.29 -9.12
N PHE A 1106 37.52 -37.21 -8.68
CA PHE A 1106 38.13 -36.16 -7.88
C PHE A 1106 37.31 -35.85 -6.62
N TYR A 1107 37.99 -35.46 -5.54
CA TYR A 1107 37.37 -34.89 -4.34
C TYR A 1107 37.61 -33.37 -4.26
N ASP A 1108 36.59 -32.62 -3.85
CA ASP A 1108 36.65 -31.20 -3.50
C ASP A 1108 36.31 -31.06 -2.01
N LEU A 1109 37.33 -31.01 -1.16
CA LEU A 1109 37.17 -30.98 0.30
C LEU A 1109 37.07 -29.53 0.79
N GLY A 1110 35.96 -29.23 1.47
CA GLY A 1110 35.49 -27.88 1.76
C GLY A 1110 34.87 -27.18 0.55
N CYS A 1111 34.10 -27.92 -0.24
CA CYS A 1111 33.52 -27.42 -1.48
C CYS A 1111 32.53 -26.24 -1.28
N GLY A 1112 32.07 -25.98 -0.05
CA GLY A 1112 31.07 -24.97 0.27
C GLY A 1112 29.79 -25.17 -0.52
N TYR A 1113 29.41 -24.15 -1.31
CA TYR A 1113 28.24 -24.22 -2.19
C TYR A 1113 28.50 -24.99 -3.49
N GLY A 1114 29.70 -25.54 -3.73
CA GLY A 1114 30.04 -26.34 -4.91
C GLY A 1114 30.40 -25.55 -6.17
N PHE A 1115 30.68 -24.25 -6.06
CA PHE A 1115 30.95 -23.39 -7.23
C PHE A 1115 32.09 -23.89 -8.12
N MET A 1116 33.22 -24.26 -7.50
CA MET A 1116 34.40 -24.78 -8.20
C MET A 1116 34.09 -26.12 -8.87
N THR A 1117 33.54 -27.07 -8.10
CA THR A 1117 33.11 -28.39 -8.58
C THR A 1117 32.25 -28.28 -9.84
N TYR A 1118 31.20 -27.44 -9.84
CA TYR A 1118 30.35 -27.25 -11.01
C TYR A 1118 31.11 -26.70 -12.23
N MET A 1119 31.90 -25.65 -12.05
CA MET A 1119 32.62 -25.02 -13.18
C MET A 1119 33.69 -25.95 -13.76
N LEU A 1120 34.41 -26.70 -12.92
CA LEU A 1120 35.44 -27.64 -13.36
C LEU A 1120 34.85 -28.86 -14.06
N HIS A 1121 33.70 -29.35 -13.61
CA HIS A 1121 32.96 -30.42 -14.26
C HIS A 1121 32.39 -29.97 -15.61
N TRP A 1122 31.71 -28.83 -15.69
CA TRP A 1122 31.15 -28.35 -16.96
C TRP A 1122 32.23 -28.08 -18.01
N ALA A 1123 33.40 -27.59 -17.61
CA ALA A 1123 34.55 -27.39 -18.51
C ALA A 1123 35.21 -28.69 -19.00
N ALA A 1124 34.98 -29.82 -18.31
CA ALA A 1124 35.47 -31.13 -18.69
C ALA A 1124 34.50 -32.23 -18.19
N PRO A 1125 33.43 -32.57 -18.95
CA PRO A 1125 32.34 -33.42 -18.47
C PRO A 1125 32.72 -34.84 -18.05
N ASN A 1126 33.92 -35.30 -18.40
CA ASN A 1126 34.44 -36.61 -17.99
C ASN A 1126 35.10 -36.59 -16.59
N ARG A 1127 35.14 -35.45 -15.91
CA ARG A 1127 35.54 -35.35 -14.51
C ARG A 1127 34.35 -35.69 -13.62
N LYS A 1128 34.52 -36.64 -12.71
CA LYS A 1128 33.56 -36.97 -11.66
C LYS A 1128 34.02 -36.33 -10.36
N PHE A 1129 33.11 -35.69 -9.63
CA PHE A 1129 33.42 -34.98 -8.40
C PHE A 1129 32.57 -35.44 -7.22
N VAL A 1130 33.20 -35.55 -6.06
CA VAL A 1130 32.52 -35.57 -4.75
C VAL A 1130 32.98 -34.35 -3.97
N GLY A 1131 32.07 -33.40 -3.78
CA GLY A 1131 32.27 -32.25 -2.92
C GLY A 1131 31.88 -32.58 -1.49
N VAL A 1132 32.73 -32.26 -0.52
CA VAL A 1132 32.48 -32.53 0.90
C VAL A 1132 32.59 -31.22 1.67
N ASP A 1133 31.63 -30.95 2.55
CA ASP A 1133 31.67 -29.80 3.47
C ASP A 1133 30.89 -30.18 4.74
N TYR A 1134 31.23 -29.57 5.88
CA TYR A 1134 30.55 -29.88 7.14
C TYR A 1134 29.23 -29.08 7.30
N ASP A 1135 29.03 -28.01 6.51
CA ASP A 1135 27.85 -27.14 6.54
C ASP A 1135 26.68 -27.73 5.73
N ASP A 1136 25.64 -28.18 6.43
CA ASP A 1136 24.46 -28.85 5.85
C ASP A 1136 23.71 -27.98 4.85
N GLU A 1137 23.48 -26.70 5.17
CA GLU A 1137 22.75 -25.77 4.29
C GLU A 1137 23.51 -25.55 2.96
N LYS A 1138 24.85 -25.46 3.00
CA LYS A 1138 25.67 -25.28 1.79
C LYS A 1138 25.58 -26.51 0.89
N ILE A 1139 25.71 -27.69 1.48
CA ILE A 1139 25.64 -28.97 0.77
C ILE A 1139 24.24 -29.20 0.20
N GLU A 1140 23.16 -28.99 0.96
CA GLU A 1140 21.79 -29.09 0.44
C GLU A 1140 21.56 -28.12 -0.73
N THR A 1141 22.07 -26.89 -0.62
CA THR A 1141 21.97 -25.88 -1.68
C THR A 1141 22.75 -26.28 -2.94
N ALA A 1142 23.95 -26.85 -2.77
CA ALA A 1142 24.80 -27.34 -3.85
C ALA A 1142 24.18 -28.57 -4.54
N GLN A 1143 23.68 -29.52 -3.74
CA GLN A 1143 23.04 -30.75 -4.18
C GLN A 1143 21.74 -30.49 -4.95
N ASN A 1144 20.96 -29.50 -4.52
CA ASN A 1144 19.71 -29.07 -5.16
C ASN A 1144 19.93 -28.00 -6.27
N ASN A 1145 21.07 -28.01 -6.95
CA ASN A 1145 21.24 -27.24 -8.17
C ASN A 1145 20.54 -27.96 -9.34
N PHE A 1146 19.65 -27.26 -10.05
CA PHE A 1146 18.87 -27.86 -11.15
C PHE A 1146 19.71 -28.25 -12.38
N LEU A 1147 20.96 -27.79 -12.45
CA LEU A 1147 21.93 -28.16 -13.49
C LEU A 1147 22.87 -29.31 -13.08
N ARG A 1148 22.69 -29.89 -11.88
CA ARG A 1148 23.44 -31.07 -11.44
C ARG A 1148 23.15 -32.28 -12.33
N ASP A 1149 24.18 -33.09 -12.56
CA ASP A 1149 24.08 -34.39 -13.20
C ASP A 1149 24.62 -35.51 -12.28
N GLU A 1150 24.66 -36.74 -12.78
CA GLU A 1150 25.08 -37.92 -12.02
C GLU A 1150 26.58 -37.98 -11.72
N ASN A 1151 27.40 -37.14 -12.34
CA ASN A 1151 28.85 -37.13 -12.16
C ASN A 1151 29.29 -36.21 -11.02
N ILE A 1152 28.37 -35.46 -10.41
CA ILE A 1152 28.63 -34.60 -9.26
C ILE A 1152 27.77 -35.04 -8.07
N CYS A 1153 28.43 -35.32 -6.95
CA CYS A 1153 27.80 -35.57 -5.66
C CYS A 1153 28.30 -34.55 -4.62
N PHE A 1154 27.43 -34.15 -3.69
CA PHE A 1154 27.80 -33.35 -2.53
C PHE A 1154 27.39 -34.08 -1.26
N GLU A 1155 28.31 -34.15 -0.30
CA GLU A 1155 28.14 -34.91 0.95
C GLU A 1155 28.43 -34.03 2.16
N GLN A 1156 27.54 -34.10 3.15
CA GLN A 1156 27.72 -33.41 4.42
C GLN A 1156 28.53 -34.30 5.36
N ALA A 1157 29.75 -33.91 5.69
CA ALA A 1157 30.60 -34.66 6.60
C ALA A 1157 31.67 -33.79 7.27
N ASP A 1158 32.08 -34.20 8.48
CA ASP A 1158 33.32 -33.70 9.10
C ASP A 1158 34.52 -34.37 8.44
N LEU A 1159 35.42 -33.56 7.87
CA LEU A 1159 36.60 -34.02 7.15
C LEU A 1159 37.54 -34.86 8.03
N ASN A 1160 37.53 -34.67 9.36
CA ASN A 1160 38.37 -35.45 10.27
C ASN A 1160 37.96 -36.94 10.32
N ASN A 1161 36.69 -37.24 10.06
CA ASN A 1161 36.11 -38.58 10.20
C ASN A 1161 35.59 -39.13 8.86
N TYR A 1162 35.85 -38.44 7.75
CA TYR A 1162 35.33 -38.81 6.44
C TYR A 1162 36.26 -39.82 5.75
N ASN A 1163 35.67 -40.89 5.20
CA ASN A 1163 36.43 -41.96 4.55
C ASN A 1163 36.50 -41.73 3.03
N LEU A 1164 37.71 -41.48 2.53
CA LEU A 1164 37.96 -41.21 1.12
C LEU A 1164 38.15 -42.51 0.31
N SER A 1165 37.43 -42.61 -0.82
CA SER A 1165 37.63 -43.70 -1.78
C SER A 1165 38.81 -43.43 -2.72
N ALA A 1166 39.33 -44.48 -3.37
CA ALA A 1166 40.47 -44.37 -4.29
C ALA A 1166 40.18 -43.38 -5.45
N CYS A 1167 40.98 -42.33 -5.59
CA CYS A 1167 40.72 -41.21 -6.52
C CYS A 1167 41.95 -40.80 -7.33
N ASP A 1168 41.68 -40.08 -8.43
CA ASP A 1168 42.69 -39.58 -9.37
C ASP A 1168 43.19 -38.17 -8.98
N GLY A 1169 42.43 -37.45 -8.15
CA GLY A 1169 42.92 -36.25 -7.49
C GLY A 1169 42.06 -35.74 -6.35
N ILE A 1170 42.66 -34.90 -5.49
CA ILE A 1170 42.00 -34.28 -4.33
C ILE A 1170 42.35 -32.79 -4.33
N ILE A 1171 41.34 -31.95 -4.09
CA ILE A 1171 41.49 -30.51 -3.91
C ILE A 1171 41.09 -30.17 -2.48
N ILE A 1172 41.97 -29.47 -1.76
CA ILE A 1172 41.66 -28.83 -0.47
C ILE A 1172 41.89 -27.34 -0.66
N SER A 1173 40.85 -26.52 -0.48
CA SER A 1173 40.94 -25.06 -0.69
C SER A 1173 40.33 -24.29 0.47
N ASP A 1174 41.15 -23.47 1.13
CA ASP A 1174 40.74 -22.56 2.22
C ASP A 1174 40.05 -23.28 3.41
N VAL A 1175 40.58 -24.43 3.83
CA VAL A 1175 39.93 -25.30 4.85
C VAL A 1175 40.87 -25.77 5.95
N LEU A 1176 42.15 -26.02 5.65
CA LEU A 1176 43.08 -26.58 6.63
C LEU A 1176 43.26 -25.62 7.80
N HIS A 1177 43.22 -24.31 7.55
CA HIS A 1177 43.33 -23.31 8.60
C HIS A 1177 42.18 -23.32 9.64
N TYR A 1178 41.10 -24.07 9.44
CA TYR A 1178 40.06 -24.30 10.45
C TYR A 1178 40.33 -25.52 11.36
N LEU A 1179 41.33 -26.34 11.02
CA LEU A 1179 41.69 -27.57 11.74
C LEU A 1179 42.90 -27.34 12.65
N LEU A 1180 42.97 -28.11 13.74
CA LEU A 1180 44.18 -28.15 14.58
C LEU A 1180 45.36 -28.73 13.79
N PRO A 1181 46.62 -28.37 14.09
CA PRO A 1181 47.78 -28.89 13.35
C PRO A 1181 47.87 -30.42 13.27
N SER A 1182 47.44 -31.15 14.31
CA SER A 1182 47.36 -32.61 14.27
C SER A 1182 46.29 -33.12 13.30
N GLN A 1183 45.12 -32.49 13.31
CA GLN A 1183 44.01 -32.79 12.41
C GLN A 1183 44.33 -32.47 10.95
N GLN A 1184 45.10 -31.40 10.71
CA GLN A 1184 45.63 -31.07 9.38
C GLN A 1184 46.48 -32.24 8.86
N LEU A 1185 47.43 -32.73 9.65
CA LEU A 1185 48.29 -33.85 9.26
C LEU A 1185 47.47 -35.13 9.01
N ASP A 1186 46.54 -35.46 9.90
CA ASP A 1186 45.68 -36.65 9.79
C ASP A 1186 44.84 -36.62 8.50
N LEU A 1187 44.29 -35.46 8.14
CA LEU A 1187 43.55 -35.28 6.90
C LEU A 1187 44.47 -35.43 5.67
N LEU A 1188 45.67 -34.84 5.70
CA LEU A 1188 46.64 -34.98 4.61
C LEU A 1188 47.07 -36.45 4.41
N GLU A 1189 47.28 -37.19 5.49
CA GLU A 1189 47.57 -38.64 5.47
C GLU A 1189 46.43 -39.46 4.86
N CYS A 1190 45.18 -39.15 5.26
CA CYS A 1190 43.99 -39.77 4.70
C CYS A 1190 43.90 -39.53 3.17
N CYS A 1191 44.13 -38.29 2.75
CA CYS A 1191 44.15 -37.90 1.34
C CYS A 1191 45.24 -38.64 0.56
N TYR A 1192 46.46 -38.75 1.10
CA TYR A 1192 47.56 -39.46 0.45
C TYR A 1192 47.26 -40.95 0.25
N LYS A 1193 46.62 -41.60 1.23
CA LYS A 1193 46.22 -43.02 1.13
C LYS A 1193 45.17 -43.25 0.05
N ALA A 1194 44.20 -42.32 -0.09
CA ALA A 1194 43.16 -42.40 -1.10
C ALA A 1194 43.64 -42.07 -2.53
N LEU A 1195 44.74 -41.35 -2.70
CA LEU A 1195 45.29 -41.03 -4.02
C LEU A 1195 45.90 -42.26 -4.70
N LYS A 1196 45.48 -42.50 -5.94
CA LYS A 1196 46.10 -43.52 -6.81
C LYS A 1196 47.52 -43.12 -7.22
N PRO A 1197 48.38 -44.09 -7.64
CA PRO A 1197 49.66 -43.78 -8.25
C PRO A 1197 49.50 -42.80 -9.43
N GLY A 1198 50.28 -41.73 -9.45
CA GLY A 1198 50.20 -40.67 -10.47
C GLY A 1198 49.11 -39.62 -10.21
N GLY A 1199 48.30 -39.79 -9.17
CA GLY A 1199 47.23 -38.86 -8.78
C GLY A 1199 47.75 -37.51 -8.28
N LEU A 1200 46.89 -36.49 -8.38
CA LEU A 1200 47.20 -35.10 -8.05
C LEU A 1200 46.55 -34.65 -6.75
N PHE A 1201 47.33 -34.00 -5.90
CA PHE A 1201 46.87 -33.43 -4.64
C PHE A 1201 47.10 -31.92 -4.67
N ILE A 1202 46.02 -31.14 -4.69
CA ILE A 1202 46.09 -29.68 -4.76
C ILE A 1202 45.68 -29.11 -3.41
N ILE A 1203 46.60 -28.38 -2.77
CA ILE A 1203 46.37 -27.72 -1.48
C ILE A 1203 46.47 -26.23 -1.71
N ARG A 1204 45.40 -25.48 -1.43
CA ARG A 1204 45.42 -24.02 -1.39
C ARG A 1204 45.00 -23.56 0.00
N ASP A 1205 45.91 -22.88 0.69
CA ASP A 1205 45.62 -22.30 2.00
C ASP A 1205 46.53 -21.10 2.31
N GLY A 1206 46.20 -20.33 3.34
CA GLY A 1206 47.02 -19.23 3.85
C GLY A 1206 48.30 -19.74 4.50
N ILE A 1207 49.45 -19.20 4.08
CA ILE A 1207 50.77 -19.62 4.57
C ILE A 1207 51.37 -18.61 5.53
N SER A 1208 51.80 -19.08 6.72
CA SER A 1208 52.38 -18.30 7.83
C SER A 1208 53.54 -17.40 7.43
N ASP A 1209 54.30 -17.83 6.42
CA ASP A 1209 55.61 -17.29 6.07
C ASP A 1209 55.50 -16.00 5.22
N LEU A 1210 54.31 -15.67 4.72
CA LEU A 1210 54.01 -14.45 3.96
C LEU A 1210 53.48 -13.34 4.88
N SER A 1211 54.34 -12.86 5.79
CA SER A 1211 53.97 -11.94 6.90
C SER A 1211 53.15 -10.71 6.48
N ASP A 1212 53.46 -10.09 5.34
CA ASP A 1212 52.79 -8.86 4.89
C ASP A 1212 51.39 -9.12 4.31
N ARG A 1213 51.15 -10.31 3.73
CA ARG A 1213 49.87 -10.69 3.11
C ARG A 1213 48.96 -11.47 4.07
N ILE A 1214 49.53 -12.14 5.08
CA ILE A 1214 48.76 -12.99 5.99
C ILE A 1214 47.86 -12.19 6.92
N GLU A 1215 48.23 -10.95 7.25
CA GLU A 1215 47.37 -10.08 8.04
C GLU A 1215 46.10 -9.70 7.25
N GLY A 1216 46.22 -9.55 5.93
CA GLY A 1216 45.09 -9.44 5.01
C GLY A 1216 44.19 -10.68 5.02
N THR A 1217 44.78 -11.87 4.87
CA THR A 1217 44.05 -13.16 4.92
C THR A 1217 43.35 -13.37 6.28
N LYS A 1218 44.02 -13.06 7.39
CA LYS A 1218 43.43 -13.12 8.74
C LYS A 1218 42.24 -12.18 8.87
N ARG A 1219 42.34 -10.95 8.37
CA ARG A 1219 41.22 -9.97 8.39
C ARG A 1219 40.05 -10.45 7.54
N THR A 1220 40.29 -10.99 6.34
CA THR A 1220 39.22 -11.53 5.50
C THR A 1220 38.57 -12.77 6.11
N GLU A 1221 39.34 -13.66 6.74
CA GLU A 1221 38.79 -14.84 7.43
C GLU A 1221 38.03 -14.47 8.70
N VAL A 1222 38.51 -13.49 9.48
CA VAL A 1222 37.74 -12.93 10.61
C VAL A 1222 36.44 -12.29 10.11
N TRP A 1223 36.47 -11.59 8.97
CA TRP A 1223 35.26 -11.04 8.37
C TRP A 1223 34.30 -12.15 7.90
N SER A 1224 34.80 -13.22 7.28
CA SER A 1224 34.01 -14.36 6.81
C SER A 1224 33.43 -15.19 7.96
N THR A 1225 34.21 -15.47 9.01
CA THR A 1225 33.86 -16.38 10.11
C THR A 1225 33.20 -15.70 11.30
N LYS A 1226 33.62 -14.48 11.67
CA LYS A 1226 33.12 -13.77 12.86
C LYS A 1226 32.06 -12.71 12.53
N ILE A 1227 32.20 -11.97 11.42
CA ILE A 1227 31.32 -10.83 11.09
C ILE A 1227 30.14 -11.29 10.22
N MET A 1228 30.42 -11.82 9.02
CA MET A 1228 29.40 -12.22 8.06
C MET A 1228 28.91 -13.66 8.25
N LYS A 1229 29.69 -14.50 8.96
CA LYS A 1229 29.43 -15.92 9.22
C LYS A 1229 29.11 -16.73 7.96
N PHE A 1230 29.73 -16.38 6.83
CA PHE A 1230 29.63 -17.19 5.60
C PHE A 1230 30.32 -18.55 5.77
N ASN A 1231 31.37 -18.61 6.60
CA ASN A 1231 32.05 -19.83 7.00
C ASN A 1231 31.89 -20.05 8.50
N LYS A 1232 31.78 -21.30 8.95
CA LYS A 1232 31.75 -21.66 10.37
C LYS A 1232 33.13 -22.27 10.71
N THR A 1233 33.60 -22.12 11.94
CA THR A 1233 34.84 -22.75 12.41
C THR A 1233 34.65 -23.16 13.86
N GLN A 1234 35.25 -24.30 14.25
CA GLN A 1234 35.19 -24.82 15.63
C GLN A 1234 36.43 -24.45 16.45
N ASN A 1235 37.56 -24.16 15.78
CA ASN A 1235 38.85 -23.88 16.40
C ASN A 1235 39.36 -22.48 16.03
N GLU A 1236 40.43 -22.03 16.70
CA GLU A 1236 41.19 -20.86 16.25
C GLU A 1236 41.84 -21.12 14.88
N LEU A 1237 42.14 -20.05 14.14
CA LEU A 1237 42.69 -20.17 12.79
C LEU A 1237 44.17 -20.58 12.85
N HIS A 1238 44.52 -21.74 12.28
CA HIS A 1238 45.87 -22.30 12.27
C HIS A 1238 46.46 -22.34 10.85
N PHE A 1239 47.24 -21.32 10.50
CA PHE A 1239 47.90 -21.27 9.18
C PHE A 1239 49.16 -22.13 9.15
N MET A 1240 49.36 -22.88 8.06
CA MET A 1240 50.51 -23.76 7.86
C MET A 1240 51.74 -22.96 7.39
N SER A 1241 52.94 -23.46 7.64
CA SER A 1241 54.16 -22.96 7.00
C SER A 1241 54.44 -23.68 5.68
N ARG A 1242 55.26 -23.09 4.81
CA ARG A 1242 55.74 -23.74 3.59
C ARG A 1242 56.50 -25.03 3.92
N ALA A 1243 57.36 -24.96 4.93
CA ALA A 1243 58.16 -26.09 5.40
C ALA A 1243 57.28 -27.30 5.83
N PHE A 1244 56.08 -27.05 6.39
CA PHE A 1244 55.15 -28.11 6.78
C PHE A 1244 54.71 -28.97 5.58
N ILE A 1245 54.38 -28.33 4.45
CA ILE A 1245 53.91 -29.03 3.23
C ILE A 1245 55.08 -29.69 2.50
N GLU A 1246 56.25 -29.04 2.48
CA GLU A 1246 57.48 -29.59 1.89
C GLU A 1246 57.93 -30.87 2.62
N ASP A 1247 57.93 -30.85 3.96
CA ASP A 1247 58.27 -32.02 4.78
C ASP A 1247 57.25 -33.16 4.58
N PHE A 1248 55.95 -32.86 4.54
CA PHE A 1248 54.93 -33.85 4.20
C PHE A 1248 55.17 -34.49 2.81
N ALA A 1249 55.45 -33.68 1.79
CA ALA A 1249 55.74 -34.17 0.45
C ALA A 1249 57.00 -35.04 0.42
N GLN A 1250 58.04 -34.67 1.16
CA GLN A 1250 59.30 -35.41 1.25
C GLN A 1250 59.11 -36.77 1.94
N ARG A 1251 58.39 -36.82 3.07
CA ARG A 1251 58.08 -38.07 3.80
C ARG A 1251 57.37 -39.10 2.93
N HIS A 1252 56.49 -38.64 2.04
CA HIS A 1252 55.70 -39.51 1.14
C HIS A 1252 56.27 -39.61 -0.28
N ASN A 1253 57.49 -39.14 -0.52
CA ASN A 1253 58.17 -39.17 -1.81
C ASN A 1253 57.32 -38.58 -2.98
N MET A 1254 56.56 -37.52 -2.71
CA MET A 1254 55.75 -36.81 -3.70
C MET A 1254 56.58 -35.71 -4.38
N SER A 1255 56.29 -35.41 -5.65
CA SER A 1255 56.83 -34.19 -6.27
C SER A 1255 55.93 -33.01 -5.92
N ILE A 1256 56.51 -31.86 -5.58
CA ILE A 1256 55.79 -30.63 -5.20
C ILE A 1256 56.10 -29.50 -6.19
N GLU A 1257 55.08 -28.77 -6.62
CA GLU A 1257 55.17 -27.53 -7.40
C GLU A 1257 54.36 -26.44 -6.68
N GLU A 1258 54.99 -25.31 -6.38
CA GLU A 1258 54.33 -24.14 -5.77
C GLU A 1258 53.91 -23.15 -6.85
N LYS A 1259 52.68 -22.65 -6.77
CA LYS A 1259 52.16 -21.56 -7.60
C LYS A 1259 51.46 -20.50 -6.76
N ASP A 1260 51.89 -19.25 -6.95
CA ASP A 1260 51.18 -18.09 -6.42
C ASP A 1260 50.19 -17.57 -7.48
N PHE A 1261 48.92 -17.86 -7.27
CA PHE A 1261 47.82 -17.33 -8.09
C PHE A 1261 47.12 -16.12 -7.44
N ALA A 1262 47.54 -15.72 -6.24
CA ALA A 1262 46.86 -14.71 -5.44
C ALA A 1262 47.63 -13.39 -5.44
N SER A 1263 47.04 -12.32 -5.96
CA SER A 1263 47.68 -11.01 -5.99
C SER A 1263 47.58 -10.21 -4.68
N TYR A 1264 46.66 -10.57 -3.76
CA TYR A 1264 46.36 -9.77 -2.56
C TYR A 1264 46.21 -10.56 -1.26
N THR A 1265 46.26 -11.90 -1.29
CA THR A 1265 46.14 -12.75 -0.09
C THR A 1265 47.37 -13.64 0.07
N ALA A 1266 47.60 -14.17 1.26
CA ALA A 1266 48.69 -15.13 1.54
C ALA A 1266 48.38 -16.56 1.10
N ASN A 1267 47.42 -16.77 0.19
CA ASN A 1267 46.97 -18.10 -0.20
C ASN A 1267 47.87 -18.63 -1.31
N LEU A 1268 48.76 -19.56 -0.97
CA LEU A 1268 49.60 -20.26 -1.94
C LEU A 1268 48.93 -21.56 -2.38
N THR A 1269 49.16 -21.97 -3.63
CA THR A 1269 48.67 -23.26 -4.16
C THR A 1269 49.84 -24.21 -4.34
N PHE A 1270 49.81 -25.33 -3.63
CA PHE A 1270 50.76 -26.42 -3.74
C PHE A 1270 50.15 -27.56 -4.54
N ILE A 1271 50.88 -28.04 -5.54
CA ILE A 1271 50.49 -29.13 -6.41
C ILE A 1271 51.43 -30.30 -6.12
N LEU A 1272 50.94 -31.30 -5.40
CA LEU A 1272 51.70 -32.51 -5.09
C LEU A 1272 51.26 -33.63 -6.03
N LYS A 1273 52.21 -34.46 -6.50
CA LYS A 1273 51.92 -35.62 -7.34
C LYS A 1273 52.50 -36.89 -6.72
N LYS A 1274 51.64 -37.90 -6.55
CA LYS A 1274 52.06 -39.21 -6.05
C LYS A 1274 52.86 -39.93 -7.13
N LYS A 1275 54.09 -40.35 -6.84
CA LYS A 1275 54.91 -41.08 -7.82
C LYS A 1275 54.29 -42.44 -8.14
N ASN A 1276 54.47 -42.91 -9.37
CA ASN A 1276 54.15 -44.29 -9.71
C ASN A 1276 55.17 -45.19 -9.00
N HIS A 1277 54.72 -46.22 -8.29
CA HIS A 1277 55.62 -47.30 -7.89
C HIS A 1277 56.12 -47.94 -9.18
N LEU A 1278 57.44 -47.85 -9.42
CA LEU A 1278 58.13 -48.57 -10.49
C LEU A 1278 58.05 -50.07 -10.25
#